data_AF-A0A2M9TYV2-F1
#
_entry.id   AF-A0A2M9TYV2-F1
#
_cell.length_a   1.000
_cell.length_b   1.000
_cell.length_c   1.000
_cell.angle_alpha   90.00
_cell.angle_beta   90.00
_cell.angle_gamma   90.00
#
_symmetry.space_group_name_H-M   'P 1'
#
loop_
_entity.id
_entity.type
_entity.pdbx_description
1 polymer ?
#
loop_
_entity_poly.entity_id
_entity_poly.type
_entity_poly.pdbx_seq_one_letter_code
_entity_poly.pdbx_strand_id
1 'polypeptide(L)'
;MATTTTLGIKVDIDLKNRLQYHADKLNCTPHWLHKQALITYLEQIERGLTPDELRHLTPTTTESDNAVNYPLDSRKPPFYEFGQDVQPQSVLRAAITSAYRRPEPECVPLLLEQAALAKPEQTRELALKLVKSLKDKSPGGGVEGLIQEFALSSQEGVALMCLAEALLRIPDRATRDALIRDKISHGDWKSHMGSSPSLFVNAATWGLMLTGRLVAVNSEQNLSKALTRMIAKGGEPLIRQGVNMAMRMMGEQFVSGQTISSALANSRKFEAEGFRYSYDMLGEAATTAVDAQRYYESYEQAIHAIGKASGGRGIYEGPGISIKLSALHPRYSRAQRDRVMSQLLPRLVALTRLARSYDVGLNIDAEEADRLELSLDLLEALCAAREFEGWNGIGFVIQAYQKRAPHVIDYVIDLGRRTRHRLMVRLVKGAYWDTEIKRAQLDGLEDYPVYTRKVYTDVSYLACARKLLSAPDAVYPQFATHNAQTLAAIYHLAGNNYYPGQYEFQCLHGMGEALYSEVVGSKKLNRPCRIYAPVGTHETLLAYLVRRLLENGANTSFVNQIGDENIDINTLVANPIEVASAMTPLGAPHEKIPLPRDLYSTDGEPGRRNSSGLDLTNEHRLGSLAAALLNGATQPWLAAPTLYDADNEQSDTTSRKPMLNPADQRDVVGEVIEATADDVTQAMAAATTMAPIWQATPIEDRASALRRAAQLLESRMQPLLGLIVREAGKSLPNAIAEVREAVDFLRYYADQIEDDFNEDRHRPLGPVLCISPWNFPLAIFTGQVSAALAAGNTVLAKPAEQTPLIAAQAVAILHEAGIPKEAVQLLPGPGETVGDQLVSHPDIRGVMFTGSTEVARIIAGKLAARLDNHGHPIPLIAETGGQNALIVDSSALAEQVVYDVLNSAFDSAGQRCSALRVLCIQEDAADHVLTMIKGAMKELSVGRPDLLSTDVGPVIDEQARQIIERHILKMRQSGHIVEQLPLDGATDKGTFVAPTIIELNDISELEREVFGPVLHVVRYKRAELDALIDKINATGYGLTFGIHSRIDETIARVSSRIHAGNIYVNRNIVGAVVGVQPFGGQGLSGTGPKAGGPLYLYRLLSQGNDDMPRGVDLPGLNPAGTLLPGPTGETNVYRLVPRGTVLAWPASAEGAGLQLEQILDSGNQALFVDTPSVREWISAIARAQAVQPIEFIAEDRISDAALDAALFEGDGDTLRRLNLQLAAKKGPIVIAQGLQTDEILQGRRYAISGLVHEQSISTNTAAAGGNASLMTIA
;
A
#
# COMPACT_ATOMS: atom_id res chain seq x y z
N MET A 1 -7.93 -35.31 32.30
CA MET A 1 -8.94 -34.30 32.68
C MET A 1 -9.62 -33.86 31.40
N ALA A 2 -10.96 -33.82 31.37
CA ALA A 2 -11.68 -33.32 30.20
C ALA A 2 -11.29 -31.85 29.96
N THR A 3 -10.66 -31.57 28.82
CA THR A 3 -10.30 -30.22 28.37
C THR A 3 -11.58 -29.42 28.19
N THR A 4 -11.80 -28.43 29.06
CA THR A 4 -12.88 -27.46 28.92
C THR A 4 -12.40 -26.33 28.03
N THR A 5 -12.92 -26.26 26.80
CA THR A 5 -12.67 -25.15 25.87
C THR A 5 -13.65 -24.02 26.18
N THR A 6 -13.16 -22.79 26.29
CA THR A 6 -14.03 -21.61 26.45
C THR A 6 -14.41 -21.08 25.07
N LEU A 7 -15.69 -21.13 24.71
CA LEU A 7 -16.24 -20.46 23.53
C LEU A 7 -16.37 -18.96 23.84
N GLY A 8 -15.42 -18.14 23.37
CA GLY A 8 -15.49 -16.68 23.50
C GLY A 8 -16.12 -16.06 22.25
N ILE A 9 -17.33 -15.54 22.37
CA ILE A 9 -17.95 -14.69 21.33
C ILE A 9 -17.79 -13.24 21.78
N LYS A 10 -17.15 -12.42 20.95
CA LYS A 10 -17.08 -10.97 21.18
C LYS A 10 -18.40 -10.37 20.70
N VAL A 11 -19.26 -9.99 21.63
CA VAL A 11 -20.56 -9.36 21.34
C VAL A 11 -20.39 -7.84 21.33
N ASP A 12 -21.07 -7.15 20.42
CA ASP A 12 -21.15 -5.69 20.44
C ASP A 12 -21.97 -5.21 21.66
N ILE A 13 -21.94 -3.89 21.89
CA ILE A 13 -22.63 -3.30 23.05
C ILE A 13 -24.15 -3.54 22.99
N ASP A 14 -24.73 -3.52 21.79
CA ASP A 14 -26.18 -3.66 21.60
C ASP A 14 -26.65 -5.08 21.87
N LEU A 15 -25.94 -6.09 21.37
CA LEU A 15 -26.20 -7.50 21.65
C LEU A 15 -25.95 -7.81 23.12
N LYS A 16 -24.92 -7.25 23.74
CA LYS A 16 -24.69 -7.37 25.19
C LYS A 16 -25.87 -6.79 25.98
N ASN A 17 -26.34 -5.60 25.61
CA ASN A 17 -27.47 -4.94 26.26
C ASN A 17 -28.77 -5.72 26.06
N ARG A 18 -29.03 -6.24 24.86
CA ARG A 18 -30.19 -7.12 24.58
C ARG A 18 -30.11 -8.42 25.37
N LEU A 19 -28.96 -9.07 25.41
CA LEU A 19 -28.74 -10.30 26.18
C LEU A 19 -28.97 -10.05 27.67
N GLN A 20 -28.46 -8.94 28.19
CA GLN A 20 -28.69 -8.50 29.56
C GLN A 20 -30.17 -8.27 29.83
N TYR A 21 -30.84 -7.48 28.99
CA TYR A 21 -32.27 -7.19 29.09
C TYR A 21 -33.14 -8.46 29.10
N HIS A 22 -32.86 -9.41 28.20
CA HIS A 22 -33.62 -10.67 28.14
C HIS A 22 -33.27 -11.62 29.28
N ALA A 23 -32.02 -11.66 29.74
CA ALA A 23 -31.62 -12.46 30.89
C ALA A 23 -32.29 -11.97 32.17
N ASP A 24 -32.37 -10.65 32.36
CA ASP A 24 -33.08 -10.01 33.47
C ASP A 24 -34.58 -10.34 33.43
N LYS A 25 -35.21 -10.28 32.25
CA LYS A 25 -36.63 -10.66 32.07
C LYS A 25 -36.90 -12.14 32.41
N LEU A 26 -35.92 -13.01 32.19
CA LEU A 26 -35.99 -14.44 32.48
C LEU A 26 -35.45 -14.81 33.86
N ASN A 27 -35.07 -13.82 34.67
CA ASN A 27 -34.50 -13.97 36.01
C ASN A 27 -33.29 -14.94 36.06
N CYS A 28 -32.40 -14.80 35.08
CA CYS A 28 -31.19 -15.60 34.94
C CYS A 28 -29.99 -14.71 34.58
N THR A 29 -28.77 -15.25 34.67
CA THR A 29 -27.60 -14.48 34.21
C THR A 29 -27.46 -14.56 32.69
N PRO A 30 -26.91 -13.53 32.01
CA PRO A 30 -26.61 -13.60 30.59
C PRO A 30 -25.73 -14.82 30.24
N HIS A 31 -24.81 -15.16 31.14
CA HIS A 31 -23.97 -16.34 31.02
C HIS A 31 -24.75 -17.66 31.17
N TRP A 32 -25.82 -17.70 31.94
CA TRP A 32 -26.68 -18.89 31.98
C TRP A 32 -27.54 -18.96 30.70
N LEU A 33 -28.11 -17.84 30.27
CA LEU A 33 -29.00 -17.76 29.11
C LEU A 33 -28.33 -18.20 27.82
N HIS A 34 -27.15 -17.64 27.50
CA HIS A 34 -26.44 -18.01 26.26
C HIS A 34 -25.98 -19.48 26.26
N LYS A 35 -25.67 -20.04 27.44
CA LYS A 35 -25.17 -21.41 27.60
C LYS A 35 -26.31 -22.39 27.43
N GLN A 36 -27.47 -22.08 28.02
CA GLN A 36 -28.66 -22.91 27.86
C GLN A 36 -29.25 -22.84 26.46
N ALA A 37 -29.21 -21.67 25.82
CA ALA A 37 -29.57 -21.56 24.41
C ALA A 37 -28.71 -22.51 23.56
N LEU A 38 -27.39 -22.49 23.76
CA LEU A 38 -26.44 -23.33 23.01
C LEU A 38 -26.59 -24.83 23.32
N ILE A 39 -26.79 -25.21 24.58
CA ILE A 39 -27.08 -26.61 24.97
C ILE A 39 -28.39 -27.07 24.35
N THR A 40 -29.44 -26.26 24.43
CA THR A 40 -30.75 -26.61 23.86
C THR A 40 -30.66 -26.77 22.34
N TYR A 41 -29.91 -25.90 21.67
CA TYR A 41 -29.64 -25.98 20.23
C TYR A 41 -28.92 -27.28 19.86
N LEU A 42 -27.89 -27.66 20.63
CA LEU A 42 -27.16 -28.91 20.43
C LEU A 42 -28.05 -30.13 20.69
N GLU A 43 -28.84 -30.12 21.76
CA GLU A 43 -29.79 -31.21 22.07
C GLU A 43 -30.85 -31.39 20.97
N GLN A 44 -31.31 -30.30 20.34
CA GLN A 44 -32.22 -30.37 19.20
C GLN A 44 -31.56 -31.09 18.02
N ILE A 45 -30.34 -30.68 17.66
CA ILE A 45 -29.56 -31.28 16.58
C ILE A 45 -29.27 -32.77 16.87
N GLU A 46 -28.85 -33.10 18.09
CA GLU A 46 -28.59 -34.48 18.52
C GLU A 46 -29.84 -35.38 18.48
N ARG A 47 -31.03 -34.78 18.66
CA ARG A 47 -32.33 -35.47 18.52
C ARG A 47 -32.83 -35.53 17.06
N GLY A 48 -32.03 -35.10 16.10
CA GLY A 48 -32.40 -35.09 14.68
C GLY A 48 -33.37 -33.96 14.29
N LEU A 49 -33.61 -32.99 15.19
CA LEU A 49 -34.36 -31.77 14.87
C LEU A 49 -33.38 -30.75 14.30
N THR A 50 -33.56 -30.34 13.05
CA THR A 50 -32.79 -29.23 12.49
C THR A 50 -33.51 -27.91 12.81
N PRO A 51 -32.89 -26.99 13.56
CA PRO A 51 -33.43 -25.64 13.77
C PRO A 51 -33.75 -24.96 12.43
N ASP A 52 -34.79 -24.13 12.39
CA ASP A 52 -35.32 -23.57 11.14
C ASP A 52 -34.27 -22.76 10.37
N GLU A 53 -33.36 -22.12 11.09
CA GLU A 53 -32.24 -21.33 10.59
C GLU A 53 -31.14 -22.20 9.93
N LEU A 54 -31.07 -23.49 10.25
CA LEU A 54 -30.07 -24.45 9.75
C LEU A 54 -30.62 -25.46 8.75
N ARG A 55 -31.93 -25.37 8.39
CA ARG A 55 -32.58 -26.29 7.44
C ARG A 55 -31.91 -26.34 6.06
N HIS A 56 -31.16 -25.31 5.68
CA HIS A 56 -30.41 -25.26 4.42
C HIS A 56 -29.16 -26.16 4.40
N LEU A 57 -28.80 -26.79 5.54
CA LEU A 57 -27.60 -27.64 5.69
C LEU A 57 -27.90 -29.16 5.69
N THR A 58 -29.15 -29.60 5.75
CA THR A 58 -29.52 -31.04 5.89
C THR A 58 -30.06 -31.63 4.57
N PRO A 59 -29.50 -32.73 4.05
CA PRO A 59 -30.12 -33.48 2.95
C PRO A 59 -31.29 -34.30 3.50
N THR A 60 -32.51 -34.08 3.01
CA THR A 60 -33.69 -34.84 3.44
C THR A 60 -33.68 -36.25 2.86
N THR A 61 -33.38 -37.25 3.71
CA THR A 61 -33.70 -38.67 3.44
C THR A 61 -34.91 -39.08 4.26
N THR A 62 -36.11 -38.97 3.69
CA THR A 62 -37.27 -39.81 4.05
C THR A 62 -38.22 -39.89 2.86
N GLU A 63 -38.36 -41.09 2.32
CA GLU A 63 -39.36 -41.47 1.32
C GLU A 63 -40.77 -41.31 1.89
N SER A 64 -41.60 -40.50 1.23
CA SER A 64 -43.04 -40.71 1.19
C SER A 64 -43.56 -40.24 -0.17
N ASP A 65 -44.03 -41.18 -0.97
CA ASP A 65 -44.61 -40.99 -2.29
C ASP A 65 -45.73 -39.94 -2.30
N ASN A 66 -45.72 -39.10 -3.34
CA ASN A 66 -46.68 -38.05 -3.71
C ASN A 66 -46.48 -36.66 -3.08
N ALA A 67 -45.41 -35.97 -3.51
CA ALA A 67 -45.41 -34.51 -3.58
C ALA A 67 -44.53 -34.04 -4.74
N VAL A 68 -44.99 -32.99 -5.42
CA VAL A 68 -44.39 -32.34 -6.58
C VAL A 68 -42.89 -32.08 -6.34
N ASN A 69 -42.08 -32.52 -7.29
CA ASN A 69 -40.62 -32.43 -7.30
C ASN A 69 -40.19 -30.94 -7.36
N TYR A 70 -40.07 -30.27 -6.22
CA TYR A 70 -39.29 -29.05 -6.11
C TYR A 70 -37.84 -29.46 -5.84
N PRO A 71 -36.86 -29.05 -6.68
CA PRO A 71 -35.46 -29.24 -6.34
C PRO A 71 -35.18 -28.38 -5.11
N LEU A 72 -35.03 -29.01 -3.95
CA LEU A 72 -34.50 -28.37 -2.74
C LEU A 72 -33.02 -28.08 -3.00
N ASP A 73 -32.73 -26.83 -3.37
CA ASP A 73 -31.40 -26.33 -3.66
C ASP A 73 -30.54 -26.40 -2.39
N SER A 74 -29.57 -27.32 -2.36
CA SER A 74 -28.59 -27.51 -1.27
C SER A 74 -27.54 -26.41 -1.26
N ARG A 75 -27.98 -25.15 -1.35
CA ARG A 75 -27.11 -24.02 -1.67
C ARG A 75 -26.53 -23.40 -0.40
N LYS A 76 -25.20 -23.43 -0.30
CA LYS A 76 -24.45 -22.72 0.74
C LYS A 76 -24.69 -21.21 0.62
N PRO A 77 -24.94 -20.48 1.72
CA PRO A 77 -25.07 -19.04 1.67
C PRO A 77 -23.73 -18.37 1.29
N PRO A 78 -23.75 -17.13 0.75
CA PRO A 78 -22.54 -16.35 0.53
C PRO A 78 -21.67 -16.27 1.79
N PHE A 79 -20.34 -16.27 1.62
CA PHE A 79 -19.34 -16.25 2.71
C PHE A 79 -19.32 -17.47 3.64
N TYR A 80 -20.11 -18.52 3.37
CA TYR A 80 -20.11 -19.75 4.17
C TYR A 80 -18.71 -20.36 4.29
N GLU A 81 -18.02 -20.51 3.17
CA GLU A 81 -16.69 -21.13 3.13
C GLU A 81 -15.63 -20.23 3.78
N PHE A 82 -15.74 -18.90 3.62
CA PHE A 82 -14.91 -17.96 4.37
C PHE A 82 -15.10 -18.12 5.89
N GLY A 83 -16.35 -18.24 6.35
CA GLY A 83 -16.64 -18.48 7.76
C GLY A 83 -16.10 -19.82 8.28
N GLN A 84 -16.03 -20.85 7.43
CA GLN A 84 -15.43 -22.14 7.78
C GLN A 84 -13.90 -22.11 7.83
N ASP A 85 -13.25 -21.26 7.04
CA ASP A 85 -11.79 -21.11 7.06
C ASP A 85 -11.29 -20.44 8.36
N VAL A 86 -12.13 -19.64 9.03
CA VAL A 86 -11.78 -19.05 10.34
C VAL A 86 -11.63 -20.14 11.40
N GLN A 87 -10.40 -20.34 11.86
CA GLN A 87 -10.08 -21.45 12.76
C GLN A 87 -10.42 -21.14 14.22
N PRO A 88 -10.92 -22.13 15.00
CA PRO A 88 -11.00 -22.00 16.44
C PRO A 88 -9.58 -21.90 17.02
N GLN A 89 -9.32 -20.87 17.82
CA GLN A 89 -8.02 -20.68 18.47
C GLN A 89 -7.98 -21.32 19.86
N SER A 90 -6.87 -21.97 20.19
CA SER A 90 -6.59 -22.37 21.58
C SER A 90 -6.38 -21.14 22.47
N VAL A 91 -6.44 -21.30 23.79
CA VAL A 91 -6.25 -20.18 24.74
C VAL A 91 -4.91 -19.47 24.52
N LEU A 92 -3.84 -20.22 24.28
CA LEU A 92 -2.51 -19.65 24.03
C LEU A 92 -2.43 -18.94 22.68
N ARG A 93 -3.08 -19.48 21.64
CA ARG A 93 -3.16 -18.82 20.32
C ARG A 93 -3.97 -17.52 20.41
N ALA A 94 -5.12 -17.53 21.08
CA ALA A 94 -5.93 -16.34 21.30
C ALA A 94 -5.16 -15.26 22.11
N ALA A 95 -4.27 -15.64 23.03
CA ALA A 95 -3.42 -14.70 23.75
C ALA A 95 -2.39 -14.01 22.83
N ILE A 96 -1.83 -14.75 21.86
CA ILE A 96 -0.95 -14.20 20.80
C ILE A 96 -1.73 -13.20 19.95
N THR A 97 -2.89 -13.60 19.41
CA THR A 97 -3.76 -12.73 18.61
C THR A 97 -4.18 -11.47 19.37
N SER A 98 -4.49 -11.60 20.67
CA SER A 98 -4.85 -10.45 21.54
C SER A 98 -3.72 -9.46 21.77
N ALA A 99 -2.47 -9.87 21.55
CA ALA A 99 -1.30 -9.02 21.78
C ALA A 99 -0.76 -8.41 20.48
N TYR A 100 -1.38 -8.69 19.33
CA TYR A 100 -0.88 -8.29 18.02
C TYR A 100 -0.57 -6.80 17.97
N ARG A 101 -1.54 -5.94 18.27
CA ARG A 101 -1.42 -4.47 18.21
C ARG A 101 -1.80 -3.83 19.54
N ARG A 102 -1.39 -4.45 20.65
CA ARG A 102 -1.67 -3.93 22.00
C ARG A 102 -0.94 -2.59 22.22
N PRO A 103 -1.54 -1.59 22.90
CA PRO A 103 -0.85 -0.36 23.24
C PRO A 103 0.47 -0.60 24.01
N GLU A 104 1.52 0.15 23.66
CA GLU A 104 2.81 0.05 24.35
C GLU A 104 2.73 0.36 25.86
N PRO A 105 1.93 1.33 26.34
CA PRO A 105 1.74 1.57 27.77
C PRO A 105 1.15 0.39 28.54
N GLU A 106 0.45 -0.54 27.85
CA GLU A 106 -0.05 -1.77 28.46
C GLU A 106 1.00 -2.90 28.42
N CYS A 107 1.88 -2.88 27.43
CA CYS A 107 2.91 -3.91 27.25
C CYS A 107 4.09 -3.71 28.20
N VAL A 108 4.67 -2.50 28.20
CA VAL A 108 5.97 -2.22 28.83
C VAL A 108 6.00 -2.49 30.33
N PRO A 109 4.98 -2.11 31.14
CA PRO A 109 5.00 -2.38 32.59
C PRO A 109 5.15 -3.87 32.92
N LEU A 110 4.44 -4.74 32.18
CA LEU A 110 4.51 -6.19 32.35
C LEU A 110 5.89 -6.75 31.98
N LEU A 111 6.52 -6.20 30.94
CA LEU A 111 7.85 -6.61 30.50
C LEU A 111 8.93 -6.20 31.49
N LEU A 112 8.82 -5.02 32.12
CA LEU A 112 9.81 -4.53 33.09
C LEU A 112 9.91 -5.45 34.30
N GLU A 113 8.77 -5.90 34.83
CA GLU A 113 8.74 -6.88 35.92
C GLU A 113 9.44 -8.19 35.50
N GLN A 114 9.16 -8.66 34.28
CA GLN A 114 9.74 -9.90 33.74
C GLN A 114 11.22 -9.77 33.35
N ALA A 115 11.71 -8.57 33.06
CA ALA A 115 13.10 -8.32 32.68
C ALA A 115 14.04 -8.14 33.90
N ALA A 116 13.50 -7.83 35.09
CA ALA A 116 14.22 -7.38 36.29
C ALA A 116 15.51 -8.15 36.66
N LEU A 117 16.68 -7.55 36.48
CA LEU A 117 17.97 -8.21 36.74
C LEU A 117 18.26 -8.33 38.25
N ALA A 118 18.63 -9.52 38.72
CA ALA A 118 19.00 -9.74 40.13
C ALA A 118 20.39 -9.15 40.49
N LYS A 119 21.24 -8.90 39.48
CA LYS A 119 22.64 -8.48 39.64
C LYS A 119 23.01 -7.35 38.66
N PRO A 120 22.32 -6.19 38.68
CA PRO A 120 22.47 -5.15 37.67
C PRO A 120 23.89 -4.59 37.58
N GLU A 121 24.57 -4.38 38.71
CA GLU A 121 25.96 -3.88 38.74
C GLU A 121 26.95 -4.86 38.11
N GLN A 122 26.86 -6.16 38.42
CA GLN A 122 27.74 -7.18 37.84
C GLN A 122 27.51 -7.31 36.33
N THR A 123 26.25 -7.21 35.89
CA THR A 123 25.91 -7.15 34.47
C THR A 123 26.57 -5.95 33.78
N ARG A 124 26.50 -4.77 34.39
CA ARG A 124 27.14 -3.56 33.88
C ARG A 124 28.66 -3.70 33.80
N GLU A 125 29.30 -4.24 34.84
CA GLU A 125 30.75 -4.49 34.87
C GLU A 125 31.19 -5.45 33.75
N LEU A 126 30.46 -6.55 33.55
CA LEU A 126 30.75 -7.49 32.48
C LEU A 126 30.56 -6.85 31.09
N ALA A 127 29.48 -6.11 30.89
CA ALA A 127 29.24 -5.38 29.64
C ALA A 127 30.37 -4.37 29.36
N LEU A 128 30.80 -3.60 30.37
CA LEU A 128 31.92 -2.67 30.25
C LEU A 128 33.22 -3.37 29.87
N LYS A 129 33.51 -4.53 30.48
CA LYS A 129 34.69 -5.32 30.15
C LYS A 129 34.67 -5.78 28.69
N LEU A 130 33.52 -6.27 28.21
CA LEU A 130 33.35 -6.72 26.82
C LEU A 130 33.50 -5.55 25.83
N VAL A 131 32.86 -4.41 26.11
CA VAL A 131 32.93 -3.21 25.25
C VAL A 131 34.36 -2.64 25.22
N LYS A 132 35.06 -2.57 26.36
CA LYS A 132 36.48 -2.15 26.40
C LYS A 132 37.36 -3.08 25.57
N SER A 133 37.22 -4.39 25.75
CA SER A 133 37.98 -5.37 24.97
C SER A 133 37.70 -5.29 23.47
N LEU A 134 36.49 -4.88 23.06
CA LEU A 134 36.14 -4.64 21.67
C LEU A 134 36.82 -3.38 21.13
N LYS A 135 36.79 -2.26 21.89
CA LYS A 135 37.46 -1.02 21.51
C LYS A 135 38.99 -1.16 21.45
N ASP A 136 39.59 -1.94 22.36
CA ASP A 136 41.04 -2.17 22.41
C ASP A 136 41.56 -3.04 21.24
N LYS A 137 40.68 -3.82 20.61
CA LYS A 137 40.97 -4.57 19.39
C LYS A 137 40.67 -3.70 18.16
N SER A 138 41.55 -2.74 17.82
CA SER A 138 41.44 -1.93 16.59
C SER A 138 41.53 -2.78 15.29
N PRO A 139 40.95 -2.31 14.17
CA PRO A 139 40.24 -3.14 13.20
C PRO A 139 41.18 -3.84 12.20
N GLY A 140 41.33 -5.16 12.35
CA GLY A 140 42.12 -5.97 11.43
C GLY A 140 41.31 -6.52 10.27
N GLY A 141 41.49 -5.94 9.07
CA GLY A 141 41.40 -6.67 7.79
C GLY A 141 40.12 -6.54 6.94
N GLY A 142 39.17 -5.66 7.29
CA GLY A 142 37.92 -5.49 6.54
C GLY A 142 37.88 -4.29 5.60
N VAL A 143 36.66 -3.90 5.21
CA VAL A 143 36.34 -2.65 4.49
C VAL A 143 37.05 -1.40 5.09
N GLU A 144 37.27 -1.36 6.41
CA GLU A 144 38.03 -0.31 7.11
C GLU A 144 39.52 -0.22 6.67
N GLY A 145 40.13 -1.34 6.28
CA GLY A 145 41.50 -1.40 5.76
C GLY A 145 41.64 -0.81 4.35
N LEU A 146 40.59 -0.91 3.52
CA LEU A 146 40.54 -0.32 2.17
C LEU A 146 40.58 1.22 2.23
N ILE A 147 39.95 1.82 3.24
CA ILE A 147 39.96 3.26 3.48
C ILE A 147 41.39 3.75 3.78
N GLN A 148 42.12 2.98 4.60
CA GLN A 148 43.50 3.29 4.97
C GLN A 148 44.48 3.05 3.81
N GLU A 149 44.31 1.98 3.02
CA GLU A 149 45.23 1.60 1.94
C GLU A 149 45.15 2.55 0.72
N PHE A 150 43.97 3.12 0.44
CA PHE A 150 43.76 4.02 -0.70
C PHE A 150 43.75 5.52 -0.36
N ALA A 151 44.05 5.90 0.89
CA ALA A 151 43.99 7.29 1.38
C ALA A 151 42.67 7.99 1.01
N LEU A 152 41.57 7.23 0.95
CA LEU A 152 40.25 7.72 0.65
C LEU A 152 39.66 8.29 1.93
N SER A 153 39.09 9.48 1.85
CA SER A 153 38.22 9.97 2.90
C SER A 153 37.06 9.00 3.09
N SER A 154 36.57 8.91 4.32
CA SER A 154 35.53 7.97 4.70
C SER A 154 34.20 8.19 3.95
N GLN A 155 34.04 9.30 3.22
CA GLN A 155 32.94 9.61 2.28
C GLN A 155 33.17 9.09 0.85
N GLU A 156 34.42 8.99 0.39
CA GLU A 156 34.76 8.49 -0.95
C GLU A 156 34.56 6.97 -1.05
N GLY A 157 34.85 6.22 0.03
CA GLY A 157 34.58 4.78 0.08
C GLY A 157 33.09 4.44 -0.03
N VAL A 158 32.22 5.34 0.46
CA VAL A 158 30.76 5.16 0.54
C VAL A 158 30.14 5.12 -0.83
N ALA A 159 30.45 6.16 -1.59
CA ALA A 159 29.99 6.34 -2.94
C ALA A 159 30.50 5.20 -3.81
N LEU A 160 31.74 4.74 -3.57
CA LEU A 160 32.34 3.61 -4.28
C LEU A 160 31.59 2.29 -4.03
N MET A 161 31.12 2.03 -2.81
CA MET A 161 30.40 0.79 -2.46
C MET A 161 28.96 0.78 -2.97
N CYS A 162 28.22 1.89 -2.84
CA CYS A 162 26.91 2.08 -3.49
C CYS A 162 27.00 1.83 -4.99
N LEU A 163 28.04 2.39 -5.60
CA LEU A 163 28.27 2.26 -7.02
C LEU A 163 28.63 0.82 -7.40
N ALA A 164 29.49 0.16 -6.63
CA ALA A 164 29.89 -1.23 -6.86
C ALA A 164 28.71 -2.21 -6.82
N GLU A 165 27.79 -2.03 -5.86
CA GLU A 165 26.59 -2.85 -5.70
C GLU A 165 25.64 -2.70 -6.89
N ALA A 166 25.31 -1.47 -7.26
CA ALA A 166 24.37 -1.23 -8.32
C ALA A 166 24.98 -1.51 -9.72
N LEU A 167 26.30 -1.38 -9.90
CA LEU A 167 27.01 -1.84 -11.10
C LEU A 167 26.99 -3.36 -11.31
N LEU A 168 26.84 -4.15 -10.25
CA LEU A 168 26.80 -5.61 -10.33
C LEU A 168 25.46 -6.16 -10.82
N ARG A 169 24.36 -5.44 -10.56
CA ARG A 169 23.00 -5.88 -10.91
C ARG A 169 22.58 -5.48 -12.32
N ILE A 170 23.14 -4.40 -12.83
CA ILE A 170 22.75 -3.84 -14.12
C ILE A 170 23.48 -4.62 -15.24
N PRO A 171 22.75 -5.37 -16.09
CA PRO A 171 23.36 -6.22 -17.10
C PRO A 171 24.03 -5.42 -18.22
N ASP A 172 23.46 -4.27 -18.59
CA ASP A 172 23.91 -3.48 -19.73
C ASP A 172 24.92 -2.40 -19.34
N ARG A 173 25.76 -1.99 -20.30
CA ARG A 173 26.81 -0.99 -20.06
C ARG A 173 26.26 0.43 -19.95
N ALA A 174 25.27 0.80 -20.75
CA ALA A 174 24.81 2.18 -20.84
C ALA A 174 24.11 2.63 -19.55
N THR A 175 23.30 1.76 -18.95
CA THR A 175 22.62 2.00 -17.67
C THR A 175 23.61 2.00 -16.51
N ARG A 176 24.64 1.14 -16.55
CA ARG A 176 25.77 1.21 -15.62
C ARG A 176 26.51 2.54 -15.70
N ASP A 177 26.82 2.98 -16.91
CA ASP A 177 27.51 4.26 -17.16
C ASP A 177 26.63 5.45 -16.75
N ALA A 178 25.30 5.36 -16.94
CA ALA A 178 24.34 6.37 -16.48
C ALA A 178 24.28 6.45 -14.96
N LEU A 179 24.23 5.31 -14.27
CA LEU A 179 24.30 5.27 -12.81
C LEU A 179 25.64 5.80 -12.28
N ILE A 180 26.77 5.42 -12.90
CA ILE A 180 28.10 5.98 -12.62
C ILE A 180 28.02 7.50 -12.74
N ARG A 181 27.55 8.03 -13.87
CA ARG A 181 27.44 9.47 -14.10
C ARG A 181 26.53 10.14 -13.08
N ASP A 182 25.35 9.60 -12.81
CA ASP A 182 24.38 10.12 -11.84
C ASP A 182 25.02 10.23 -10.44
N LYS A 183 25.75 9.20 -10.02
CA LYS A 183 26.41 9.17 -8.70
C LYS A 183 27.78 9.87 -8.66
N ILE A 184 28.43 10.11 -9.81
CA ILE A 184 29.83 10.59 -9.89
C ILE A 184 30.00 12.01 -10.45
N SER A 185 29.15 12.47 -11.38
CA SER A 185 29.46 13.61 -12.27
C SER A 185 28.94 14.99 -11.85
N HIS A 186 28.27 15.14 -10.71
CA HIS A 186 27.69 16.43 -10.33
C HIS A 186 28.73 17.44 -9.80
N GLY A 187 29.34 18.19 -10.72
CA GLY A 187 30.29 19.28 -10.50
C GLY A 187 29.70 20.71 -10.62
N ASP A 188 28.38 20.88 -10.78
CA ASP A 188 27.73 22.21 -10.81
C ASP A 188 26.45 22.22 -9.97
N TRP A 189 26.54 22.80 -8.77
CA TRP A 189 25.57 22.64 -7.68
C TRP A 189 24.55 23.78 -7.57
N LYS A 190 24.69 24.86 -8.35
CA LYS A 190 23.87 26.07 -8.17
C LYS A 190 22.52 26.04 -8.89
N SER A 191 22.30 25.15 -9.84
CA SER A 191 21.07 25.10 -10.64
C SER A 191 19.97 24.21 -10.05
N HIS A 192 20.22 23.47 -8.96
CA HIS A 192 19.28 22.47 -8.41
C HIS A 192 18.96 22.63 -6.90
N MET A 193 19.29 23.78 -6.28
CA MET A 193 18.95 24.01 -4.87
C MET A 193 17.56 24.64 -4.67
N GLY A 194 16.53 23.83 -4.87
CA GLY A 194 15.16 24.13 -4.44
C GLY A 194 14.48 22.85 -3.96
N SER A 195 14.41 22.67 -2.64
CA SER A 195 13.42 21.82 -1.95
C SER A 195 13.44 20.31 -2.21
N SER A 196 14.60 19.65 -2.29
CA SER A 196 14.68 18.17 -2.32
C SER A 196 15.55 17.62 -1.18
N PRO A 197 15.08 16.66 -0.35
CA PRO A 197 15.93 16.07 0.66
C PRO A 197 16.82 14.95 0.07
N SER A 198 18.12 15.25 0.01
CA SER A 198 19.28 14.34 -0.07
C SER A 198 19.36 13.30 -1.21
N LEU A 199 20.12 13.64 -2.26
CA LEU A 199 20.42 12.83 -3.48
C LEU A 199 21.32 11.61 -3.23
N PHE A 200 21.73 11.40 -1.97
CA PHE A 200 22.56 10.27 -1.56
C PHE A 200 21.96 9.53 -0.35
N VAL A 201 20.69 9.14 -0.42
CA VAL A 201 20.00 8.41 0.66
C VAL A 201 20.77 7.16 1.10
N ASN A 202 21.49 6.48 0.19
CA ASN A 202 22.36 5.35 0.53
C ASN A 202 23.78 5.75 0.96
N ALA A 203 24.22 7.00 0.76
CA ALA A 203 25.51 7.44 1.30
C ALA A 203 25.51 7.59 2.81
N ALA A 204 24.34 7.78 3.43
CA ALA A 204 24.21 7.68 4.88
C ALA A 204 24.55 6.27 5.36
N THR A 205 24.02 5.22 4.71
CA THR A 205 24.24 3.81 5.05
C THR A 205 25.72 3.41 4.94
N TRP A 206 26.39 3.81 3.85
CA TRP A 206 27.80 3.46 3.66
C TRP A 206 28.76 4.44 4.38
N GLY A 207 28.39 5.71 4.58
CA GLY A 207 29.18 6.71 5.32
C GLY A 207 29.22 6.40 6.79
N LEU A 208 28.16 5.83 7.29
CA LEU A 208 28.09 5.29 8.63
C LEU A 208 28.96 4.02 8.77
N MET A 209 28.97 3.13 7.77
CA MET A 209 29.84 1.94 7.77
C MET A 209 31.35 2.26 7.66
N LEU A 210 31.71 3.36 7.00
CA LEU A 210 33.11 3.70 6.68
C LEU A 210 33.72 4.79 7.58
N THR A 211 32.90 5.67 8.18
CA THR A 211 33.38 6.81 8.98
C THR A 211 33.13 6.66 10.47
N GLY A 212 32.24 5.74 10.89
CA GLY A 212 31.75 5.66 12.27
C GLY A 212 30.97 6.91 12.74
N ARG A 213 30.67 7.86 11.85
CA ARG A 213 29.93 9.10 12.14
C ARG A 213 28.84 9.33 11.11
N LEU A 214 27.72 9.91 11.56
CA LEU A 214 26.71 10.42 10.65
C LEU A 214 27.19 11.74 10.07
N VAL A 215 27.44 11.79 8.77
CA VAL A 215 27.70 13.08 8.15
C VAL A 215 26.36 13.74 7.87
N ALA A 216 26.11 14.86 8.54
CA ALA A 216 24.88 15.63 8.41
C ALA A 216 24.61 16.02 6.94
N VAL A 217 23.32 16.21 6.62
CA VAL A 217 22.77 16.61 5.30
C VAL A 217 23.44 17.88 4.72
N ASN A 218 24.18 18.64 5.52
CA ASN A 218 25.04 19.74 5.07
C ASN A 218 26.35 19.29 4.36
N SER A 219 26.57 17.98 4.13
CA SER A 219 27.82 17.47 3.54
C SER A 219 27.76 17.03 2.09
N GLU A 220 26.64 17.19 1.39
CA GLU A 220 26.54 16.85 -0.05
C GLU A 220 27.64 17.56 -0.88
N GLN A 221 27.94 18.82 -0.54
CA GLN A 221 29.04 19.58 -1.15
C GLN A 221 30.44 19.01 -0.86
N ASN A 222 30.63 18.29 0.25
CA ASN A 222 31.92 17.72 0.64
C ASN A 222 32.13 16.32 0.02
N LEU A 223 31.09 15.49 -0.04
CA LEU A 223 31.08 14.19 -0.74
C LEU A 223 31.38 14.35 -2.23
N SER A 224 30.71 15.32 -2.86
CA SER A 224 30.94 15.65 -4.27
C SER A 224 32.34 16.19 -4.53
N LYS A 225 32.86 17.08 -3.67
CA LYS A 225 34.24 17.58 -3.78
C LYS A 225 35.28 16.49 -3.60
N ALA A 226 35.03 15.49 -2.77
CA ALA A 226 35.92 14.36 -2.53
C ALA A 226 35.96 13.44 -3.77
N LEU A 227 34.77 13.04 -4.26
CA LEU A 227 34.64 12.25 -5.48
C LEU A 227 35.26 12.96 -6.71
N THR A 228 35.06 14.27 -6.84
CA THR A 228 35.69 15.11 -7.88
C THR A 228 37.22 15.12 -7.79
N ARG A 229 37.78 15.10 -6.57
CA ARG A 229 39.23 15.08 -6.32
C ARG A 229 39.86 13.72 -6.64
N MET A 230 39.12 12.64 -6.40
CA MET A 230 39.50 11.26 -6.74
C MET A 230 39.48 11.03 -8.26
N ILE A 231 38.46 11.55 -8.96
CA ILE A 231 38.38 11.55 -10.44
C ILE A 231 39.55 12.33 -11.06
N ALA A 232 39.85 13.52 -10.53
CA ALA A 232 40.94 14.38 -11.02
C ALA A 232 42.34 13.75 -10.88
N LYS A 233 42.51 12.74 -10.01
CA LYS A 233 43.78 12.04 -9.78
C LYS A 233 43.92 10.70 -10.54
N GLY A 234 42.83 10.06 -11.00
CA GLY A 234 42.88 8.66 -11.46
C GLY A 234 42.06 8.27 -12.70
N GLY A 235 41.07 9.06 -13.13
CA GLY A 235 40.19 8.72 -14.28
C GLY A 235 39.29 7.48 -14.10
N GLU A 236 38.38 7.24 -15.05
CA GLU A 236 37.42 6.11 -15.08
C GLU A 236 38.07 4.71 -14.87
N PRO A 237 39.26 4.38 -15.42
CA PRO A 237 39.86 3.06 -15.26
C PRO A 237 40.26 2.68 -13.83
N LEU A 238 40.62 3.67 -13.01
CA LEU A 238 41.11 3.45 -11.63
C LEU A 238 39.95 3.23 -10.65
N ILE A 239 38.81 3.90 -10.90
CA ILE A 239 37.54 3.67 -10.20
C ILE A 239 37.04 2.25 -10.47
N ARG A 240 37.14 1.79 -11.73
CA ARG A 240 36.77 0.41 -12.12
C ARG A 240 37.60 -0.65 -11.40
N GLN A 241 38.91 -0.43 -11.23
CA GLN A 241 39.76 -1.31 -10.43
C GLN A 241 39.37 -1.30 -8.93
N GLY A 242 39.07 -0.12 -8.37
CA GLY A 242 38.59 0.02 -6.99
C GLY A 242 37.27 -0.73 -6.74
N VAL A 243 36.32 -0.63 -7.66
CA VAL A 243 35.04 -1.38 -7.63
C VAL A 243 35.28 -2.89 -7.66
N ASN A 244 36.14 -3.39 -8.56
CA ASN A 244 36.44 -4.83 -8.63
C ASN A 244 37.12 -5.37 -7.36
N MET A 245 37.96 -4.56 -6.71
CA MET A 245 38.58 -4.93 -5.43
C MET A 245 37.54 -4.97 -4.30
N ALA A 246 36.68 -3.94 -4.21
CA ALA A 246 35.57 -3.88 -3.27
C ALA A 246 34.63 -5.09 -3.42
N MET A 247 34.34 -5.50 -4.66
CA MET A 247 33.55 -6.70 -4.95
C MET A 247 34.16 -7.98 -4.37
N ARG A 248 35.48 -8.15 -4.49
CA ARG A 248 36.17 -9.34 -3.97
C ARG A 248 36.13 -9.39 -2.45
N MET A 249 36.29 -8.24 -1.79
CA MET A 249 36.22 -8.13 -0.33
C MET A 249 34.80 -8.34 0.20
N MET A 250 33.77 -7.80 -0.48
CA MET A 250 32.36 -8.03 -0.12
C MET A 250 31.99 -9.51 -0.17
N GLY A 251 32.49 -10.24 -1.17
CA GLY A 251 32.27 -11.68 -1.32
C GLY A 251 32.95 -12.56 -0.26
N GLU A 252 33.92 -12.03 0.50
CA GLU A 252 34.61 -12.77 1.58
C GLU A 252 34.15 -12.34 2.99
N GLN A 253 33.64 -11.12 3.15
CA GLN A 253 33.17 -10.62 4.47
C GLN A 253 31.68 -10.86 4.74
N PHE A 254 30.81 -10.78 3.74
CA PHE A 254 29.36 -10.85 3.95
C PHE A 254 28.74 -12.23 3.71
N VAL A 255 29.45 -13.11 3.00
CA VAL A 255 29.11 -14.52 2.86
C VAL A 255 30.27 -15.37 3.36
N SER A 256 29.96 -16.45 4.05
CA SER A 256 30.96 -17.43 4.48
C SER A 256 31.53 -18.20 3.28
N GLY A 257 30.80 -18.25 2.16
CA GLY A 257 31.26 -18.73 0.88
C GLY A 257 30.17 -18.66 -0.19
N GLN A 258 30.54 -18.70 -1.47
CA GLN A 258 29.58 -18.68 -2.58
C GLN A 258 28.78 -19.99 -2.71
N THR A 259 29.32 -21.08 -2.17
CA THR A 259 28.70 -22.40 -2.13
C THR A 259 28.76 -22.97 -0.73
N ILE A 260 27.85 -23.89 -0.39
CA ILE A 260 27.85 -24.55 0.91
C ILE A 260 29.17 -25.28 1.19
N SER A 261 29.79 -25.88 0.17
CA SER A 261 31.09 -26.56 0.29
C SER A 261 32.20 -25.58 0.69
N SER A 262 32.25 -24.39 0.08
CA SER A 262 33.22 -23.36 0.45
C SER A 262 32.98 -22.80 1.85
N ALA A 263 31.71 -22.57 2.22
CA ALA A 263 31.35 -22.10 3.56
C ALA A 263 31.78 -23.11 4.64
N LEU A 264 31.49 -24.40 4.44
CA LEU A 264 31.92 -25.47 5.35
C LEU A 264 33.45 -25.56 5.50
N ALA A 265 34.22 -25.29 4.44
CA ALA A 265 35.67 -25.27 4.51
C ALA A 265 36.17 -24.09 5.36
N ASN A 266 35.59 -22.90 5.15
CA ASN A 266 35.94 -21.67 5.86
C ASN A 266 35.57 -21.72 7.35
N SER A 267 34.50 -22.45 7.71
CA SER A 267 34.02 -22.60 9.08
C SER A 267 34.99 -23.34 10.04
N ARG A 268 35.86 -24.21 9.51
CA ARG A 268 36.70 -25.11 10.33
C ARG A 268 37.58 -24.38 11.36
N LYS A 269 38.06 -23.18 11.02
CA LYS A 269 38.92 -22.37 11.89
C LYS A 269 38.21 -22.03 13.20
N PHE A 270 37.03 -21.41 13.10
CA PHE A 270 36.26 -21.01 14.29
C PHE A 270 35.62 -22.22 14.99
N GLU A 271 35.29 -23.30 14.27
CA GLU A 271 34.83 -24.54 14.92
C GLU A 271 35.88 -25.11 15.88
N ALA A 272 37.17 -25.07 15.51
CA ALA A 272 38.27 -25.50 16.36
C ALA A 272 38.43 -24.64 17.64
N GLU A 273 37.98 -23.38 17.60
CA GLU A 273 37.96 -22.47 18.75
C GLU A 273 36.73 -22.66 19.65
N GLY A 274 35.76 -23.48 19.23
CA GLY A 274 34.53 -23.77 19.98
C GLY A 274 33.27 -23.11 19.44
N PHE A 275 33.33 -22.41 18.30
CA PHE A 275 32.14 -21.90 17.63
C PHE A 275 31.37 -23.00 16.92
N ARG A 276 30.10 -22.73 16.62
CA ARG A 276 29.20 -23.58 15.85
C ARG A 276 28.67 -22.79 14.66
N TYR A 277 28.02 -23.45 13.70
CA TYR A 277 27.46 -22.75 12.53
C TYR A 277 25.98 -23.06 12.31
N SER A 278 25.24 -22.10 11.76
CA SER A 278 23.95 -22.27 11.10
C SER A 278 24.03 -21.59 9.75
N TYR A 279 23.86 -22.34 8.66
CA TYR A 279 24.00 -21.78 7.31
C TYR A 279 22.67 -21.18 6.83
N ASP A 280 22.75 -19.97 6.28
CA ASP A 280 21.63 -19.26 5.64
C ASP A 280 21.87 -19.25 4.14
N MET A 281 21.00 -19.91 3.39
CA MET A 281 21.16 -20.07 1.95
C MET A 281 20.65 -18.86 1.14
N LEU A 282 20.35 -17.74 1.83
CA LEU A 282 19.91 -16.45 1.26
C LEU A 282 18.62 -16.50 0.43
N GLY A 283 17.95 -17.65 0.32
CA GLY A 283 16.69 -17.79 -0.38
C GLY A 283 15.53 -17.20 0.41
N GLU A 284 14.79 -16.27 -0.20
CA GLU A 284 13.58 -15.67 0.34
C GLU A 284 12.63 -15.23 -0.79
N ALA A 285 11.38 -14.95 -0.41
CA ALA A 285 10.37 -14.32 -1.27
C ALA A 285 10.28 -14.96 -2.67
N ALA A 286 10.01 -16.27 -2.72
CA ALA A 286 9.76 -16.92 -4.00
C ALA A 286 8.63 -16.17 -4.73
N THR A 287 8.87 -15.79 -5.97
CA THR A 287 7.89 -15.05 -6.78
C THR A 287 7.11 -16.02 -7.67
N THR A 288 7.74 -17.14 -8.05
CA THR A 288 7.16 -18.19 -8.89
C THR A 288 7.28 -19.57 -8.25
N ALA A 289 6.49 -20.56 -8.72
CA ALA A 289 6.69 -21.97 -8.35
C ALA A 289 8.11 -22.49 -8.67
N VAL A 290 8.73 -21.99 -9.75
CA VAL A 290 10.09 -22.36 -10.15
C VAL A 290 11.12 -21.84 -9.14
N ASP A 291 10.96 -20.59 -8.65
CA ASP A 291 11.81 -20.07 -7.58
C ASP A 291 11.71 -20.92 -6.32
N ALA A 292 10.47 -21.27 -5.94
CA ALA A 292 10.22 -22.09 -4.76
C ALA A 292 10.86 -23.48 -4.88
N GLN A 293 10.83 -24.07 -6.07
CA GLN A 293 11.49 -25.35 -6.35
C GLN A 293 13.02 -25.21 -6.30
N ARG A 294 13.59 -24.17 -6.92
CA ARG A 294 15.03 -23.88 -6.89
C ARG A 294 15.54 -23.70 -5.46
N TYR A 295 14.81 -22.95 -4.63
CA TYR A 295 15.17 -22.76 -3.23
C TYR A 295 15.04 -24.06 -2.42
N TYR A 296 13.99 -24.85 -2.64
CA TYR A 296 13.86 -26.17 -2.04
C TYR A 296 15.08 -27.06 -2.33
N GLU A 297 15.50 -27.15 -3.59
CA GLU A 297 16.67 -27.94 -4.01
C GLU A 297 17.97 -27.40 -3.40
N SER A 298 18.13 -26.08 -3.31
CA SER A 298 19.27 -25.46 -2.63
C SER A 298 19.34 -25.86 -1.15
N TYR A 299 18.19 -25.83 -0.45
CA TYR A 299 18.13 -26.27 0.95
C TYR A 299 18.41 -27.77 1.09
N GLU A 300 17.86 -28.61 0.23
CA GLU A 300 18.10 -30.05 0.23
C GLU A 300 19.59 -30.38 0.05
N GLN A 301 20.24 -29.77 -0.94
CA GLN A 301 21.67 -29.91 -1.21
C GLN A 301 22.51 -29.43 -0.02
N ALA A 302 22.15 -28.30 0.58
CA ALA A 302 22.83 -27.77 1.75
C ALA A 302 22.71 -28.71 2.95
N ILE A 303 21.51 -29.25 3.24
CA ILE A 303 21.31 -30.19 4.35
C ILE A 303 22.17 -31.45 4.16
N HIS A 304 22.26 -32.00 2.95
CA HIS A 304 23.16 -33.13 2.68
C HIS A 304 24.64 -32.79 2.95
N ALA A 305 25.11 -31.63 2.51
CA ALA A 305 26.49 -31.20 2.71
C ALA A 305 26.80 -30.96 4.20
N ILE A 306 25.91 -30.24 4.89
CA ILE A 306 26.00 -29.95 6.33
C ILE A 306 25.96 -31.24 7.14
N GLY A 307 25.04 -32.15 6.82
CA GLY A 307 24.89 -33.43 7.51
C GLY A 307 26.14 -34.32 7.41
N LYS A 308 26.73 -34.41 6.21
CA LYS A 308 28.01 -35.12 6.01
C LYS A 308 29.16 -34.47 6.79
N ALA A 309 29.23 -33.15 6.82
CA ALA A 309 30.25 -32.41 7.57
C ALA A 309 30.01 -32.40 9.09
N SER A 310 28.76 -32.58 9.54
CA SER A 310 28.42 -32.71 10.95
C SER A 310 29.06 -33.95 11.55
N GLY A 311 29.10 -35.06 10.81
CA GLY A 311 29.78 -36.30 11.23
C GLY A 311 29.21 -36.90 12.52
N GLY A 312 27.91 -36.71 12.78
CA GLY A 312 27.25 -37.21 13.99
C GLY A 312 27.49 -36.38 15.26
N ARG A 313 27.98 -35.13 15.14
CA ARG A 313 28.11 -34.19 16.27
C ARG A 313 26.77 -33.76 16.89
N GLY A 314 25.66 -34.08 16.21
CA GLY A 314 24.30 -33.78 16.64
C GLY A 314 23.92 -32.31 16.54
N ILE A 315 22.71 -31.99 17.01
CA ILE A 315 22.07 -30.69 16.81
C ILE A 315 22.70 -29.52 17.59
N TYR A 316 23.42 -29.80 18.69
CA TYR A 316 24.01 -28.78 19.56
C TYR A 316 25.47 -28.49 19.16
N GLU A 317 26.31 -29.53 19.05
CA GLU A 317 27.74 -29.38 18.75
C GLU A 317 28.04 -29.38 17.25
N GLY A 318 27.13 -29.92 16.43
CA GLY A 318 27.23 -29.90 14.99
C GLY A 318 26.68 -28.60 14.37
N PRO A 319 26.91 -28.39 13.07
CA PRO A 319 26.29 -27.32 12.31
C PRO A 319 24.79 -27.57 12.08
N GLY A 320 24.05 -26.50 11.80
CA GLY A 320 22.64 -26.55 11.37
C GLY A 320 22.40 -25.72 10.12
N ILE A 321 21.14 -25.60 9.73
CA ILE A 321 20.67 -24.76 8.62
C ILE A 321 19.53 -23.85 9.09
N SER A 322 19.41 -22.69 8.46
CA SER A 322 18.25 -21.81 8.60
C SER A 322 17.52 -21.71 7.25
N ILE A 323 16.20 -21.79 7.30
CA ILE A 323 15.32 -21.70 6.12
C ILE A 323 14.30 -20.60 6.32
N LYS A 324 13.83 -20.00 5.22
CA LYS A 324 12.71 -19.05 5.20
C LYS A 324 11.51 -19.69 4.51
N LEU A 325 10.32 -19.53 5.08
CA LEU A 325 9.12 -20.18 4.55
C LEU A 325 8.65 -19.51 3.25
N SER A 326 8.86 -18.20 3.11
CA SER A 326 8.60 -17.48 1.86
C SER A 326 9.43 -17.98 0.67
N ALA A 327 10.59 -18.61 0.91
CA ALA A 327 11.39 -19.22 -0.15
C ALA A 327 10.77 -20.54 -0.65
N LEU A 328 9.91 -21.19 0.12
CA LEU A 328 9.38 -22.52 -0.20
C LEU A 328 7.99 -22.49 -0.85
N HIS A 329 7.37 -21.31 -0.95
CA HIS A 329 6.07 -21.17 -1.59
C HIS A 329 5.84 -19.73 -2.07
N PRO A 330 5.40 -19.53 -3.33
CA PRO A 330 5.25 -18.19 -3.89
C PRO A 330 4.12 -17.38 -3.26
N ARG A 331 3.16 -18.06 -2.64
CA ARG A 331 1.98 -17.45 -1.99
C ARG A 331 1.93 -17.71 -0.49
N TYR A 332 3.06 -17.55 0.21
CA TYR A 332 3.13 -17.69 1.67
C TYR A 332 2.45 -16.50 2.39
N SER A 333 1.14 -16.62 2.62
CA SER A 333 0.29 -15.59 3.25
C SER A 333 -0.96 -16.20 3.89
N ARG A 334 -1.57 -15.51 4.86
CA ARG A 334 -2.80 -15.97 5.54
C ARG A 334 -3.97 -16.16 4.57
N ALA A 335 -4.09 -15.33 3.54
CA ALA A 335 -5.14 -15.47 2.53
C ALA A 335 -5.05 -16.80 1.76
N GLN A 336 -3.86 -17.39 1.66
CA GLN A 336 -3.58 -18.61 0.90
C GLN A 336 -3.28 -19.79 1.83
N ARG A 337 -3.88 -19.79 3.03
CA ARG A 337 -3.61 -20.76 4.10
C ARG A 337 -3.74 -22.21 3.63
N ASP A 338 -4.82 -22.55 2.94
CA ASP A 338 -5.03 -23.93 2.46
C ASP A 338 -3.94 -24.40 1.50
N ARG A 339 -3.48 -23.53 0.60
CA ARG A 339 -2.34 -23.82 -0.28
C ARG A 339 -1.05 -23.96 0.51
N VAL A 340 -0.81 -23.10 1.48
CA VAL A 340 0.36 -23.20 2.38
C VAL A 340 0.36 -24.54 3.13
N MET A 341 -0.76 -24.93 3.73
CA MET A 341 -0.86 -26.18 4.48
C MET A 341 -0.80 -27.44 3.57
N SER A 342 -1.29 -27.35 2.33
CA SER A 342 -1.28 -28.50 1.39
C SER A 342 -0.02 -28.60 0.52
N GLN A 343 0.72 -27.51 0.31
CA GLN A 343 1.85 -27.43 -0.64
C GLN A 343 3.19 -27.07 0.03
N LEU A 344 3.20 -26.08 0.95
CA LEU A 344 4.42 -25.68 1.66
C LEU A 344 4.75 -26.69 2.77
N LEU A 345 3.77 -27.08 3.61
CA LEU A 345 4.00 -28.00 4.72
C LEU A 345 4.67 -29.32 4.27
N PRO A 346 4.26 -30.00 3.17
CA PRO A 346 4.96 -31.20 2.70
C PRO A 346 6.44 -30.97 2.36
N ARG A 347 6.79 -29.82 1.76
CA ARG A 347 8.18 -29.44 1.47
C ARG A 347 8.97 -29.25 2.77
N LEU A 348 8.38 -28.57 3.74
CA LEU A 348 8.99 -28.38 5.07
C LEU A 348 9.20 -29.72 5.79
N VAL A 349 8.22 -30.62 5.76
CA VAL A 349 8.31 -31.97 6.33
C VAL A 349 9.43 -32.76 5.66
N ALA A 350 9.57 -32.69 4.34
CA ALA A 350 10.64 -33.38 3.61
C ALA A 350 12.04 -32.89 4.01
N LEU A 351 12.27 -31.58 4.07
CA LEU A 351 13.54 -31.00 4.51
C LEU A 351 13.84 -31.35 5.98
N THR A 352 12.80 -31.34 6.83
CA THR A 352 12.92 -31.71 8.25
C THR A 352 13.27 -33.18 8.43
N ARG A 353 12.69 -34.08 7.64
CA ARG A 353 13.04 -35.51 7.61
C ARG A 353 14.50 -35.72 7.22
N LEU A 354 14.98 -34.97 6.23
CA LEU A 354 16.36 -35.03 5.82
C LEU A 354 17.30 -34.52 6.92
N ALA A 355 16.99 -33.38 7.55
CA ALA A 355 17.76 -32.85 8.66
C ALA A 355 17.82 -33.84 9.85
N ARG A 356 16.68 -34.48 10.18
CA ARG A 356 16.61 -35.54 11.20
C ARG A 356 17.52 -36.72 10.88
N SER A 357 17.57 -37.17 9.63
CA SER A 357 18.40 -38.32 9.23
C SER A 357 19.91 -38.10 9.45
N TYR A 358 20.34 -36.84 9.49
CA TYR A 358 21.72 -36.45 9.77
C TYR A 358 21.91 -35.93 11.21
N ASP A 359 20.84 -35.83 11.99
CA ASP A 359 20.78 -35.20 13.30
C ASP A 359 21.36 -33.76 13.30
N VAL A 360 20.92 -32.93 12.35
CA VAL A 360 21.33 -31.51 12.22
C VAL A 360 20.16 -30.57 12.50
N GLY A 361 20.40 -29.48 13.23
CA GLY A 361 19.34 -28.51 13.54
C GLY A 361 18.81 -27.83 12.27
N LEU A 362 17.49 -27.76 12.12
CA LEU A 362 16.80 -27.02 11.05
C LEU A 362 15.97 -25.92 11.71
N ASN A 363 16.37 -24.67 11.46
CA ASN A 363 15.72 -23.51 12.06
C ASN A 363 14.83 -22.78 11.05
N ILE A 364 13.57 -22.55 11.41
CA ILE A 364 12.62 -21.75 10.63
C ILE A 364 12.80 -20.28 11.02
N ASP A 365 13.30 -19.46 10.09
CA ASP A 365 13.47 -18.02 10.28
C ASP A 365 12.13 -17.29 10.34
N ALA A 366 12.06 -16.24 11.15
CA ALA A 366 10.90 -15.38 11.30
C ALA A 366 10.99 -14.19 10.36
N GLU A 367 9.89 -13.92 9.66
CA GLU A 367 9.78 -12.90 8.61
C GLU A 367 8.89 -11.73 9.10
N GLU A 368 7.97 -11.23 8.28
CA GLU A 368 7.04 -10.15 8.66
C GLU A 368 5.98 -10.59 9.68
N ALA A 369 5.40 -9.60 10.37
CA ALA A 369 4.44 -9.81 11.45
C ALA A 369 3.15 -10.55 11.00
N ASP A 370 2.71 -10.30 9.78
CA ASP A 370 1.51 -10.91 9.16
C ASP A 370 1.64 -12.42 8.89
N ARG A 371 2.87 -12.95 8.92
CA ARG A 371 3.19 -14.37 8.71
C ARG A 371 3.39 -15.17 9.99
N LEU A 372 3.51 -14.49 11.14
CA LEU A 372 3.84 -15.14 12.42
C LEU A 372 2.84 -16.25 12.78
N GLU A 373 1.54 -15.97 12.82
CA GLU A 373 0.56 -16.97 13.25
C GLU A 373 0.42 -18.14 12.26
N LEU A 374 0.57 -17.87 10.95
CA LEU A 374 0.59 -18.92 9.93
C LEU A 374 1.84 -19.82 10.06
N SER A 375 3.00 -19.25 10.42
CA SER A 375 4.20 -20.04 10.71
C SER A 375 4.01 -20.94 11.94
N LEU A 376 3.20 -20.55 12.92
CA LEU A 376 2.88 -21.38 14.08
C LEU A 376 1.97 -22.56 13.71
N ASP A 377 1.04 -22.39 12.76
CA ASP A 377 0.25 -23.51 12.21
C ASP A 377 1.18 -24.58 11.60
N LEU A 378 2.18 -24.14 10.83
CA LEU A 378 3.19 -25.03 10.23
C LEU A 378 4.08 -25.70 11.28
N LEU A 379 4.53 -24.96 12.30
CA LEU A 379 5.34 -25.48 13.39
C LEU A 379 4.57 -26.53 14.21
N GLU A 380 3.30 -26.28 14.54
CA GLU A 380 2.46 -27.22 15.26
C GLU A 380 2.22 -28.49 14.46
N ALA A 381 1.89 -28.38 13.17
CA ALA A 381 1.72 -29.53 12.30
C ALA A 381 3.01 -30.36 12.19
N LEU A 382 4.17 -29.69 12.13
CA LEU A 382 5.48 -30.34 12.11
C LEU A 382 5.77 -31.09 13.42
N CYS A 383 5.57 -30.46 14.57
CA CYS A 383 5.80 -31.09 15.89
C CYS A 383 4.78 -32.19 16.21
N ALA A 384 3.58 -32.15 15.62
CA ALA A 384 2.57 -33.20 15.78
C ALA A 384 2.86 -34.46 14.93
N ALA A 385 3.74 -34.36 13.93
CA ALA A 385 4.05 -35.49 13.06
C ALA A 385 4.90 -36.54 13.79
N ARG A 386 4.35 -37.75 13.94
CA ARG A 386 4.97 -38.88 14.65
C ARG A 386 6.38 -39.23 14.16
N GLU A 387 6.69 -38.95 12.90
CA GLU A 387 8.01 -39.22 12.35
C GLU A 387 9.12 -38.40 12.99
N PHE A 388 8.83 -37.31 13.70
CA PHE A 388 9.84 -36.50 14.37
C PHE A 388 9.95 -36.78 15.87
N GLU A 389 9.09 -37.63 16.45
CA GLU A 389 9.06 -37.91 17.89
C GLU A 389 10.47 -38.30 18.41
N GLY A 390 10.88 -37.67 19.51
CA GLY A 390 12.18 -37.88 20.14
C GLY A 390 13.36 -37.14 19.49
N TRP A 391 13.16 -36.46 18.35
CA TRP A 391 14.19 -35.62 17.73
C TRP A 391 14.01 -34.14 18.11
N ASN A 392 15.08 -33.48 18.52
CA ASN A 392 15.05 -32.13 19.10
C ASN A 392 15.65 -31.06 18.18
N GLY A 393 15.90 -31.37 16.91
CA GLY A 393 16.53 -30.46 15.95
C GLY A 393 15.57 -29.48 15.27
N ILE A 394 14.29 -29.47 15.63
CA ILE A 394 13.31 -28.51 15.11
C ILE A 394 13.58 -27.16 15.78
N GLY A 395 13.92 -26.15 14.97
CA GLY A 395 14.19 -24.79 15.41
C GLY A 395 13.19 -23.77 14.88
N PHE A 396 12.97 -22.71 15.66
CA PHE A 396 12.03 -21.65 15.34
C PHE A 396 12.52 -20.30 15.89
N VAL A 397 12.44 -19.25 15.08
CA VAL A 397 12.84 -17.88 15.47
C VAL A 397 11.66 -17.12 16.07
N ILE A 398 11.90 -16.38 17.15
CA ILE A 398 10.94 -15.45 17.75
C ILE A 398 11.58 -14.06 17.81
N GLN A 399 10.84 -13.04 17.37
CA GLN A 399 11.32 -11.66 17.26
C GLN A 399 10.82 -10.83 18.45
N ALA A 400 11.73 -10.45 19.36
CA ALA A 400 11.43 -9.72 20.59
C ALA A 400 10.90 -8.29 20.38
N TYR A 401 11.10 -7.70 19.20
CA TYR A 401 10.53 -6.40 18.86
C TYR A 401 9.01 -6.44 18.68
N GLN A 402 8.39 -7.63 18.54
CA GLN A 402 6.95 -7.78 18.40
C GLN A 402 6.30 -7.84 19.77
N LYS A 403 5.16 -7.17 19.90
CA LYS A 403 4.35 -7.16 21.13
C LYS A 403 3.84 -8.56 21.52
N ARG A 404 3.79 -9.48 20.56
CA ARG A 404 3.38 -10.88 20.73
C ARG A 404 4.45 -11.81 21.28
N ALA A 405 5.73 -11.42 21.25
CA ALA A 405 6.85 -12.34 21.52
C ALA A 405 6.75 -13.12 22.85
N PRO A 406 6.38 -12.51 24.00
CA PRO A 406 6.24 -13.24 25.25
C PRO A 406 5.16 -14.34 25.20
N HIS A 407 4.07 -14.08 24.49
CA HIS A 407 2.94 -15.00 24.33
C HIS A 407 3.24 -16.12 23.34
N VAL A 408 4.03 -15.83 22.30
CA VAL A 408 4.54 -16.87 21.39
C VAL A 408 5.44 -17.85 22.14
N ILE A 409 6.29 -17.35 23.04
CA ILE A 409 7.15 -18.21 23.87
C ILE A 409 6.31 -19.12 24.77
N ASP A 410 5.22 -18.62 25.36
CA ASP A 410 4.31 -19.47 26.15
C ASP A 410 3.73 -20.61 25.31
N TYR A 411 3.28 -20.30 24.10
CA TYR A 411 2.77 -21.30 23.17
C TYR A 411 3.83 -22.30 22.72
N VAL A 412 5.05 -21.86 22.41
CA VAL A 412 6.15 -22.73 21.98
C VAL A 412 6.63 -23.63 23.12
N ILE A 413 6.67 -23.15 24.36
CA ILE A 413 6.97 -23.97 25.54
C ILE A 413 5.89 -25.03 25.75
N ASP A 414 4.61 -24.65 25.67
CA ASP A 414 3.50 -25.61 25.73
C ASP A 414 3.59 -26.65 24.61
N LEU A 415 3.82 -26.20 23.37
CA LEU A 415 3.99 -27.05 22.20
C LEU A 415 5.11 -28.07 22.42
N GLY A 416 6.29 -27.63 22.84
CA GLY A 416 7.42 -28.52 23.15
C GLY A 416 7.03 -29.58 24.19
N ARG A 417 6.39 -29.18 25.30
CA ARG A 417 5.96 -30.11 26.35
C ARG A 417 4.94 -31.12 25.88
N ARG A 418 3.88 -30.68 25.19
CA ARG A 418 2.78 -31.57 24.75
C ARG A 418 3.18 -32.50 23.62
N THR A 419 4.14 -32.10 22.78
CA THR A 419 4.68 -32.91 21.68
C THR A 419 5.96 -33.66 22.07
N ARG A 420 6.46 -33.46 23.30
CA ARG A 420 7.71 -34.05 23.82
C ARG A 420 8.95 -33.72 22.98
N HIS A 421 8.96 -32.52 22.41
CA HIS A 421 10.12 -31.95 21.77
C HIS A 421 10.80 -30.94 22.69
N ARG A 422 12.12 -30.88 22.60
CA ARG A 422 12.92 -29.78 23.11
C ARG A 422 13.28 -28.85 21.96
N LEU A 423 12.43 -27.87 21.69
CA LEU A 423 12.53 -27.02 20.50
C LEU A 423 13.73 -26.07 20.58
N MET A 424 14.48 -25.92 19.48
CA MET A 424 15.58 -24.95 19.40
C MET A 424 15.01 -23.55 19.14
N VAL A 425 14.92 -22.71 20.16
CA VAL A 425 14.25 -21.40 20.03
C VAL A 425 15.27 -20.29 19.90
N ARG A 426 15.39 -19.73 18.70
CA ARG A 426 16.24 -18.56 18.46
C ARG A 426 15.49 -17.28 18.79
N LEU A 427 15.96 -16.56 19.80
CA LEU A 427 15.45 -15.23 20.13
C LEU A 427 16.29 -14.18 19.41
N VAL A 428 15.65 -13.39 18.55
CA VAL A 428 16.23 -12.23 17.86
C VAL A 428 15.50 -10.95 18.30
N LYS A 429 16.04 -9.77 17.97
CA LYS A 429 15.25 -8.53 18.10
C LYS A 429 14.19 -8.46 17.01
N GLY A 430 14.62 -8.36 15.75
CA GLY A 430 13.75 -8.31 14.57
C GLY A 430 14.44 -7.55 13.43
N ALA A 431 14.06 -7.82 12.18
CA ALA A 431 14.76 -7.34 10.99
C ALA A 431 13.88 -6.55 10.00
N TYR A 432 12.59 -6.35 10.31
CA TYR A 432 11.60 -5.77 9.40
C TYR A 432 10.96 -4.49 9.97
N TRP A 433 11.58 -3.85 10.97
CA TRP A 433 10.92 -2.85 11.81
C TRP A 433 10.31 -1.69 11.02
N ASP A 434 11.06 -1.10 10.09
CA ASP A 434 10.59 0.00 9.24
C ASP A 434 9.43 -0.41 8.31
N THR A 435 9.48 -1.63 7.78
CA THR A 435 8.44 -2.22 6.96
C THR A 435 7.16 -2.40 7.78
N GLU A 436 7.25 -2.85 9.02
CA GLU A 436 6.10 -3.00 9.93
C GLU A 436 5.46 -1.65 10.29
N ILE A 437 6.27 -0.59 10.47
CA ILE A 437 5.76 0.78 10.67
C ILE A 437 5.02 1.24 9.40
N LYS A 438 5.64 1.14 8.23
CA LYS A 438 5.05 1.56 6.96
C LYS A 438 3.75 0.81 6.65
N ARG A 439 3.73 -0.53 6.75
CA ARG A 439 2.55 -1.37 6.48
C ARG A 439 1.38 -0.99 7.41
N ALA A 440 1.62 -0.86 8.71
CA ALA A 440 0.58 -0.49 9.67
C ALA A 440 -0.03 0.90 9.38
N GLN A 441 0.79 1.87 8.94
CA GLN A 441 0.34 3.20 8.53
C GLN A 441 -0.50 3.16 7.25
N LEU A 442 -0.01 2.46 6.22
CA LEU A 442 -0.72 2.29 4.94
C LEU A 442 -2.08 1.63 5.13
N ASP A 443 -2.13 0.56 5.92
CA ASP A 443 -3.34 -0.23 6.17
C ASP A 443 -4.31 0.44 7.16
N GLY A 444 -3.93 1.58 7.77
CA GLY A 444 -4.78 2.32 8.70
C GLY A 444 -5.13 1.52 9.95
N LEU A 445 -4.17 0.76 10.49
CA LEU A 445 -4.43 -0.18 11.59
C LEU A 445 -4.39 0.48 12.96
N GLU A 446 -4.98 -0.18 13.95
CA GLU A 446 -5.16 0.37 15.31
C GLU A 446 -3.88 0.77 16.04
N ASP A 447 -2.77 0.05 15.82
CA ASP A 447 -1.45 0.29 16.38
C ASP A 447 -0.41 -0.53 15.58
N TYR A 448 0.86 -0.41 15.91
CA TYR A 448 1.97 -1.19 15.36
C TYR A 448 2.06 -2.59 15.95
N PRO A 449 2.51 -3.60 15.18
CA PRO A 449 2.73 -4.94 15.71
C PRO A 449 4.09 -5.08 16.45
N VAL A 450 4.91 -4.03 16.34
CA VAL A 450 6.24 -3.89 16.91
C VAL A 450 6.30 -2.71 17.88
N TYR A 451 7.28 -2.70 18.78
CA TYR A 451 7.58 -1.52 19.60
C TYR A 451 8.19 -0.41 18.75
N THR A 452 7.82 0.84 19.01
CA THR A 452 8.26 2.05 18.30
C THR A 452 9.51 2.67 18.90
N ARG A 453 9.86 2.33 20.15
CA ARG A 453 11.14 2.69 20.78
C ARG A 453 12.07 1.49 20.85
N LYS A 454 13.36 1.71 20.54
CA LYS A 454 14.36 0.64 20.55
C LYS A 454 14.54 0.04 21.95
N VAL A 455 14.51 0.87 22.99
CA VAL A 455 14.67 0.40 24.39
C VAL A 455 13.58 -0.58 24.82
N TYR A 456 12.35 -0.44 24.32
CA TYR A 456 11.26 -1.38 24.64
C TYR A 456 11.50 -2.75 24.02
N THR A 457 12.09 -2.80 22.83
CA THR A 457 12.57 -4.05 22.24
C THR A 457 13.66 -4.70 23.10
N ASP A 458 14.58 -3.92 23.66
CA ASP A 458 15.62 -4.46 24.54
C ASP A 458 15.03 -5.06 25.83
N VAL A 459 14.08 -4.36 26.47
CA VAL A 459 13.36 -4.85 27.66
C VAL A 459 12.57 -6.13 27.32
N SER A 460 11.84 -6.13 26.20
CA SER A 460 11.13 -7.30 25.70
C SER A 460 12.06 -8.49 25.50
N TYR A 461 13.24 -8.27 24.89
CA TYR A 461 14.24 -9.31 24.68
C TYR A 461 14.67 -9.95 26.02
N LEU A 462 14.95 -9.15 27.05
CA LEU A 462 15.35 -9.66 28.36
C LEU A 462 14.22 -10.44 29.08
N ALA A 463 12.98 -9.95 28.99
CA ALA A 463 11.81 -10.64 29.53
C ALA A 463 11.60 -12.00 28.83
N CYS A 464 11.64 -12.02 27.50
CA CYS A 464 11.59 -13.23 26.68
C CYS A 464 12.73 -14.20 27.00
N ALA A 465 13.96 -13.69 27.18
CA ALA A 465 15.12 -14.52 27.50
C ALA A 465 14.98 -15.22 28.85
N ARG A 466 14.49 -14.53 29.89
CA ARG A 466 14.19 -15.15 31.18
C ARG A 466 13.16 -16.27 31.02
N LYS A 467 12.07 -16.02 30.28
CA LYS A 467 11.01 -17.01 30.06
C LYS A 467 11.57 -18.28 29.39
N LEU A 468 12.40 -18.14 28.37
CA LEU A 468 13.07 -19.27 27.70
C LEU A 468 14.01 -20.03 28.65
N LEU A 469 14.82 -19.33 29.45
CA LEU A 469 15.72 -19.94 30.43
C LEU A 469 14.97 -20.73 31.53
N SER A 470 13.71 -20.39 31.78
CA SER A 470 12.87 -21.05 32.81
C SER A 470 12.25 -22.38 32.38
N ALA A 471 12.37 -22.76 31.11
CA ALA A 471 11.78 -23.99 30.56
C ALA A 471 12.82 -24.87 29.81
N PRO A 472 13.97 -25.23 30.44
CA PRO A 472 15.02 -25.99 29.77
C PRO A 472 14.58 -27.41 29.37
N ASP A 473 13.47 -27.91 29.93
CA ASP A 473 12.82 -29.17 29.57
C ASP A 473 12.16 -29.12 28.18
N ALA A 474 11.62 -27.97 27.81
CA ALA A 474 10.79 -27.79 26.63
C ALA A 474 11.52 -27.09 25.47
N VAL A 475 12.53 -26.27 25.79
CA VAL A 475 13.25 -25.48 24.79
C VAL A 475 14.76 -25.52 25.02
N TYR A 476 15.49 -25.38 23.92
CA TYR A 476 16.91 -25.04 23.87
C TYR A 476 17.03 -23.57 23.41
N PRO A 477 17.24 -22.61 24.33
CA PRO A 477 17.31 -21.20 23.98
C PRO A 477 18.58 -20.86 23.20
N GLN A 478 18.43 -20.07 22.13
CA GLN A 478 19.53 -19.57 21.31
C GLN A 478 19.44 -18.03 21.23
N PHE A 479 20.30 -17.33 21.95
CA PHE A 479 20.23 -15.87 22.07
C PHE A 479 21.06 -15.17 20.99
N ALA A 480 20.40 -14.78 19.90
CA ALA A 480 21.02 -14.07 18.79
C ALA A 480 21.06 -12.56 19.07
N THR A 481 22.25 -12.03 19.35
CA THR A 481 22.46 -10.60 19.62
C THR A 481 23.93 -10.20 19.46
N HIS A 482 24.18 -8.99 18.97
CA HIS A 482 25.51 -8.36 18.96
C HIS A 482 25.69 -7.34 20.07
N ASN A 483 24.65 -7.11 20.90
CA ASN A 483 24.69 -6.12 21.96
C ASN A 483 25.33 -6.71 23.23
N ALA A 484 26.48 -6.16 23.64
CA ALA A 484 27.23 -6.64 24.80
C ALA A 484 26.47 -6.51 26.13
N GLN A 485 25.65 -5.46 26.30
CA GLN A 485 24.79 -5.29 27.47
C GLN A 485 23.73 -6.40 27.54
N THR A 486 23.08 -6.70 26.42
CA THR A 486 22.08 -7.77 26.34
C THR A 486 22.70 -9.13 26.62
N LEU A 487 23.88 -9.40 26.06
CA LEU A 487 24.65 -10.62 26.32
C LEU A 487 24.99 -10.77 27.81
N ALA A 488 25.57 -9.72 28.41
CA ALA A 488 25.95 -9.72 29.82
C ALA A 488 24.74 -9.92 30.74
N ALA A 489 23.60 -9.31 30.41
CA ALA A 489 22.36 -9.49 31.14
C ALA A 489 21.91 -10.95 31.11
N ILE A 490 21.87 -11.58 29.93
CA ILE A 490 21.47 -12.98 29.76
C ILE A 490 22.44 -13.95 30.44
N TYR A 491 23.74 -13.69 30.35
CA TYR A 491 24.75 -14.48 31.05
C TYR A 491 24.46 -14.55 32.55
N HIS A 492 24.12 -13.42 33.17
CA HIS A 492 23.77 -13.37 34.59
C HIS A 492 22.36 -13.92 34.89
N LEU A 493 21.39 -13.76 33.98
CA LEU A 493 20.07 -14.37 34.10
C LEU A 493 20.13 -15.90 34.13
N ALA A 494 21.02 -16.50 33.33
CA ALA A 494 21.20 -17.95 33.29
C ALA A 494 21.91 -18.53 34.52
N GLY A 495 22.58 -17.68 35.31
CA GLY A 495 23.30 -18.08 36.51
C GLY A 495 24.62 -18.84 36.24
N ASN A 496 25.24 -19.33 37.33
CA ASN A 496 26.58 -19.91 37.30
C ASN A 496 26.61 -21.41 36.93
N ASN A 497 25.47 -22.10 36.99
CA ASN A 497 25.37 -23.55 36.80
C ASN A 497 25.12 -23.93 35.34
N TYR A 498 26.04 -23.53 34.46
CA TYR A 498 25.95 -23.90 33.04
C TYR A 498 26.32 -25.36 32.81
N TYR A 499 25.55 -26.03 31.95
CA TYR A 499 25.87 -27.36 31.43
C TYR A 499 25.78 -27.35 29.90
N PRO A 500 26.60 -28.16 29.19
CA PRO A 500 26.54 -28.27 27.74
C PRO A 500 25.13 -28.61 27.26
N GLY A 501 24.64 -27.90 26.25
CA GLY A 501 23.27 -28.05 25.75
C GLY A 501 22.19 -27.33 26.58
N GLN A 502 22.53 -26.52 27.59
CA GLN A 502 21.55 -25.70 28.31
C GLN A 502 20.97 -24.59 27.42
N TYR A 503 21.84 -23.75 26.88
CA TYR A 503 21.54 -22.67 25.92
C TYR A 503 22.81 -22.33 25.12
N GLU A 504 22.67 -21.54 24.06
CA GLU A 504 23.77 -20.92 23.33
C GLU A 504 23.50 -19.45 23.02
N PHE A 505 24.56 -18.71 22.71
CA PHE A 505 24.43 -17.43 22.00
C PHE A 505 24.54 -17.65 20.50
N GLN A 506 24.13 -16.65 19.73
CA GLN A 506 24.35 -16.62 18.29
C GLN A 506 24.76 -15.23 17.80
N CYS A 507 25.49 -15.22 16.69
CA CYS A 507 25.91 -13.98 16.05
C CYS A 507 25.96 -14.15 14.54
N LEU A 508 26.00 -13.04 13.81
CA LEU A 508 26.22 -13.06 12.37
C LEU A 508 27.71 -13.20 12.03
N HIS A 509 28.00 -13.93 10.95
CA HIS A 509 29.29 -13.95 10.29
C HIS A 509 29.74 -12.56 9.83
N GLY A 510 31.04 -12.27 9.96
CA GLY A 510 31.66 -11.01 9.57
C GLY A 510 31.32 -9.83 10.48
N MET A 511 30.65 -10.07 11.62
CA MET A 511 30.15 -8.99 12.49
C MET A 511 30.32 -9.30 13.98
N GLY A 512 29.87 -10.47 14.44
CA GLY A 512 29.80 -10.76 15.87
C GLY A 512 31.02 -11.47 16.46
N GLU A 513 31.91 -11.98 15.61
CA GLU A 513 33.01 -12.85 16.02
C GLU A 513 33.95 -12.13 17.01
N ALA A 514 34.18 -10.83 16.83
CA ALA A 514 35.01 -10.03 17.74
C ALA A 514 34.48 -10.05 19.18
N LEU A 515 33.16 -9.91 19.35
CA LEU A 515 32.49 -9.97 20.67
C LEU A 515 32.55 -11.39 21.23
N TYR A 516 32.17 -12.38 20.44
CA TYR A 516 32.02 -13.74 20.92
C TYR A 516 33.34 -14.50 21.11
N SER A 517 34.45 -14.01 20.54
CA SER A 517 35.79 -14.47 20.89
C SER A 517 36.15 -14.21 22.36
N GLU A 518 35.46 -13.27 23.03
CA GLU A 518 35.57 -13.02 24.48
C GLU A 518 34.60 -13.85 25.33
N VAL A 519 33.80 -14.70 24.68
CA VAL A 519 32.71 -15.47 25.31
C VAL A 519 32.98 -16.97 25.20
N VAL A 520 33.35 -17.43 24.00
CA VAL A 520 33.60 -18.84 23.68
C VAL A 520 34.92 -19.32 24.32
N GLY A 521 34.90 -20.55 24.83
CA GLY A 521 36.07 -21.24 25.37
C GLY A 521 36.24 -21.16 26.89
N SER A 522 36.93 -22.15 27.45
CA SER A 522 37.07 -22.35 28.90
C SER A 522 37.85 -21.26 29.64
N LYS A 523 38.66 -20.47 28.92
CA LYS A 523 39.43 -19.33 29.45
C LYS A 523 38.67 -18.00 29.40
N LYS A 524 37.44 -18.00 28.88
CA LYS A 524 36.58 -16.83 28.67
C LYS A 524 35.32 -16.95 29.54
N LEU A 525 34.12 -16.75 28.99
CA LEU A 525 32.86 -16.98 29.71
C LEU A 525 32.36 -18.43 29.62
N ASN A 526 33.04 -19.26 28.81
CA ASN A 526 32.71 -20.66 28.57
C ASN A 526 31.23 -20.85 28.19
N ARG A 527 30.77 -20.10 27.18
CA ARG A 527 29.45 -20.25 26.57
C ARG A 527 29.60 -20.45 25.05
N PRO A 528 28.85 -21.36 24.42
CA PRO A 528 28.93 -21.58 22.99
C PRO A 528 28.28 -20.42 22.23
N CYS A 529 28.81 -20.16 21.03
CA CYS A 529 28.23 -19.23 20.08
C CYS A 529 28.09 -19.91 18.72
N ARG A 530 26.88 -19.86 18.15
CA ARG A 530 26.62 -20.30 16.77
C ARG A 530 26.64 -19.10 15.82
N ILE A 531 27.49 -19.17 14.81
CA ILE A 531 27.60 -18.18 13.74
C ILE A 531 26.54 -18.49 12.68
N TYR A 532 25.64 -17.54 12.46
CA TYR A 532 24.74 -17.53 11.32
C TYR A 532 25.56 -17.11 10.09
N ALA A 533 25.70 -18.00 9.12
CA ALA A 533 26.63 -17.87 8.01
C ALA A 533 25.90 -17.82 6.68
N PRO A 534 25.79 -16.63 6.04
CA PRO A 534 25.22 -16.49 4.70
C PRO A 534 26.02 -17.26 3.65
N VAL A 535 25.32 -17.92 2.74
CA VAL A 535 25.87 -18.73 1.65
C VAL A 535 25.10 -18.45 0.36
N GLY A 536 25.78 -17.94 -0.65
CA GLY A 536 25.16 -17.69 -1.95
C GLY A 536 26.06 -16.88 -2.88
N THR A 537 25.64 -16.75 -4.14
CA THR A 537 26.36 -15.94 -5.12
C THR A 537 26.27 -14.45 -4.77
N HIS A 538 27.11 -13.63 -5.42
CA HIS A 538 27.01 -12.18 -5.27
C HIS A 538 25.62 -11.64 -5.64
N GLU A 539 25.00 -12.17 -6.71
CA GLU A 539 23.66 -11.78 -7.13
C GLU A 539 22.61 -12.00 -6.03
N THR A 540 22.61 -13.18 -5.40
CA THR A 540 21.68 -13.51 -4.30
C THR A 540 21.98 -12.69 -3.03
N LEU A 541 23.26 -12.43 -2.74
CA LEU A 541 23.66 -11.60 -1.60
C LEU A 541 23.15 -10.17 -1.71
N LEU A 542 23.17 -9.57 -2.90
CA LEU A 542 22.87 -8.16 -3.05
C LEU A 542 21.42 -7.84 -2.68
N ALA A 543 20.44 -8.66 -3.08
CA ALA A 543 19.02 -8.47 -2.70
C ALA A 543 18.82 -8.40 -1.17
N TYR A 544 19.65 -9.13 -0.45
CA TYR A 544 19.65 -9.26 1.00
C TYR A 544 20.49 -8.19 1.73
N LEU A 545 21.53 -7.68 1.08
CA LEU A 545 22.59 -6.89 1.71
C LEU A 545 22.11 -5.57 2.31
N VAL A 546 21.17 -4.87 1.65
CA VAL A 546 20.69 -3.57 2.15
C VAL A 546 20.00 -3.74 3.51
N ARG A 547 19.04 -4.66 3.64
CA ARG A 547 18.38 -4.94 4.92
C ARG A 547 19.38 -5.37 5.99
N ARG A 548 20.40 -6.15 5.61
CA ARG A 548 21.45 -6.57 6.53
C ARG A 548 22.31 -5.41 7.04
N LEU A 549 22.63 -4.45 6.16
CA LEU A 549 23.35 -3.23 6.52
C LEU A 549 22.49 -2.34 7.44
N LEU A 550 21.19 -2.24 7.20
CA LEU A 550 20.29 -1.45 8.05
C LEU A 550 20.20 -1.99 9.49
N GLU A 551 20.14 -3.32 9.66
CA GLU A 551 20.08 -3.98 10.98
C GLU A 551 21.23 -3.53 11.91
N ASN A 552 22.41 -3.29 11.35
CA ASN A 552 23.63 -3.01 12.11
C ASN A 552 24.17 -1.59 11.92
N GLY A 553 23.68 -0.88 10.91
CA GLY A 553 24.05 0.49 10.53
C GLY A 553 23.06 1.56 10.97
N ALA A 554 21.97 1.24 11.67
CA ALA A 554 21.12 2.27 12.28
C ALA A 554 21.87 3.03 13.39
N ASN A 555 21.53 4.30 13.65
CA ASN A 555 22.14 5.11 14.72
C ASN A 555 21.95 4.49 16.12
N THR A 556 20.91 3.69 16.24
CA THR A 556 20.51 2.99 17.47
C THR A 556 21.14 1.61 17.60
N SER A 557 21.85 1.15 16.56
CA SER A 557 22.51 -0.15 16.57
C SER A 557 23.78 -0.12 17.41
N PHE A 558 23.97 -1.13 18.25
CA PHE A 558 25.14 -1.24 19.10
C PHE A 558 26.44 -1.36 18.30
N VAL A 559 26.41 -2.06 17.16
CA VAL A 559 27.58 -2.27 16.28
C VAL A 559 28.04 -0.94 15.68
N ASN A 560 27.10 -0.07 15.30
CA ASN A 560 27.42 1.28 14.86
C ASN A 560 27.96 2.13 16.02
N GLN A 561 27.27 2.16 17.15
CA GLN A 561 27.63 3.02 18.28
C GLN A 561 28.98 2.66 18.94
N ILE A 562 29.41 1.40 18.90
CA ILE A 562 30.70 0.99 19.45
C ILE A 562 31.88 1.48 18.59
N GLY A 563 31.68 1.61 17.27
CA GLY A 563 32.66 2.17 16.34
C GLY A 563 32.81 3.69 16.45
N ASP A 564 31.84 4.40 17.04
CA ASP A 564 31.92 5.84 17.27
C ASP A 564 32.74 6.15 18.55
N GLU A 565 33.90 6.79 18.37
CA GLU A 565 34.76 7.24 19.48
C GLU A 565 34.11 8.34 20.33
N ASN A 566 33.12 9.08 19.82
CA ASN A 566 32.46 10.16 20.55
C ASN A 566 31.37 9.69 21.51
N ILE A 567 30.93 8.43 21.39
CA ILE A 567 29.89 7.87 22.25
C ILE A 567 30.54 7.37 23.56
N ASP A 568 30.07 7.91 24.68
CA ASP A 568 30.50 7.47 26.01
C ASP A 568 30.15 5.99 26.20
N ILE A 569 31.15 5.18 26.58
CA ILE A 569 30.99 3.77 26.87
C ILE A 569 29.88 3.49 27.88
N ASN A 570 29.61 4.42 28.80
CA ASN A 570 28.53 4.30 29.79
C ASN A 570 27.14 4.25 29.15
N THR A 571 26.95 4.89 27.99
CA THR A 571 25.68 4.84 27.25
C THR A 571 25.48 3.48 26.56
N LEU A 572 26.56 2.87 26.04
CA LEU A 572 26.52 1.54 25.42
C LEU A 572 26.16 0.40 26.37
N VAL A 573 26.43 0.60 27.67
CA VAL A 573 26.16 -0.37 28.73
C VAL A 573 24.98 0.03 29.64
N ALA A 574 24.23 1.07 29.25
CA ALA A 574 23.09 1.54 30.01
C ALA A 574 22.06 0.40 30.20
N ASN A 575 21.48 0.31 31.39
CA ASN A 575 20.47 -0.70 31.68
C ASN A 575 19.14 -0.31 31.00
N PRO A 576 18.65 -1.06 30.00
CA PRO A 576 17.43 -0.70 29.27
C PRO A 576 16.20 -0.69 30.18
N ILE A 577 16.20 -1.44 31.29
CA ILE A 577 15.11 -1.45 32.28
C ILE A 577 15.01 -0.09 32.97
N GLU A 578 16.14 0.50 33.38
CA GLU A 578 16.18 1.83 34.01
C GLU A 578 15.80 2.92 33.01
N VAL A 579 16.32 2.86 31.78
CA VAL A 579 16.01 3.81 30.72
C VAL A 579 14.52 3.80 30.38
N ALA A 580 13.92 2.62 30.22
CA ALA A 580 12.49 2.50 29.95
C ALA A 580 11.62 2.92 31.15
N SER A 581 12.05 2.62 32.38
CA SER A 581 11.33 3.00 33.61
C SER A 581 11.33 4.51 33.86
N ALA A 582 12.31 5.24 33.32
CA ALA A 582 12.39 6.70 33.43
C ALA A 582 11.45 7.44 32.46
N MET A 583 10.83 6.75 31.50
CA MET A 583 9.94 7.37 30.52
C MET A 583 8.60 7.74 31.16
N THR A 584 8.09 8.94 30.84
CA THR A 584 6.83 9.46 31.38
C THR A 584 5.93 9.94 30.23
N PRO A 585 4.71 9.40 30.07
CA PRO A 585 4.16 8.26 30.80
C PRO A 585 4.90 6.94 30.50
N LEU A 586 4.83 5.99 31.42
CA LEU A 586 5.52 4.70 31.27
C LEU A 586 4.98 3.94 30.05
N GLY A 587 5.89 3.50 29.18
CA GLY A 587 5.55 2.81 27.93
C GLY A 587 5.01 3.72 26.82
N ALA A 588 5.21 5.04 26.91
CA ALA A 588 4.84 5.98 25.85
C ALA A 588 5.47 5.60 24.49
N PRO A 589 4.69 5.53 23.40
CA PRO A 589 5.22 5.35 22.05
C PRO A 589 6.25 6.42 21.65
N HIS A 590 6.98 6.18 20.56
CA HIS A 590 7.94 7.15 20.04
C HIS A 590 7.24 8.41 19.48
N GLU A 591 7.60 9.59 19.97
CA GLU A 591 6.93 10.87 19.64
C GLU A 591 6.93 11.22 18.15
N LYS A 592 7.99 10.87 17.42
CA LYS A 592 8.12 11.09 15.96
C LYS A 592 7.47 10.02 15.08
N ILE A 593 6.79 9.04 15.66
CA ILE A 593 6.10 7.98 14.91
C ILE A 593 4.61 8.12 15.22
N PRO A 594 3.84 8.89 14.42
CA PRO A 594 2.42 9.06 14.65
C PRO A 594 1.72 7.70 14.52
N LEU A 595 0.67 7.44 15.30
CA LEU A 595 -0.16 6.25 15.07
C LEU A 595 -0.81 6.33 13.68
N PRO A 596 -1.18 5.19 13.05
CA PRO A 596 -1.84 5.21 11.73
C PRO A 596 -3.09 6.10 11.69
N ARG A 597 -3.84 6.18 12.79
CA ARG A 597 -5.03 7.03 12.94
C ARG A 597 -4.72 8.53 12.91
N ASP A 598 -3.51 8.92 13.32
CA ASP A 598 -3.09 10.31 13.54
C ASP A 598 -2.07 10.77 12.48
N LEU A 599 -1.95 10.02 11.38
CA LEU A 599 -0.91 10.17 10.35
C LEU A 599 -0.81 11.58 9.73
N TYR A 600 -1.92 12.31 9.67
CA TYR A 600 -1.99 13.63 9.03
C TYR A 600 -1.85 14.79 10.02
N SER A 601 -1.51 14.51 11.28
CA SER A 601 -1.17 15.55 12.26
C SER A 601 0.18 16.17 11.92
N THR A 602 0.31 17.48 12.12
CA THR A 602 1.57 18.21 11.91
C THR A 602 2.08 18.77 13.23
N ASP A 603 3.37 19.13 13.31
CA ASP A 603 4.05 19.51 14.56
C ASP A 603 3.28 20.57 15.38
N GLY A 604 2.52 20.11 16.38
CA GLY A 604 1.74 20.95 17.30
C GLY A 604 0.29 21.23 16.93
N GLU A 605 -0.17 20.87 15.72
CA GLU A 605 -1.54 21.12 15.25
C GLU A 605 -2.27 19.80 14.92
N PRO A 606 -3.50 19.59 15.45
CA PRO A 606 -4.27 18.39 15.15
C PRO A 606 -4.69 18.40 13.67
N GLY A 607 -4.17 17.45 12.90
CA GLY A 607 -4.62 17.22 11.53
C GLY A 607 -5.84 16.30 11.47
N ARG A 608 -6.30 16.03 10.25
CA ARG A 608 -7.44 15.14 10.02
C ARG A 608 -7.20 13.73 10.54
N ARG A 609 -8.24 13.08 11.06
CA ARG A 609 -8.19 11.66 11.41
C ARG A 609 -8.16 10.77 10.16
N ASN A 610 -7.16 9.91 10.05
CA ASN A 610 -7.04 8.95 8.96
C ASN A 610 -8.09 7.84 9.06
N SER A 611 -8.60 7.33 7.95
CA SER A 611 -9.51 6.18 7.92
C SER A 611 -8.92 4.92 8.57
N SER A 612 -9.75 4.14 9.28
CA SER A 612 -9.33 2.86 9.89
C SER A 612 -9.51 1.69 8.92
N GLY A 613 -8.54 0.80 8.80
CA GLY A 613 -8.66 -0.46 8.07
C GLY A 613 -9.02 -1.67 8.93
N LEU A 614 -8.86 -2.86 8.35
CA LEU A 614 -9.10 -4.14 9.02
C LEU A 614 -7.96 -5.13 8.70
N ASP A 615 -7.30 -5.63 9.74
CA ASP A 615 -6.20 -6.58 9.61
C ASP A 615 -6.74 -7.99 9.27
N LEU A 616 -6.64 -8.37 7.98
CA LEU A 616 -7.07 -9.68 7.47
C LEU A 616 -6.11 -10.83 7.84
N THR A 617 -5.09 -10.57 8.66
CA THR A 617 -4.23 -11.62 9.25
C THR A 617 -4.52 -11.88 10.72
N ASN A 618 -5.42 -11.10 11.33
CA ASN A 618 -5.81 -11.25 12.72
C ASN A 618 -7.06 -12.14 12.83
N GLU A 619 -6.93 -13.33 13.42
CA GLU A 619 -8.03 -14.30 13.53
C GLU A 619 -9.23 -13.79 14.33
N HIS A 620 -9.06 -12.89 15.30
CA HIS A 620 -10.19 -12.27 15.99
C HIS A 620 -10.97 -11.32 15.07
N ARG A 621 -10.26 -10.61 14.17
CA ARG A 621 -10.89 -9.74 13.16
C ARG A 621 -11.57 -10.57 12.09
N LEU A 622 -10.95 -11.64 11.62
CA LEU A 622 -11.57 -12.59 10.68
C LEU A 622 -12.83 -13.23 11.27
N GLY A 623 -12.81 -13.65 12.53
CA GLY A 623 -14.01 -14.19 13.21
C GLY A 623 -15.15 -13.17 13.34
N SER A 624 -14.84 -11.92 13.70
CA SER A 624 -15.82 -10.83 13.70
C SER A 624 -16.40 -10.59 12.31
N LEU A 625 -15.52 -10.54 11.30
CA LEU A 625 -15.89 -10.28 9.92
C LEU A 625 -16.77 -11.41 9.36
N ALA A 626 -16.40 -12.67 9.60
CA ALA A 626 -17.19 -13.82 9.17
C ALA A 626 -18.61 -13.78 9.73
N ALA A 627 -18.75 -13.47 11.03
CA ALA A 627 -20.07 -13.31 11.65
C ALA A 627 -20.87 -12.18 10.99
N ALA A 628 -20.26 -11.01 10.75
CA ALA A 628 -20.92 -9.88 10.10
C ALA A 628 -21.35 -10.18 8.65
N LEU A 629 -20.48 -10.82 7.87
CA LEU A 629 -20.72 -11.16 6.46
C LEU A 629 -21.82 -12.23 6.30
N LEU A 630 -21.79 -13.27 7.13
CA LEU A 630 -22.82 -14.32 7.14
C LEU A 630 -24.20 -13.76 7.50
N ASN A 631 -24.25 -12.87 8.49
CA ASN A 631 -25.51 -12.20 8.87
C ASN A 631 -26.00 -11.28 7.74
N GLY A 632 -25.11 -10.46 7.19
CA GLY A 632 -25.41 -9.51 6.10
C GLY A 632 -25.85 -10.18 4.79
N ALA A 633 -25.44 -11.43 4.54
CA ALA A 633 -25.85 -12.18 3.35
C ALA A 633 -27.36 -12.46 3.28
N THR A 634 -28.07 -12.41 4.42
CA THR A 634 -29.53 -12.61 4.50
C THR A 634 -30.33 -11.31 4.55
N GLN A 635 -29.65 -10.17 4.61
CA GLN A 635 -30.30 -8.86 4.68
C GLN A 635 -30.90 -8.49 3.31
N PRO A 636 -32.19 -8.11 3.23
CA PRO A 636 -32.75 -7.59 2.00
C PRO A 636 -32.22 -6.18 1.74
N TRP A 637 -31.57 -6.00 0.59
CA TRP A 637 -31.08 -4.69 0.14
C TRP A 637 -32.02 -4.13 -0.93
N LEU A 638 -32.39 -2.85 -0.80
CA LEU A 638 -33.22 -2.14 -1.77
C LEU A 638 -32.58 -0.80 -2.11
N ALA A 639 -32.51 -0.49 -3.40
CA ALA A 639 -32.25 0.86 -3.90
C ALA A 639 -33.50 1.40 -4.58
N ALA A 640 -33.90 2.63 -4.25
CA ALA A 640 -35.07 3.29 -4.83
C ALA A 640 -34.82 4.80 -4.89
N PRO A 641 -35.59 5.58 -5.68
CA PRO A 641 -35.54 7.03 -5.63
C PRO A 641 -35.76 7.55 -4.20
N THR A 642 -35.02 8.57 -3.75
CA THR A 642 -35.08 9.03 -2.35
C THR A 642 -36.49 9.44 -1.88
N LEU A 643 -37.30 9.99 -2.79
CA LEU A 643 -38.68 10.43 -2.52
C LEU A 643 -39.71 9.30 -2.68
N TYR A 644 -39.28 8.07 -2.95
CA TYR A 644 -40.16 6.91 -3.01
C TYR A 644 -40.73 6.60 -1.62
N ASP A 645 -42.05 6.56 -1.52
CA ASP A 645 -42.76 6.21 -0.28
C ASP A 645 -43.06 4.71 -0.24
N ALA A 646 -42.22 3.96 0.49
CA ALA A 646 -42.37 2.52 0.66
C ALA A 646 -43.56 2.12 1.55
N ASP A 647 -44.07 3.04 2.38
CA ASP A 647 -45.21 2.81 3.27
C ASP A 647 -46.57 3.11 2.59
N ASN A 648 -46.54 3.60 1.35
CA ASN A 648 -47.75 3.81 0.56
C ASN A 648 -48.34 2.45 0.12
N GLU A 649 -49.61 2.20 0.46
CA GLU A 649 -50.36 0.98 0.09
C GLU A 649 -50.48 0.78 -1.44
N GLN A 650 -50.17 1.80 -2.25
CA GLN A 650 -50.12 1.75 -3.72
C GLN A 650 -48.71 1.51 -4.29
N SER A 651 -47.71 1.24 -3.45
CA SER A 651 -46.34 0.99 -3.92
C SER A 651 -46.29 -0.24 -4.82
N ASP A 652 -45.94 -0.03 -6.09
CA ASP A 652 -45.98 -1.08 -7.11
C ASP A 652 -44.79 -2.03 -6.97
N THR A 653 -44.99 -3.15 -6.27
CA THR A 653 -43.99 -4.21 -6.13
C THR A 653 -43.57 -4.83 -7.47
N THR A 654 -44.31 -4.61 -8.57
CA THR A 654 -43.94 -5.12 -9.90
C THR A 654 -42.82 -4.34 -10.58
N SER A 655 -42.47 -3.15 -10.07
CA SER A 655 -41.38 -2.30 -10.59
C SER A 655 -39.98 -2.72 -10.12
N ARG A 656 -39.90 -3.64 -9.14
CA ARG A 656 -38.63 -4.09 -8.54
C ARG A 656 -37.87 -5.03 -9.47
N LYS A 657 -36.59 -4.75 -9.70
CA LYS A 657 -35.69 -5.59 -10.49
C LYS A 657 -34.62 -6.22 -9.59
N PRO A 658 -34.28 -7.52 -9.78
CA PRO A 658 -33.23 -8.16 -8.99
C PRO A 658 -31.85 -7.64 -9.39
N MET A 659 -31.00 -7.39 -8.40
CA MET A 659 -29.57 -7.14 -8.56
C MET A 659 -28.80 -8.44 -8.33
N LEU A 660 -28.04 -8.86 -9.34
CA LEU A 660 -27.33 -10.15 -9.33
C LEU A 660 -25.84 -9.96 -9.04
N ASN A 661 -25.26 -10.92 -8.34
CA ASN A 661 -23.82 -10.95 -8.08
C ASN A 661 -23.04 -11.29 -9.36
N PRO A 662 -22.07 -10.47 -9.81
CA PRO A 662 -21.29 -10.75 -11.02
C PRO A 662 -20.45 -12.04 -10.93
N ALA A 663 -20.13 -12.50 -9.72
CA ALA A 663 -19.35 -13.72 -9.50
C ALA A 663 -20.18 -15.01 -9.55
N ASP A 664 -21.50 -14.90 -9.32
CA ASP A 664 -22.45 -16.01 -9.39
C ASP A 664 -23.85 -15.44 -9.60
N GLN A 665 -24.33 -15.41 -10.85
CA GLN A 665 -25.60 -14.77 -11.23
C GLN A 665 -26.84 -15.39 -10.59
N ARG A 666 -26.68 -16.54 -9.93
CA ARG A 666 -27.76 -17.15 -9.14
C ARG A 666 -27.90 -16.49 -7.77
N ASP A 667 -26.89 -15.78 -7.27
CA ASP A 667 -26.91 -15.02 -6.00
C ASP A 667 -27.58 -13.65 -6.23
N VAL A 668 -28.77 -13.47 -5.66
CA VAL A 668 -29.51 -12.19 -5.70
C VAL A 668 -29.04 -11.35 -4.52
N VAL A 669 -28.38 -10.24 -4.81
CA VAL A 669 -27.82 -9.33 -3.81
C VAL A 669 -28.91 -8.50 -3.16
N GLY A 670 -29.86 -8.02 -3.96
CA GLY A 670 -30.96 -7.16 -3.52
C GLY A 670 -31.86 -6.81 -4.69
N GLU A 671 -32.61 -5.72 -4.55
CA GLU A 671 -33.54 -5.22 -5.56
C GLU A 671 -33.33 -3.74 -5.85
N VAL A 672 -33.65 -3.29 -7.06
CA VAL A 672 -33.65 -1.88 -7.44
C VAL A 672 -35.01 -1.47 -8.01
N ILE A 673 -35.45 -0.27 -7.65
CA ILE A 673 -36.51 0.48 -8.32
C ILE A 673 -35.82 1.65 -9.03
N GLU A 674 -35.97 1.71 -10.34
CA GLU A 674 -35.40 2.77 -11.16
C GLU A 674 -36.30 4.01 -11.11
N ALA A 675 -35.68 5.19 -11.15
CA ALA A 675 -36.37 6.47 -11.20
C ALA A 675 -37.15 6.62 -12.50
N THR A 676 -38.39 7.08 -12.38
CA THR A 676 -39.23 7.49 -13.49
C THR A 676 -38.99 8.96 -13.85
N ALA A 677 -39.55 9.40 -14.99
CA ALA A 677 -39.48 10.81 -15.38
C ALA A 677 -40.20 11.75 -14.37
N ASP A 678 -41.22 11.24 -13.68
CA ASP A 678 -41.94 11.97 -12.64
C ASP A 678 -41.08 12.10 -11.39
N ASP A 679 -40.39 11.02 -10.97
CA ASP A 679 -39.44 11.06 -9.85
C ASP A 679 -38.32 12.10 -10.10
N VAL A 680 -37.79 12.16 -11.32
CA VAL A 680 -36.79 13.17 -11.70
C VAL A 680 -37.36 14.59 -11.56
N THR A 681 -38.61 14.80 -11.98
CA THR A 681 -39.28 16.11 -11.89
C THR A 681 -39.49 16.53 -10.44
N GLN A 682 -40.00 15.62 -9.60
CA GLN A 682 -40.20 15.86 -8.17
C GLN A 682 -38.87 16.12 -7.45
N ALA A 683 -37.84 15.32 -7.75
CA ALA A 683 -36.53 15.45 -7.14
C ALA A 683 -35.87 16.78 -7.48
N MET A 684 -35.96 17.23 -8.74
CA MET A 684 -35.46 18.53 -9.16
C MET A 684 -36.17 19.69 -8.46
N ALA A 685 -37.50 19.63 -8.33
CA ALA A 685 -38.29 20.64 -7.62
C ALA A 685 -37.89 20.72 -6.14
N ALA A 686 -37.71 19.57 -5.48
CA ALA A 686 -37.26 19.49 -4.09
C ALA A 686 -35.84 20.03 -3.91
N ALA A 687 -34.89 19.64 -4.78
CA ALA A 687 -33.50 20.09 -4.72
C ALA A 687 -33.37 21.61 -4.95
N THR A 688 -34.17 22.17 -5.85
CA THR A 688 -34.20 23.61 -6.14
C THR A 688 -34.78 24.40 -4.96
N THR A 689 -35.85 23.88 -4.34
CA THR A 689 -36.46 24.50 -3.15
C THR A 689 -35.53 24.46 -1.95
N MET A 690 -34.77 23.36 -1.79
CA MET A 690 -33.83 23.17 -0.69
C MET A 690 -32.51 23.94 -0.88
N ALA A 691 -32.11 24.27 -2.11
CA ALA A 691 -30.85 24.94 -2.41
C ALA A 691 -30.54 26.17 -1.54
N PRO A 692 -31.43 27.19 -1.41
CA PRO A 692 -31.15 28.34 -0.56
C PRO A 692 -31.05 27.99 0.93
N ILE A 693 -31.76 26.94 1.39
CA ILE A 693 -31.71 26.48 2.79
C ILE A 693 -30.37 25.82 3.05
N TRP A 694 -29.94 24.90 2.18
CA TRP A 694 -28.67 24.20 2.34
C TRP A 694 -27.46 25.13 2.20
N GLN A 695 -27.53 26.11 1.29
CA GLN A 695 -26.56 27.19 1.19
C GLN A 695 -26.43 27.99 2.48
N ALA A 696 -27.55 28.24 3.18
CA ALA A 696 -27.58 29.00 4.43
C ALA A 696 -27.22 28.16 5.67
N THR A 697 -27.09 26.83 5.54
CA THR A 697 -26.58 25.97 6.61
C THR A 697 -25.12 26.33 6.90
N PRO A 698 -24.72 26.60 8.15
CA PRO A 698 -23.36 27.00 8.48
C PRO A 698 -22.29 26.01 8.01
N ILE A 699 -21.09 26.52 7.67
CA ILE A 699 -19.94 25.68 7.26
C ILE A 699 -19.65 24.59 8.29
N GLU A 700 -19.63 24.91 9.59
CA GLU A 700 -19.32 23.94 10.65
C GLU A 700 -20.38 22.83 10.72
N ASP A 701 -21.65 23.16 10.48
CA ASP A 701 -22.75 22.18 10.49
C ASP A 701 -22.65 21.23 9.30
N ARG A 702 -22.31 21.73 8.12
CA ARG A 702 -22.06 20.90 6.92
C ARG A 702 -20.85 19.98 7.15
N ALA A 703 -19.73 20.53 7.62
CA ALA A 703 -18.52 19.77 7.93
C ALA A 703 -18.78 18.70 9.01
N SER A 704 -19.50 19.04 10.06
CA SER A 704 -19.90 18.12 11.13
C SER A 704 -20.78 16.98 10.62
N ALA A 705 -21.72 17.25 9.71
CA ALA A 705 -22.52 16.21 9.07
C ALA A 705 -21.65 15.24 8.24
N LEU A 706 -20.69 15.74 7.47
CA LEU A 706 -19.74 14.91 6.72
C LEU A 706 -18.88 14.04 7.64
N ARG A 707 -18.36 14.59 8.75
CA ARG A 707 -17.59 13.82 9.74
C ARG A 707 -18.43 12.76 10.44
N ARG A 708 -19.71 13.03 10.73
CA ARG A 708 -20.66 12.02 11.25
C ARG A 708 -20.90 10.91 10.23
N ALA A 709 -21.09 11.22 8.96
CA ALA A 709 -21.21 10.22 7.90
C ALA A 709 -19.95 9.34 7.80
N ALA A 710 -18.77 9.94 7.92
CA ALA A 710 -17.50 9.22 7.94
C ALA A 710 -17.41 8.24 9.12
N GLN A 711 -17.88 8.65 10.31
CA GLN A 711 -17.95 7.78 11.49
C GLN A 711 -18.96 6.64 11.31
N LEU A 712 -20.10 6.89 10.67
CA LEU A 712 -21.10 5.86 10.38
C LEU A 712 -20.58 4.84 9.37
N LEU A 713 -19.89 5.26 8.31
CA LEU A 713 -19.24 4.36 7.36
C LEU A 713 -18.16 3.49 8.03
N GLU A 714 -17.30 4.06 8.88
CA GLU A 714 -16.31 3.29 9.63
C GLU A 714 -16.96 2.28 10.58
N SER A 715 -17.98 2.70 11.33
CA SER A 715 -18.64 1.81 12.31
C SER A 715 -19.44 0.68 11.65
N ARG A 716 -19.92 0.89 10.42
CA ARG A 716 -20.64 -0.08 9.61
C ARG A 716 -19.78 -0.74 8.52
N MET A 717 -18.45 -0.64 8.61
CA MET A 717 -17.55 -1.17 7.58
C MET A 717 -17.86 -2.64 7.28
N GLN A 718 -17.85 -3.53 8.29
CA GLN A 718 -17.97 -4.98 8.09
C GLN A 718 -19.22 -5.41 7.29
N PRO A 719 -20.46 -4.98 7.60
CA PRO A 719 -21.61 -5.32 6.77
C PRO A 719 -21.56 -4.69 5.36
N LEU A 720 -21.03 -3.47 5.22
CA LEU A 720 -20.86 -2.82 3.90
C LEU A 720 -19.88 -3.60 3.01
N LEU A 721 -18.84 -4.23 3.59
CA LEU A 721 -17.93 -5.09 2.83
C LEU A 721 -18.69 -6.23 2.13
N GLY A 722 -19.65 -6.85 2.81
CA GLY A 722 -20.44 -7.93 2.24
C GLY A 722 -21.26 -7.50 1.03
N LEU A 723 -21.81 -6.28 1.08
CA LEU A 723 -22.55 -5.69 -0.04
C LEU A 723 -21.62 -5.36 -1.21
N ILE A 724 -20.49 -4.69 -0.96
CA ILE A 724 -19.51 -4.34 -2.01
C ILE A 724 -18.96 -5.58 -2.71
N VAL A 725 -18.62 -6.62 -1.94
CA VAL A 725 -18.10 -7.89 -2.48
C VAL A 725 -19.13 -8.57 -3.39
N ARG A 726 -20.39 -8.62 -2.97
CA ARG A 726 -21.46 -9.31 -3.71
C ARG A 726 -22.02 -8.50 -4.87
N GLU A 727 -22.17 -7.18 -4.72
CA GLU A 727 -22.73 -6.30 -5.76
C GLU A 727 -21.70 -5.97 -6.85
N ALA A 728 -20.49 -5.58 -6.45
CA ALA A 728 -19.47 -5.09 -7.37
C ALA A 728 -18.36 -6.12 -7.67
N GLY A 729 -18.43 -7.31 -7.08
CA GLY A 729 -17.44 -8.38 -7.34
C GLY A 729 -16.04 -8.11 -6.79
N LYS A 730 -15.89 -7.21 -5.80
CA LYS A 730 -14.58 -6.86 -5.23
C LYS A 730 -14.10 -7.85 -4.19
N SER A 731 -12.80 -8.10 -4.13
CA SER A 731 -12.18 -8.83 -3.01
C SER A 731 -12.28 -8.04 -1.69
N LEU A 732 -12.18 -8.74 -0.56
CA LEU A 732 -12.24 -8.12 0.77
C LEU A 732 -11.21 -6.99 0.99
N PRO A 733 -9.92 -7.12 0.62
CA PRO A 733 -8.96 -6.02 0.70
C PRO A 733 -9.41 -4.77 -0.08
N ASN A 734 -9.97 -4.96 -1.28
CA ASN A 734 -10.43 -3.86 -2.13
C ASN A 734 -11.70 -3.20 -1.61
N ALA A 735 -12.61 -3.97 -1.02
CA ALA A 735 -13.78 -3.43 -0.33
C ALA A 735 -13.38 -2.61 0.91
N ILE A 736 -12.38 -3.04 1.69
CA ILE A 736 -11.85 -2.27 2.83
C ILE A 736 -11.24 -0.95 2.34
N ALA A 737 -10.39 -1.01 1.32
CA ALA A 737 -9.76 0.18 0.74
C ALA A 737 -10.80 1.19 0.23
N GLU A 738 -11.88 0.72 -0.37
CA GLU A 738 -12.97 1.58 -0.85
C GLU A 738 -13.78 2.25 0.27
N VAL A 739 -14.12 1.52 1.34
CA VAL A 739 -14.79 2.15 2.50
C VAL A 739 -13.86 3.21 3.12
N ARG A 740 -12.57 2.91 3.23
CA ARG A 740 -11.56 3.86 3.73
C ARG A 740 -11.48 5.12 2.87
N GLU A 741 -11.43 4.97 1.56
CA GLU A 741 -11.38 6.09 0.61
C GLU A 741 -12.64 6.97 0.72
N ALA A 742 -13.84 6.38 0.85
CA ALA A 742 -15.08 7.13 1.08
C ALA A 742 -15.06 7.95 2.38
N VAL A 743 -14.55 7.35 3.46
CA VAL A 743 -14.34 8.00 4.76
C VAL A 743 -13.34 9.14 4.67
N ASP A 744 -12.24 8.93 3.95
CA ASP A 744 -11.21 9.95 3.78
C ASP A 744 -11.72 11.13 2.95
N PHE A 745 -12.52 10.93 1.90
CA PHE A 745 -13.17 12.02 1.15
C PHE A 745 -14.04 12.89 2.07
N LEU A 746 -14.91 12.27 2.86
CA LEU A 746 -15.81 12.98 3.77
C LEU A 746 -15.05 13.86 4.76
N ARG A 747 -13.99 13.33 5.37
CA ARG A 747 -13.17 14.09 6.33
C ARG A 747 -12.36 15.17 5.65
N TYR A 748 -11.73 14.84 4.52
CA TYR A 748 -10.88 15.77 3.80
C TYR A 748 -11.66 17.00 3.32
N TYR A 749 -12.85 16.82 2.74
CA TYR A 749 -13.66 17.96 2.31
C TYR A 749 -14.31 18.72 3.47
N ALA A 750 -14.61 18.06 4.59
CA ALA A 750 -15.07 18.75 5.79
C ALA A 750 -13.98 19.69 6.35
N ASP A 751 -12.73 19.23 6.37
CA ASP A 751 -11.61 20.05 6.86
C ASP A 751 -11.31 21.20 5.88
N GLN A 752 -11.31 20.94 4.56
CA GLN A 752 -11.08 21.99 3.57
C GLN A 752 -12.05 23.17 3.68
N ILE A 753 -13.35 22.92 3.84
CA ILE A 753 -14.31 24.03 3.93
C ILE A 753 -14.16 24.83 5.23
N GLU A 754 -13.75 24.20 6.33
CA GLU A 754 -13.49 24.91 7.59
C GLU A 754 -12.21 25.75 7.52
N ASP A 755 -11.19 25.28 6.81
CA ASP A 755 -9.90 25.97 6.70
C ASP A 755 -9.93 27.15 5.71
N ASP A 756 -10.60 26.95 4.57
CA ASP A 756 -10.50 27.84 3.42
C ASP A 756 -11.77 28.66 3.12
N PHE A 757 -12.97 28.12 3.39
CA PHE A 757 -14.20 28.77 2.92
C PHE A 757 -14.71 29.85 3.87
N ASN A 758 -15.47 30.76 3.29
CA ASN A 758 -16.12 31.88 3.97
C ASN A 758 -17.51 32.06 3.35
N GLU A 759 -18.54 32.10 4.19
CA GLU A 759 -19.95 32.06 3.77
C GLU A 759 -20.38 33.26 2.92
N ASP A 760 -19.75 34.42 3.10
CA ASP A 760 -20.07 35.64 2.35
C ASP A 760 -19.45 35.64 0.95
N ARG A 761 -18.29 35.00 0.81
CA ARG A 761 -17.47 35.01 -0.41
C ARG A 761 -17.70 33.78 -1.30
N HIS A 762 -17.79 32.60 -0.70
CA HIS A 762 -17.87 31.32 -1.41
C HIS A 762 -19.33 30.89 -1.53
N ARG A 763 -19.93 31.16 -2.69
CA ARG A 763 -21.35 30.85 -2.95
C ARG A 763 -21.47 29.59 -3.82
N PRO A 764 -22.35 28.63 -3.49
CA PRO A 764 -22.54 27.41 -4.28
C PRO A 764 -23.08 27.70 -5.68
N LEU A 765 -23.02 26.70 -6.55
CA LEU A 765 -23.66 26.73 -7.88
C LEU A 765 -25.18 26.59 -7.80
N GLY A 766 -25.69 25.74 -6.90
CA GLY A 766 -27.09 25.33 -6.83
C GLY A 766 -27.23 23.80 -6.96
N PRO A 767 -28.27 23.27 -7.64
CA PRO A 767 -28.39 21.82 -7.86
C PRO A 767 -27.24 21.27 -8.74
N VAL A 768 -26.48 20.32 -8.20
CA VAL A 768 -25.37 19.63 -8.88
C VAL A 768 -25.75 18.17 -9.13
N LEU A 769 -25.51 17.70 -10.36
CA LEU A 769 -25.71 16.31 -10.75
C LEU A 769 -24.41 15.52 -10.56
N CYS A 770 -24.43 14.48 -9.73
CA CYS A 770 -23.31 13.56 -9.54
C CYS A 770 -23.61 12.22 -10.22
N ILE A 771 -22.82 11.86 -11.23
CA ILE A 771 -22.89 10.59 -11.96
C ILE A 771 -21.63 9.79 -11.68
N SER A 772 -21.78 8.66 -10.99
CA SER A 772 -20.67 7.84 -10.52
C SER A 772 -20.57 6.49 -11.24
N PRO A 773 -19.37 5.88 -11.32
CA PRO A 773 -19.15 4.61 -12.00
C PRO A 773 -19.42 3.42 -11.06
N TRP A 774 -19.50 2.22 -11.65
CA TRP A 774 -19.70 0.96 -10.93
C TRP A 774 -18.44 0.40 -10.28
N ASN A 775 -17.26 0.84 -10.70
CA ASN A 775 -15.99 0.23 -10.29
C ASN A 775 -15.44 0.77 -8.96
N PHE A 776 -15.91 1.93 -8.51
CA PHE A 776 -15.76 2.45 -7.14
C PHE A 776 -17.12 2.96 -6.68
N PRO A 777 -18.07 2.04 -6.48
CA PRO A 777 -19.48 2.37 -6.32
C PRO A 777 -19.79 3.05 -4.98
N LEU A 778 -18.88 3.00 -4.00
CA LEU A 778 -18.99 3.73 -2.74
C LEU A 778 -18.04 4.92 -2.70
N ALA A 779 -16.76 4.74 -3.01
CA ALA A 779 -15.74 5.78 -2.80
C ALA A 779 -15.94 7.00 -3.72
N ILE A 780 -16.00 6.78 -5.04
CA ILE A 780 -16.15 7.89 -6.00
C ILE A 780 -17.56 8.50 -5.88
N PHE A 781 -18.59 7.67 -5.67
CA PHE A 781 -19.94 8.15 -5.38
C PHE A 781 -19.94 9.12 -4.19
N THR A 782 -19.39 8.69 -3.05
CA THR A 782 -19.32 9.51 -1.84
C THR A 782 -18.43 10.73 -2.04
N GLY A 783 -17.31 10.60 -2.74
CA GLY A 783 -16.39 11.71 -3.02
C GLY A 783 -17.05 12.83 -3.81
N GLN A 784 -17.77 12.51 -4.90
CA GLN A 784 -18.49 13.51 -5.70
C GLN A 784 -19.63 14.16 -4.89
N VAL A 785 -20.47 13.33 -4.25
CA VAL A 785 -21.64 13.79 -3.50
C VAL A 785 -21.22 14.67 -2.32
N SER A 786 -20.23 14.24 -1.54
CA SER A 786 -19.76 14.98 -0.36
C SER A 786 -19.08 16.30 -0.73
N ALA A 787 -18.32 16.36 -1.83
CA ALA A 787 -17.72 17.60 -2.31
C ALA A 787 -18.78 18.66 -2.66
N ALA A 788 -19.82 18.26 -3.41
CA ALA A 788 -20.92 19.16 -3.78
C ALA A 788 -21.67 19.65 -2.54
N LEU A 789 -22.01 18.74 -1.61
CA LEU A 789 -22.66 19.09 -0.35
C LEU A 789 -21.81 20.02 0.53
N ALA A 790 -20.50 19.75 0.65
CA ALA A 790 -19.55 20.58 1.41
C ALA A 790 -19.53 22.02 0.90
N ALA A 791 -19.48 22.19 -0.43
CA ALA A 791 -19.54 23.49 -1.09
C ALA A 791 -20.91 24.20 -0.99
N GLY A 792 -21.93 23.56 -0.39
CA GLY A 792 -23.26 24.14 -0.16
C GLY A 792 -24.27 23.87 -1.29
N ASN A 793 -23.97 22.95 -2.21
CA ASN A 793 -24.85 22.57 -3.31
C ASN A 793 -25.84 21.49 -2.87
N THR A 794 -27.05 21.49 -3.44
CA THR A 794 -27.93 20.32 -3.38
C THR A 794 -27.54 19.32 -4.47
N VAL A 795 -27.77 18.04 -4.24
CA VAL A 795 -27.21 16.96 -5.06
C VAL A 795 -28.29 16.03 -5.58
N LEU A 796 -28.23 15.76 -6.88
CA LEU A 796 -28.95 14.67 -7.54
C LEU A 796 -27.91 13.60 -7.86
N ALA A 797 -27.97 12.47 -7.16
CA ALA A 797 -26.99 11.40 -7.24
C ALA A 797 -27.51 10.25 -8.11
N LYS A 798 -26.91 10.08 -9.28
CA LYS A 798 -27.21 8.99 -10.23
C LYS A 798 -26.07 7.97 -10.18
N PRO A 799 -26.24 6.82 -9.48
CA PRO A 799 -25.22 5.77 -9.48
C PRO A 799 -25.21 5.00 -10.80
N ALA A 800 -24.15 4.23 -11.03
CA ALA A 800 -24.13 3.24 -12.10
C ALA A 800 -25.24 2.19 -11.89
N GLU A 801 -25.81 1.70 -12.99
CA GLU A 801 -26.91 0.73 -12.97
C GLU A 801 -26.51 -0.64 -12.41
N GLN A 802 -25.21 -0.97 -12.46
CA GLN A 802 -24.67 -2.21 -11.92
C GLN A 802 -24.57 -2.20 -10.39
N THR A 803 -24.51 -1.03 -9.75
CA THR A 803 -24.19 -0.90 -8.30
C THR A 803 -25.08 0.11 -7.54
N PRO A 804 -26.42 0.03 -7.64
CA PRO A 804 -27.32 0.98 -6.99
C PRO A 804 -27.49 0.76 -5.48
N LEU A 805 -27.30 -0.46 -4.96
CA LEU A 805 -27.58 -0.83 -3.57
C LEU A 805 -26.60 -0.16 -2.60
N ILE A 806 -25.30 -0.24 -2.88
CA ILE A 806 -24.29 0.42 -2.04
C ILE A 806 -24.42 1.95 -2.08
N ALA A 807 -24.79 2.52 -3.23
CA ALA A 807 -25.09 3.94 -3.35
C ALA A 807 -26.30 4.34 -2.48
N ALA A 808 -27.35 3.51 -2.43
CA ALA A 808 -28.47 3.72 -1.53
C ALA A 808 -28.06 3.69 -0.06
N GLN A 809 -27.14 2.79 0.33
CA GLN A 809 -26.60 2.78 1.70
C GLN A 809 -25.78 4.03 2.01
N ALA A 810 -24.99 4.54 1.07
CA ALA A 810 -24.26 5.79 1.24
C ALA A 810 -25.21 6.98 1.47
N VAL A 811 -26.28 7.11 0.68
CA VAL A 811 -27.30 8.16 0.84
C VAL A 811 -28.06 8.02 2.16
N ALA A 812 -28.44 6.79 2.55
CA ALA A 812 -29.06 6.54 3.84
C ALA A 812 -28.16 6.97 5.02
N ILE A 813 -26.85 6.71 4.93
CA ILE A 813 -25.86 7.15 5.93
C ILE A 813 -25.74 8.68 5.95
N LEU A 814 -25.73 9.35 4.79
CA LEU A 814 -25.70 10.82 4.72
C LEU A 814 -26.95 11.44 5.39
N HIS A 815 -28.13 10.84 5.19
CA HIS A 815 -29.35 11.28 5.86
C HIS A 815 -29.31 11.07 7.37
N GLU A 816 -28.87 9.91 7.82
CA GLU A 816 -28.68 9.64 9.25
C GLU A 816 -27.65 10.57 9.90
N ALA A 817 -26.62 10.97 9.13
CA ALA A 817 -25.65 11.96 9.57
C ALA A 817 -26.21 13.39 9.67
N GLY A 818 -27.45 13.62 9.24
CA GLY A 818 -28.16 14.90 9.37
C GLY A 818 -28.24 15.72 8.08
N ILE A 819 -27.89 15.16 6.92
CA ILE A 819 -28.08 15.83 5.64
C ILE A 819 -29.55 15.67 5.21
N PRO A 820 -30.29 16.77 4.96
CA PRO A 820 -31.70 16.71 4.59
C PRO A 820 -31.97 15.85 3.34
N LYS A 821 -33.14 15.21 3.28
CA LYS A 821 -33.51 14.32 2.16
C LYS A 821 -33.51 15.04 0.83
N GLU A 822 -33.95 16.28 0.82
CA GLU A 822 -34.06 17.14 -0.34
C GLU A 822 -32.68 17.69 -0.77
N ALA A 823 -31.69 17.69 0.14
CA ALA A 823 -30.35 18.16 -0.15
C ALA A 823 -29.49 17.13 -0.88
N VAL A 824 -29.76 15.82 -0.72
CA VAL A 824 -29.12 14.75 -1.50
C VAL A 824 -30.15 13.68 -1.85
N GLN A 825 -30.41 13.51 -3.15
CA GLN A 825 -31.43 12.58 -3.62
C GLN A 825 -30.83 11.55 -4.57
N LEU A 826 -31.05 10.27 -4.28
CA LEU A 826 -30.68 9.14 -5.12
C LEU A 826 -31.69 8.98 -6.24
N LEU A 827 -31.21 8.80 -7.47
CA LEU A 827 -32.02 8.51 -8.66
C LEU A 827 -31.41 7.33 -9.43
N PRO A 828 -31.67 6.08 -9.02
CA PRO A 828 -31.18 4.89 -9.71
C PRO A 828 -31.79 4.77 -11.11
N GLY A 829 -31.06 4.25 -12.10
CA GLY A 829 -31.63 3.94 -13.41
C GLY A 829 -30.62 4.00 -14.56
N PRO A 830 -31.05 3.76 -15.81
CA PRO A 830 -30.15 3.74 -16.96
C PRO A 830 -29.59 5.12 -17.31
N GLY A 831 -28.41 5.13 -17.93
CA GLY A 831 -27.77 6.35 -18.40
C GLY A 831 -28.54 7.04 -19.52
N GLU A 832 -29.08 6.27 -20.47
CA GLU A 832 -29.77 6.77 -21.67
C GLU A 832 -31.13 7.40 -21.38
N THR A 833 -31.69 7.16 -20.19
CA THR A 833 -33.01 7.68 -19.78
C THR A 833 -32.85 8.67 -18.63
N VAL A 834 -32.59 8.18 -17.42
CA VAL A 834 -32.51 8.99 -16.20
C VAL A 834 -31.33 9.96 -16.27
N GLY A 835 -30.14 9.46 -16.65
CA GLY A 835 -28.94 10.30 -16.79
C GLY A 835 -29.11 11.39 -17.84
N ASP A 836 -29.65 11.02 -19.01
CA ASP A 836 -29.89 11.92 -20.14
C ASP A 836 -30.85 13.08 -19.79
N GLN A 837 -31.95 12.74 -19.11
CA GLN A 837 -32.95 13.69 -18.64
C GLN A 837 -32.33 14.67 -17.62
N LEU A 838 -31.57 14.17 -16.65
CA LEU A 838 -30.93 14.98 -15.62
C LEU A 838 -29.90 15.95 -16.21
N VAL A 839 -28.99 15.48 -17.06
CA VAL A 839 -27.97 16.34 -17.71
C VAL A 839 -28.61 17.46 -18.54
N SER A 840 -29.76 17.18 -19.15
CA SER A 840 -30.47 18.14 -20.00
C SER A 840 -31.38 19.09 -19.20
N HIS A 841 -31.58 18.86 -17.90
CA HIS A 841 -32.55 19.62 -17.11
C HIS A 841 -32.08 21.07 -16.83
N PRO A 842 -32.91 22.09 -17.11
CA PRO A 842 -32.50 23.51 -17.09
C PRO A 842 -32.01 24.00 -15.72
N ASP A 843 -32.47 23.39 -14.63
CA ASP A 843 -32.09 23.79 -13.26
C ASP A 843 -30.78 23.18 -12.74
N ILE A 844 -30.18 22.22 -13.44
CA ILE A 844 -28.84 21.75 -13.10
C ILE A 844 -27.83 22.88 -13.32
N ARG A 845 -27.00 23.14 -12.30
CA ARG A 845 -25.99 24.20 -12.27
C ARG A 845 -24.55 23.69 -12.29
N GLY A 846 -24.35 22.38 -12.21
CA GLY A 846 -23.05 21.74 -12.41
C GLY A 846 -23.20 20.23 -12.56
N VAL A 847 -22.24 19.60 -13.24
CA VAL A 847 -22.19 18.13 -13.42
C VAL A 847 -20.84 17.61 -12.97
N MET A 848 -20.85 16.61 -12.09
CA MET A 848 -19.70 15.82 -11.71
C MET A 848 -19.89 14.43 -12.30
N PHE A 849 -19.02 14.04 -13.22
CA PHE A 849 -19.09 12.78 -13.94
C PHE A 849 -17.79 12.00 -13.76
N THR A 850 -17.91 10.71 -13.47
CA THR A 850 -16.79 9.78 -13.59
C THR A 850 -17.23 8.54 -14.36
N GLY A 851 -16.54 8.24 -15.46
CA GLY A 851 -16.93 7.17 -16.38
C GLY A 851 -16.12 7.18 -17.68
N SER A 852 -16.71 6.72 -18.79
CA SER A 852 -15.97 6.64 -20.06
C SER A 852 -15.78 7.99 -20.74
N THR A 853 -14.70 8.13 -21.51
CA THR A 853 -14.42 9.34 -22.30
C THR A 853 -15.52 9.63 -23.31
N GLU A 854 -16.15 8.60 -23.89
CA GLU A 854 -17.24 8.74 -24.84
C GLU A 854 -18.48 9.38 -24.21
N VAL A 855 -18.88 8.92 -23.02
CA VAL A 855 -20.05 9.46 -22.31
C VAL A 855 -19.75 10.87 -21.80
N ALA A 856 -18.55 11.14 -21.30
CA ALA A 856 -18.13 12.49 -20.89
C ALA A 856 -18.25 13.50 -22.04
N ARG A 857 -17.88 13.10 -23.27
CA ARG A 857 -18.03 13.96 -24.45
C ARG A 857 -19.48 14.22 -24.83
N ILE A 858 -20.37 13.24 -24.67
CA ILE A 858 -21.82 13.42 -24.88
C ILE A 858 -22.36 14.44 -23.87
N ILE A 859 -22.00 14.30 -22.60
CA ILE A 859 -22.40 15.24 -21.54
C ILE A 859 -21.87 16.64 -21.85
N ALA A 860 -20.58 16.78 -22.18
CA ALA A 860 -19.98 18.06 -22.54
C ALA A 860 -20.68 18.73 -23.73
N GLY A 861 -21.03 17.97 -24.76
CA GLY A 861 -21.78 18.47 -25.92
C GLY A 861 -23.16 19.02 -25.56
N LYS A 862 -23.87 18.36 -24.63
CA LYS A 862 -25.16 18.84 -24.13
C LYS A 862 -25.03 20.10 -23.30
N LEU A 863 -24.04 20.15 -22.40
CA LEU A 863 -23.81 21.32 -21.56
C LEU A 863 -23.31 22.53 -22.36
N ALA A 864 -22.57 22.32 -23.45
CA ALA A 864 -22.09 23.40 -24.32
C ALA A 864 -23.21 24.26 -24.94
N ALA A 865 -24.42 23.72 -25.09
CA ALA A 865 -25.59 24.45 -25.59
C ALA A 865 -26.26 25.31 -24.51
N ARG A 866 -25.82 25.22 -23.25
CA ARG A 866 -26.46 25.81 -22.07
C ARG A 866 -25.56 26.84 -21.39
N LEU A 867 -26.20 27.84 -20.81
CA LEU A 867 -25.62 28.80 -19.88
C LEU A 867 -26.52 28.90 -18.66
N ASP A 868 -25.99 29.36 -17.53
CA ASP A 868 -26.79 29.68 -16.36
C ASP A 868 -27.55 31.02 -16.53
N ASN A 869 -28.25 31.44 -15.48
CA ASN A 869 -29.06 32.66 -15.48
C ASN A 869 -28.21 33.96 -15.57
N HIS A 870 -26.90 33.87 -15.34
CA HIS A 870 -25.95 34.98 -15.45
C HIS A 870 -25.17 34.94 -16.78
N GLY A 871 -25.44 33.95 -17.64
CA GLY A 871 -24.77 33.78 -18.92
C GLY A 871 -23.42 33.07 -18.80
N HIS A 872 -23.11 32.39 -17.69
CA HIS A 872 -21.88 31.62 -17.51
C HIS A 872 -22.05 30.15 -17.95
N PRO A 873 -20.98 29.47 -18.38
CA PRO A 873 -21.03 28.06 -18.74
C PRO A 873 -21.32 27.17 -17.52
N ILE A 874 -22.13 26.13 -17.71
CA ILE A 874 -22.37 25.13 -16.66
C ILE A 874 -21.09 24.32 -16.41
N PRO A 875 -20.52 24.32 -15.19
CA PRO A 875 -19.32 23.56 -14.88
C PRO A 875 -19.52 22.06 -15.08
N LEU A 876 -18.54 21.42 -15.72
CA LEU A 876 -18.39 19.98 -15.80
C LEU A 876 -17.04 19.60 -15.20
N ILE A 877 -17.07 18.69 -14.24
CA ILE A 877 -15.91 17.91 -13.79
C ILE A 877 -16.10 16.53 -14.38
N ALA A 878 -15.28 16.15 -15.35
CA ALA A 878 -15.32 14.84 -15.98
C ALA A 878 -13.99 14.12 -15.77
N GLU A 879 -13.98 13.09 -14.93
CA GLU A 879 -12.85 12.20 -14.73
C GLU A 879 -13.08 10.91 -15.55
N THR A 880 -12.12 10.54 -16.39
CA THR A 880 -12.31 9.48 -17.40
C THR A 880 -11.20 8.43 -17.35
N GLY A 881 -11.16 7.55 -18.34
CA GLY A 881 -10.23 6.42 -18.42
C GLY A 881 -8.76 6.81 -18.67
N GLY A 882 -7.89 5.81 -18.71
CA GLY A 882 -6.46 5.99 -18.96
C GLY A 882 -5.83 4.84 -19.74
N GLN A 883 -4.83 5.15 -20.57
CA GLN A 883 -3.92 4.16 -21.16
C GLN A 883 -2.62 4.12 -20.34
N ASN A 884 -2.74 3.75 -19.07
CA ASN A 884 -1.68 3.93 -18.07
C ASN A 884 -0.46 3.04 -18.38
N ALA A 885 0.73 3.65 -18.32
CA ALA A 885 1.99 2.99 -18.62
C ALA A 885 2.93 2.91 -17.42
N LEU A 886 3.77 1.88 -17.39
CA LEU A 886 4.85 1.67 -16.42
C LEU A 886 6.16 1.48 -17.16
N ILE A 887 7.13 2.38 -16.99
CA ILE A 887 8.48 2.21 -17.55
C ILE A 887 9.36 1.49 -16.53
N VAL A 888 10.00 0.41 -16.96
CA VAL A 888 10.96 -0.37 -16.17
C VAL A 888 12.29 -0.40 -16.90
N ASP A 889 13.33 0.17 -16.28
CA ASP A 889 14.70 0.06 -16.78
C ASP A 889 15.44 -1.14 -16.16
N SER A 890 16.64 -1.44 -16.66
CA SER A 890 17.44 -2.59 -16.20
C SER A 890 18.05 -2.44 -14.80
N SER A 891 17.86 -1.30 -14.13
CA SER A 891 18.32 -1.07 -12.75
C SER A 891 17.27 -1.45 -11.69
N ALA A 892 16.03 -1.66 -12.10
CA ALA A 892 14.94 -2.05 -11.23
C ALA A 892 15.14 -3.43 -10.61
N LEU A 893 14.58 -3.65 -9.41
CA LEU A 893 14.54 -4.99 -8.79
C LEU A 893 13.38 -5.79 -9.39
N ALA A 894 13.67 -6.92 -10.04
CA ALA A 894 12.69 -7.72 -10.76
C ALA A 894 11.51 -8.16 -9.89
N GLU A 895 11.78 -8.61 -8.66
CA GLU A 895 10.74 -9.08 -7.74
C GLU A 895 9.76 -7.95 -7.37
N GLN A 896 10.26 -6.75 -7.07
CA GLN A 896 9.41 -5.58 -6.80
C GLN A 896 8.55 -5.22 -8.01
N VAL A 897 9.16 -5.17 -9.20
CA VAL A 897 8.44 -4.90 -10.45
C VAL A 897 7.32 -5.91 -10.65
N VAL A 898 7.57 -7.20 -10.40
CA VAL A 898 6.55 -8.25 -10.57
C VAL A 898 5.37 -8.03 -9.64
N TYR A 899 5.61 -7.81 -8.34
CA TYR A 899 4.53 -7.55 -7.38
C TYR A 899 3.71 -6.30 -7.77
N ASP A 900 4.39 -5.21 -8.13
CA ASP A 900 3.75 -3.95 -8.48
C ASP A 900 2.99 -4.04 -9.82
N VAL A 901 3.50 -4.79 -10.80
CA VAL A 901 2.83 -5.07 -12.08
C VAL A 901 1.57 -5.91 -11.86
N LEU A 902 1.65 -7.01 -11.10
CA LEU A 902 0.48 -7.87 -10.86
C LEU A 902 -0.62 -7.10 -10.13
N ASN A 903 -0.25 -6.36 -9.08
CA ASN A 903 -1.19 -5.53 -8.34
C ASN A 903 -1.79 -4.43 -9.22
N SER A 904 -0.97 -3.76 -10.04
CA SER A 904 -1.49 -2.66 -10.88
C SER A 904 -2.34 -3.14 -12.04
N ALA A 905 -2.06 -4.30 -12.64
CA ALA A 905 -2.73 -4.77 -13.86
C ALA A 905 -3.94 -5.66 -13.59
N PHE A 906 -3.89 -6.49 -12.54
CA PHE A 906 -4.87 -7.56 -12.33
C PHE A 906 -5.72 -7.40 -11.07
N ASP A 907 -5.32 -6.56 -10.10
CA ASP A 907 -6.16 -6.24 -8.95
C ASP A 907 -7.54 -5.73 -9.42
N SER A 908 -8.60 -6.15 -8.72
CA SER A 908 -9.99 -5.83 -9.09
C SER A 908 -10.34 -6.22 -10.54
N ALA A 909 -9.72 -7.29 -11.06
CA ALA A 909 -9.79 -7.70 -12.46
C ALA A 909 -9.40 -6.59 -13.45
N GLY A 910 -8.45 -5.73 -13.08
CA GLY A 910 -8.02 -4.60 -13.90
C GLY A 910 -9.08 -3.51 -14.09
N GLN A 911 -10.16 -3.52 -13.29
CA GLN A 911 -11.28 -2.58 -13.39
C GLN A 911 -11.06 -1.30 -12.59
N ARG A 912 -9.82 -0.82 -12.53
CA ARG A 912 -9.48 0.51 -11.99
C ARG A 912 -9.13 1.42 -13.16
N CYS A 913 -9.59 2.67 -13.13
CA CYS A 913 -9.13 3.68 -14.09
C CYS A 913 -7.61 3.86 -14.03
N SER A 914 -7.00 3.65 -12.87
CA SER A 914 -5.55 3.66 -12.62
C SER A 914 -4.80 2.38 -12.98
N ALA A 915 -5.49 1.31 -13.41
CA ALA A 915 -4.85 0.02 -13.66
C ALA A 915 -3.79 0.11 -14.77
N LEU A 916 -2.71 -0.65 -14.60
CA LEU A 916 -1.62 -0.73 -15.58
C LEU A 916 -2.11 -1.40 -16.86
N ARG A 917 -2.05 -0.65 -17.97
CA ARG A 917 -2.42 -1.14 -19.30
C ARG A 917 -1.22 -1.55 -20.13
N VAL A 918 -0.11 -0.82 -20.00
CA VAL A 918 1.10 -1.03 -20.81
C VAL A 918 2.35 -1.05 -19.93
N LEU A 919 2.97 -2.21 -19.79
CA LEU A 919 4.31 -2.34 -19.24
C LEU A 919 5.33 -2.10 -20.35
N CYS A 920 6.15 -1.05 -20.21
CA CYS A 920 7.26 -0.77 -21.09
C CYS A 920 8.56 -1.19 -20.42
N ILE A 921 9.18 -2.26 -20.92
CA ILE A 921 10.36 -2.86 -20.29
C ILE A 921 11.61 -2.74 -21.17
N GLN A 922 12.73 -2.35 -20.57
CA GLN A 922 13.99 -2.25 -21.28
C GLN A 922 14.42 -3.63 -21.80
N GLU A 923 14.84 -3.68 -23.06
CA GLU A 923 15.14 -4.91 -23.81
C GLU A 923 16.11 -5.84 -23.06
N ASP A 924 17.13 -5.26 -22.39
CA ASP A 924 18.17 -5.99 -21.66
C ASP A 924 17.65 -6.78 -20.43
N ALA A 925 16.53 -6.36 -19.83
CA ALA A 925 15.94 -6.99 -18.65
C ALA A 925 14.63 -7.74 -18.97
N ALA A 926 14.09 -7.54 -20.18
CA ALA A 926 12.74 -7.92 -20.53
C ALA A 926 12.45 -9.43 -20.40
N ASP A 927 13.31 -10.31 -20.89
CA ASP A 927 13.05 -11.77 -20.83
C ASP A 927 13.03 -12.28 -19.39
N HIS A 928 13.96 -11.84 -18.56
CA HIS A 928 14.05 -12.26 -17.16
C HIS A 928 12.82 -11.81 -16.37
N VAL A 929 12.48 -10.52 -16.44
CA VAL A 929 11.36 -9.95 -15.69
C VAL A 929 10.02 -10.49 -16.23
N LEU A 930 9.84 -10.58 -17.54
CA LEU A 930 8.59 -11.08 -18.14
C LEU A 930 8.37 -12.56 -17.80
N THR A 931 9.44 -13.37 -17.75
CA THR A 931 9.36 -14.76 -17.27
C THR A 931 8.85 -14.83 -15.82
N MET A 932 9.37 -13.96 -14.95
CA MET A 932 8.95 -13.89 -13.56
C MET A 932 7.50 -13.39 -13.41
N ILE A 933 7.09 -12.38 -14.20
CA ILE A 933 5.70 -11.89 -14.24
C ILE A 933 4.75 -13.01 -14.66
N LYS A 934 5.05 -13.73 -15.75
CA LYS A 934 4.25 -14.86 -16.24
C LYS A 934 4.17 -15.99 -15.21
N GLY A 935 5.28 -16.28 -14.53
CA GLY A 935 5.33 -17.28 -13.45
C GLY A 935 4.48 -16.88 -12.25
N ALA A 936 4.51 -15.62 -11.84
CA ALA A 936 3.74 -15.12 -10.71
C ALA A 936 2.25 -14.93 -11.05
N MET A 937 1.92 -14.56 -12.29
CA MET A 937 0.54 -14.52 -12.78
C MET A 937 -0.15 -15.88 -12.66
N LYS A 938 0.59 -16.98 -12.86
CA LYS A 938 0.08 -18.36 -12.70
C LYS A 938 -0.30 -18.71 -11.25
N GLU A 939 0.18 -17.93 -10.29
CA GLU A 939 -0.09 -18.15 -8.88
C GLU A 939 -1.33 -17.41 -8.38
N LEU A 940 -1.97 -16.56 -9.22
CA LEU A 940 -3.19 -15.84 -8.91
C LEU A 940 -4.40 -16.79 -8.89
N SER A 941 -5.22 -16.67 -7.84
CA SER A 941 -6.49 -17.36 -7.73
C SER A 941 -7.62 -16.50 -8.29
N VAL A 942 -8.22 -16.94 -9.39
CA VAL A 942 -9.39 -16.32 -10.01
C VAL A 942 -10.64 -17.05 -9.53
N GLY A 943 -11.64 -16.31 -9.02
CA GLY A 943 -12.84 -16.96 -8.50
C GLY A 943 -13.79 -16.00 -7.79
N ARG A 944 -14.74 -16.55 -7.04
CA ARG A 944 -15.71 -15.72 -6.30
C ARG A 944 -15.00 -14.93 -5.19
N PRO A 945 -15.29 -13.64 -5.05
CA PRO A 945 -14.59 -12.77 -4.09
C PRO A 945 -15.12 -12.90 -2.64
N ASP A 946 -16.12 -13.77 -2.41
CA ASP A 946 -16.59 -14.11 -1.05
C ASP A 946 -15.67 -15.09 -0.31
N LEU A 947 -14.50 -15.38 -0.89
CA LEU A 947 -13.39 -16.13 -0.30
C LEU A 947 -12.18 -15.21 -0.13
N LEU A 948 -11.49 -15.31 1.02
CA LEU A 948 -10.26 -14.55 1.26
C LEU A 948 -9.10 -14.96 0.32
N SER A 949 -9.12 -16.19 -0.18
CA SER A 949 -8.12 -16.75 -1.09
C SER A 949 -8.25 -16.28 -2.54
N THR A 950 -9.30 -15.54 -2.89
CA THR A 950 -9.49 -15.01 -4.24
C THR A 950 -8.68 -13.73 -4.44
N ASP A 951 -7.79 -13.72 -5.42
CA ASP A 951 -7.01 -12.54 -5.80
C ASP A 951 -7.73 -11.70 -6.86
N VAL A 952 -8.37 -12.37 -7.84
CA VAL A 952 -9.03 -11.74 -8.98
C VAL A 952 -10.49 -12.17 -9.05
N GLY A 953 -11.39 -11.21 -8.87
CA GLY A 953 -12.84 -11.40 -8.97
C GLY A 953 -13.37 -11.39 -10.43
N PRO A 954 -14.69 -11.34 -10.61
CA PRO A 954 -15.33 -11.23 -11.92
C PRO A 954 -15.13 -9.82 -12.53
N VAL A 955 -15.37 -9.71 -13.83
CA VAL A 955 -15.73 -8.43 -14.45
C VAL A 955 -17.21 -8.13 -14.19
N ILE A 956 -17.59 -6.86 -14.19
CA ILE A 956 -18.88 -6.41 -13.64
C ILE A 956 -20.12 -7.00 -14.34
N ASP A 957 -20.06 -7.23 -15.64
CA ASP A 957 -21.18 -7.76 -16.41
C ASP A 957 -20.73 -8.46 -17.70
N GLU A 958 -21.70 -9.04 -18.40
CA GLU A 958 -21.48 -9.80 -19.64
C GLU A 958 -21.01 -8.91 -20.78
N GLN A 959 -21.43 -7.64 -20.83
CA GLN A 959 -21.02 -6.70 -21.86
C GLN A 959 -19.52 -6.39 -21.72
N ALA A 960 -19.06 -6.13 -20.50
CA ALA A 960 -17.64 -5.95 -20.19
C ALA A 960 -16.83 -7.18 -20.61
N ARG A 961 -17.28 -8.39 -20.21
CA ARG A 961 -16.63 -9.67 -20.59
C ARG A 961 -16.45 -9.78 -22.10
N GLN A 962 -17.52 -9.57 -22.88
CA GLN A 962 -17.49 -9.68 -24.34
C GLN A 962 -16.58 -8.65 -25.00
N ILE A 963 -16.55 -7.41 -24.51
CA ILE A 963 -15.68 -6.35 -25.05
C ILE A 963 -14.20 -6.75 -24.86
N ILE A 964 -13.86 -7.24 -23.67
CA ILE A 964 -12.48 -7.63 -23.33
C ILE A 964 -12.06 -8.88 -24.12
N GLU A 965 -12.89 -9.93 -24.15
CA GLU A 965 -12.61 -11.16 -24.89
C GLU A 965 -12.45 -10.91 -26.40
N ARG A 966 -13.25 -10.00 -26.97
CA ARG A 966 -13.12 -9.61 -28.38
C ARG A 966 -11.80 -8.91 -28.67
N HIS A 967 -11.31 -8.06 -27.75
CA HIS A 967 -9.99 -7.45 -27.87
C HIS A 967 -8.87 -8.49 -27.83
N ILE A 968 -8.93 -9.41 -26.87
CA ILE A 968 -7.94 -10.51 -26.74
C ILE A 968 -7.93 -11.36 -28.01
N LEU A 969 -9.10 -11.71 -28.54
CA LEU A 969 -9.23 -12.47 -29.79
C LEU A 969 -8.64 -11.71 -30.98
N LYS A 970 -8.94 -10.41 -31.11
CA LYS A 970 -8.38 -9.54 -32.17
C LYS A 970 -6.85 -9.56 -32.10
N MET A 971 -6.26 -9.34 -30.93
CA MET A 971 -4.80 -9.32 -30.76
C MET A 971 -4.16 -10.68 -31.08
N ARG A 972 -4.77 -11.78 -30.66
CA ARG A 972 -4.33 -13.13 -31.02
C ARG A 972 -4.37 -13.36 -32.54
N GLN A 973 -5.45 -12.94 -33.20
CA GLN A 973 -5.60 -13.06 -34.66
C GLN A 973 -4.64 -12.17 -35.44
N SER A 974 -4.23 -11.04 -34.86
CA SER A 974 -3.18 -10.15 -35.39
C SER A 974 -1.75 -10.71 -35.22
N GLY A 975 -1.58 -11.88 -34.59
CA GLY A 975 -0.29 -12.57 -34.48
C GLY A 975 0.51 -12.25 -33.22
N HIS A 976 -0.06 -11.52 -32.26
CA HIS A 976 0.60 -11.24 -30.99
C HIS A 976 0.71 -12.48 -30.11
N ILE A 977 1.74 -12.51 -29.25
CA ILE A 977 1.86 -13.49 -28.19
C ILE A 977 0.83 -13.15 -27.12
N VAL A 978 -0.07 -14.09 -26.85
CA VAL A 978 -1.14 -13.95 -25.85
C VAL A 978 -1.05 -15.10 -24.85
N GLU A 979 -0.72 -14.79 -23.60
CA GLU A 979 -0.71 -15.75 -22.49
C GLU A 979 -1.90 -15.47 -21.57
N GLN A 980 -2.68 -16.50 -21.24
CA GLN A 980 -3.85 -16.40 -20.37
C GLN A 980 -3.79 -17.47 -19.29
N LEU A 981 -4.26 -17.13 -18.09
CA LEU A 981 -4.51 -18.12 -17.05
C LEU A 981 -5.70 -19.01 -17.46
N PRO A 982 -5.65 -20.34 -17.25
CA PRO A 982 -6.85 -21.16 -17.38
C PRO A 982 -7.86 -20.80 -16.28
N LEU A 983 -9.12 -20.62 -16.66
CA LEU A 983 -10.24 -20.54 -15.73
C LEU A 983 -10.75 -21.95 -15.41
N ASP A 984 -11.17 -22.18 -14.17
CA ASP A 984 -11.81 -23.42 -13.76
C ASP A 984 -13.34 -23.32 -13.81
N GLY A 985 -14.03 -24.46 -13.63
CA GLY A 985 -15.49 -24.51 -13.65
C GLY A 985 -16.18 -23.76 -12.51
N ALA A 986 -15.46 -23.28 -11.49
CA ALA A 986 -16.05 -22.45 -10.44
C ALA A 986 -16.44 -21.06 -10.95
N THR A 987 -15.87 -20.63 -12.08
CA THR A 987 -16.16 -19.34 -12.73
C THR A 987 -17.37 -19.37 -13.68
N ASP A 988 -17.88 -20.56 -14.04
CA ASP A 988 -18.93 -20.76 -15.06
C ASP A 988 -20.27 -20.06 -14.76
N LYS A 989 -20.49 -19.65 -13.50
CA LYS A 989 -21.75 -19.03 -13.06
C LYS A 989 -21.66 -17.50 -12.95
N GLY A 990 -20.49 -16.92 -13.16
CA GLY A 990 -20.27 -15.48 -13.16
C GLY A 990 -19.69 -14.99 -14.48
N THR A 991 -19.33 -13.71 -14.51
CA THR A 991 -18.74 -13.04 -15.67
C THR A 991 -17.24 -12.86 -15.42
N PHE A 992 -16.44 -13.85 -15.76
CA PHE A 992 -14.99 -13.82 -15.53
C PHE A 992 -14.19 -13.62 -16.82
N VAL A 993 -13.06 -12.93 -16.71
CA VAL A 993 -12.02 -12.87 -17.75
C VAL A 993 -10.70 -13.27 -17.12
N ALA A 994 -9.97 -14.17 -17.77
CA ALA A 994 -8.66 -14.59 -17.31
C ALA A 994 -7.64 -13.43 -17.31
N PRO A 995 -6.80 -13.29 -16.27
CA PRO A 995 -5.57 -12.51 -16.35
C PRO A 995 -4.80 -12.85 -17.63
N THR A 996 -4.51 -11.83 -18.42
CA THR A 996 -3.99 -11.96 -19.78
C THR A 996 -2.80 -11.03 -20.00
N ILE A 997 -1.74 -11.55 -20.62
CA ILE A 997 -0.57 -10.77 -21.07
C ILE A 997 -0.52 -10.80 -22.60
N ILE A 998 -0.35 -9.65 -23.23
CA ILE A 998 -0.24 -9.48 -24.68
C ILE A 998 1.06 -8.73 -25.01
N GLU A 999 1.95 -9.33 -25.80
CA GLU A 999 3.19 -8.66 -26.23
C GLU A 999 2.95 -7.89 -27.54
N LEU A 1000 3.17 -6.57 -27.50
CA LEU A 1000 2.99 -5.65 -28.63
C LEU A 1000 4.35 -5.25 -29.22
N ASN A 1001 4.35 -4.84 -30.49
CA ASN A 1001 5.55 -4.27 -31.12
C ASN A 1001 5.65 -2.77 -30.81
N ASP A 1002 4.52 -2.07 -30.80
CA ASP A 1002 4.43 -0.64 -30.51
C ASP A 1002 3.20 -0.31 -29.65
N ILE A 1003 3.32 0.72 -28.83
CA ILE A 1003 2.20 1.22 -28.02
C ILE A 1003 1.07 1.80 -28.88
N SER A 1004 1.38 2.31 -30.09
CA SER A 1004 0.38 2.87 -31.01
C SER A 1004 -0.64 1.85 -31.51
N GLU A 1005 -0.41 0.56 -31.30
CA GLU A 1005 -1.36 -0.51 -31.62
C GLU A 1005 -2.59 -0.50 -30.69
N LEU A 1006 -2.53 0.24 -29.58
CA LEU A 1006 -3.63 0.44 -28.64
C LEU A 1006 -4.38 1.73 -28.92
N GLU A 1007 -5.53 1.60 -29.59
CA GLU A 1007 -6.38 2.73 -29.99
C GLU A 1007 -7.30 3.25 -28.87
N ARG A 1008 -7.60 2.41 -27.87
CA ARG A 1008 -8.56 2.71 -26.79
C ARG A 1008 -8.20 1.96 -25.50
N GLU A 1009 -8.78 2.39 -24.39
CA GLU A 1009 -8.69 1.65 -23.13
C GLU A 1009 -9.40 0.29 -23.22
N VAL A 1010 -8.80 -0.73 -22.61
CA VAL A 1010 -9.40 -2.05 -22.40
C VAL A 1010 -9.58 -2.25 -20.90
N PHE A 1011 -10.82 -2.11 -20.44
CA PHE A 1011 -11.16 -2.07 -19.00
C PHE A 1011 -11.31 -3.47 -18.39
N GLY A 1012 -10.20 -4.21 -18.30
CA GLY A 1012 -10.18 -5.58 -17.79
C GLY A 1012 -8.78 -6.07 -17.43
N PRO A 1013 -8.62 -7.35 -17.06
CA PRO A 1013 -7.35 -7.88 -16.57
C PRO A 1013 -6.40 -8.24 -17.73
N VAL A 1014 -6.08 -7.25 -18.56
CA VAL A 1014 -5.26 -7.39 -19.77
C VAL A 1014 -4.05 -6.45 -19.70
N LEU A 1015 -2.88 -7.02 -19.47
CA LEU A 1015 -1.60 -6.32 -19.49
C LEU A 1015 -0.99 -6.40 -20.89
N HIS A 1016 -0.68 -5.26 -21.49
CA HIS A 1016 0.14 -5.19 -22.69
C HIS A 1016 1.60 -4.97 -22.33
N VAL A 1017 2.52 -5.55 -23.09
CA VAL A 1017 3.96 -5.44 -22.86
C VAL A 1017 4.63 -4.92 -24.13
N VAL A 1018 5.40 -3.85 -24.00
CA VAL A 1018 6.23 -3.27 -25.07
C VAL A 1018 7.69 -3.29 -24.60
N ARG A 1019 8.59 -3.72 -25.49
CA ARG A 1019 10.04 -3.71 -25.22
C ARG A 1019 10.64 -2.45 -25.82
N TYR A 1020 11.62 -1.84 -25.15
CA TYR A 1020 12.29 -0.64 -25.67
C TYR A 1020 13.80 -0.67 -25.44
N LYS A 1021 14.55 0.01 -26.31
CA LYS A 1021 15.99 0.23 -26.13
C LYS A 1021 16.22 1.46 -25.26
N ARG A 1022 17.23 1.44 -24.38
CA ARG A 1022 17.54 2.57 -23.49
C ARG A 1022 17.73 3.91 -24.22
N ALA A 1023 18.29 3.88 -25.42
CA ALA A 1023 18.51 5.04 -26.28
C ALA A 1023 17.21 5.65 -26.86
N GLU A 1024 16.14 4.86 -26.90
CA GLU A 1024 14.82 5.22 -27.45
C GLU A 1024 13.84 5.66 -26.35
N LEU A 1025 14.30 5.81 -25.10
CA LEU A 1025 13.45 6.18 -23.95
C LEU A 1025 12.62 7.44 -24.23
N ASP A 1026 13.21 8.48 -24.83
CA ASP A 1026 12.49 9.71 -25.14
C ASP A 1026 11.40 9.49 -26.19
N ALA A 1027 11.69 8.73 -27.24
CA ALA A 1027 10.72 8.41 -28.27
C ALA A 1027 9.58 7.56 -27.71
N LEU A 1028 9.86 6.68 -26.74
CA LEU A 1028 8.83 5.94 -26.01
C LEU A 1028 7.93 6.88 -25.20
N ILE A 1029 8.49 7.84 -24.45
CA ILE A 1029 7.71 8.84 -23.69
C ILE A 1029 6.81 9.62 -24.65
N ASP A 1030 7.35 10.05 -25.80
CA ASP A 1030 6.57 10.79 -26.80
C ASP A 1030 5.41 9.95 -27.35
N LYS A 1031 5.61 8.66 -27.59
CA LYS A 1031 4.53 7.74 -28.00
C LYS A 1031 3.48 7.52 -26.92
N ILE A 1032 3.87 7.43 -25.65
CA ILE A 1032 2.94 7.32 -24.51
C ILE A 1032 2.07 8.58 -24.42
N ASN A 1033 2.70 9.76 -24.47
CA ASN A 1033 1.99 11.05 -24.47
C ASN A 1033 1.06 11.19 -25.70
N ALA A 1034 1.46 10.66 -26.86
CA ALA A 1034 0.67 10.70 -28.09
C ALA A 1034 -0.62 9.88 -28.04
N THR A 1035 -0.80 8.99 -27.05
CA THR A 1035 -2.10 8.33 -26.80
C THR A 1035 -3.19 9.34 -26.42
N GLY A 1036 -2.79 10.54 -25.96
CA GLY A 1036 -3.69 11.60 -25.51
C GLY A 1036 -4.26 11.40 -24.11
N TYR A 1037 -4.05 10.23 -23.49
CA TYR A 1037 -4.37 9.98 -22.09
C TYR A 1037 -3.26 10.48 -21.16
N GLY A 1038 -3.59 10.63 -19.87
CA GLY A 1038 -2.64 11.16 -18.88
C GLY A 1038 -3.13 11.00 -17.45
N LEU A 1039 -3.59 9.79 -17.07
CA LEU A 1039 -4.12 9.51 -15.73
C LEU A 1039 -3.01 9.07 -14.75
N THR A 1040 -2.65 7.78 -14.77
CA THR A 1040 -1.53 7.26 -13.96
C THR A 1040 -0.34 6.84 -14.81
N PHE A 1041 0.84 6.98 -14.24
CA PHE A 1041 2.09 6.57 -14.86
C PHE A 1041 3.06 6.09 -13.78
N GLY A 1042 3.82 5.04 -14.07
CA GLY A 1042 4.81 4.54 -13.14
C GLY A 1042 6.24 4.46 -13.70
N ILE A 1043 7.20 4.49 -12.80
CA ILE A 1043 8.63 4.38 -13.08
C ILE A 1043 9.26 3.40 -12.10
N HIS A 1044 9.88 2.34 -12.60
CA HIS A 1044 10.86 1.57 -11.84
C HIS A 1044 12.27 1.85 -12.36
N SER A 1045 13.05 2.54 -11.53
CA SER A 1045 14.46 2.84 -11.78
C SER A 1045 15.15 3.17 -10.45
N ARG A 1046 16.43 2.84 -10.35
CA ARG A 1046 17.32 3.28 -9.26
C ARG A 1046 18.19 4.49 -9.65
N ILE A 1047 17.94 5.07 -10.83
CA ILE A 1047 18.74 6.16 -11.39
C ILE A 1047 17.92 7.45 -11.34
N ASP A 1048 18.40 8.41 -10.55
CA ASP A 1048 17.68 9.67 -10.32
C ASP A 1048 17.61 10.50 -11.62
N GLU A 1049 18.68 10.51 -12.44
CA GLU A 1049 18.67 11.07 -13.80
C GLU A 1049 17.52 10.51 -14.66
N THR A 1050 17.26 9.19 -14.61
CA THR A 1050 16.17 8.56 -15.36
C THR A 1050 14.81 9.00 -14.80
N ILE A 1051 14.64 8.95 -13.47
CA ILE A 1051 13.38 9.33 -12.81
C ILE A 1051 13.05 10.78 -13.15
N ALA A 1052 13.99 11.71 -12.95
CA ALA A 1052 13.80 13.14 -13.23
C ALA A 1052 13.50 13.40 -14.72
N ARG A 1053 14.22 12.75 -15.63
CA ARG A 1053 13.98 12.88 -17.09
C ARG A 1053 12.59 12.40 -17.49
N VAL A 1054 12.15 11.27 -16.95
CA VAL A 1054 10.82 10.72 -17.28
C VAL A 1054 9.73 11.57 -16.63
N SER A 1055 9.83 11.87 -15.33
CA SER A 1055 8.82 12.65 -14.59
C SER A 1055 8.66 14.10 -15.09
N SER A 1056 9.69 14.69 -15.71
CA SER A 1056 9.62 16.03 -16.31
C SER A 1056 9.00 16.07 -17.70
N ARG A 1057 8.99 14.94 -18.42
CA ARG A 1057 8.48 14.86 -19.81
C ARG A 1057 7.15 14.13 -19.94
N ILE A 1058 6.83 13.24 -19.02
CA ILE A 1058 5.59 12.47 -19.09
C ILE A 1058 4.39 13.36 -18.77
N HIS A 1059 3.35 13.24 -19.59
CA HIS A 1059 2.11 13.97 -19.43
C HIS A 1059 1.09 13.11 -18.65
N ALA A 1060 1.26 13.01 -17.33
CA ALA A 1060 0.32 12.30 -16.46
C ALA A 1060 0.02 13.08 -15.17
N GLY A 1061 -1.23 12.96 -14.69
CA GLY A 1061 -1.68 13.60 -13.45
C GLY A 1061 -1.15 12.92 -12.19
N ASN A 1062 -0.95 11.60 -12.19
CA ASN A 1062 -0.42 10.85 -11.06
C ASN A 1062 0.80 10.02 -11.49
N ILE A 1063 1.96 10.32 -10.91
CA ILE A 1063 3.24 9.63 -11.18
C ILE A 1063 3.64 8.84 -9.94
N TYR A 1064 4.01 7.58 -10.13
CA TYR A 1064 4.42 6.66 -9.07
C TYR A 1064 5.82 6.13 -9.33
N VAL A 1065 6.71 6.20 -8.34
CA VAL A 1065 8.11 5.80 -8.50
C VAL A 1065 8.44 4.66 -7.53
N ASN A 1066 8.90 3.54 -8.09
CA ASN A 1066 9.28 2.30 -7.40
C ASN A 1066 8.17 1.72 -6.50
N ARG A 1067 6.94 1.76 -7.00
CA ARG A 1067 5.73 1.21 -6.38
C ARG A 1067 4.65 0.98 -7.44
N ASN A 1068 3.58 0.27 -7.07
CA ASN A 1068 2.35 0.17 -7.85
C ASN A 1068 1.74 1.54 -8.23
N ILE A 1069 0.89 1.55 -9.26
CA ILE A 1069 0.27 2.79 -9.80
C ILE A 1069 -1.22 2.94 -9.46
N VAL A 1070 -1.71 2.16 -8.50
CA VAL A 1070 -3.11 2.08 -8.08
C VAL A 1070 -3.26 2.45 -6.60
N GLY A 1071 -4.50 2.73 -6.17
CA GLY A 1071 -4.79 3.01 -4.75
C GLY A 1071 -4.30 4.38 -4.28
N ALA A 1072 -4.57 5.43 -5.06
CA ALA A 1072 -4.31 6.80 -4.64
C ALA A 1072 -5.07 7.13 -3.35
N VAL A 1073 -4.41 7.81 -2.40
CA VAL A 1073 -4.97 8.15 -1.10
C VAL A 1073 -5.38 9.62 -1.09
N VAL A 1074 -6.63 9.89 -0.69
CA VAL A 1074 -7.22 11.24 -0.61
C VAL A 1074 -6.34 12.18 0.23
N GLY A 1075 -6.04 13.37 -0.30
CA GLY A 1075 -5.20 14.37 0.38
C GLY A 1075 -3.70 14.02 0.45
N VAL A 1076 -3.28 12.86 -0.07
CA VAL A 1076 -1.87 12.44 -0.12
C VAL A 1076 -1.39 12.32 -1.56
N GLN A 1077 -2.16 11.65 -2.41
CA GLN A 1077 -1.98 11.65 -3.85
C GLN A 1077 -3.28 12.11 -4.51
N PRO A 1078 -3.61 13.42 -4.50
CA PRO A 1078 -4.77 13.94 -5.23
C PRO A 1078 -4.88 13.29 -6.61
N PHE A 1079 -6.08 12.78 -6.92
CA PHE A 1079 -6.27 11.85 -8.03
C PHE A 1079 -7.06 12.49 -9.16
N GLY A 1080 -6.54 12.34 -10.38
CA GLY A 1080 -7.17 12.85 -11.59
C GLY A 1080 -6.15 13.04 -12.71
N GLY A 1081 -6.64 13.02 -13.94
CA GLY A 1081 -5.78 13.03 -15.13
C GLY A 1081 -5.72 14.37 -15.85
N GLN A 1082 -5.09 14.34 -17.03
CA GLN A 1082 -5.14 15.40 -18.02
C GLN A 1082 -5.43 14.81 -19.42
N GLY A 1083 -5.67 15.67 -20.41
CA GLY A 1083 -5.99 15.22 -21.77
C GLY A 1083 -7.31 14.45 -21.83
N LEU A 1084 -7.29 13.26 -22.44
CA LEU A 1084 -8.45 12.36 -22.55
C LEU A 1084 -8.87 11.72 -21.22
N SER A 1085 -8.04 11.86 -20.18
CA SER A 1085 -8.26 11.26 -18.85
C SER A 1085 -9.03 12.14 -17.88
N GLY A 1086 -9.25 13.41 -18.19
CA GLY A 1086 -10.17 14.22 -17.44
C GLY A 1086 -9.99 15.71 -17.62
N THR A 1087 -10.99 16.45 -17.13
CA THR A 1087 -10.96 17.91 -17.11
C THR A 1087 -10.22 18.46 -15.89
N GLY A 1088 -10.14 17.67 -14.80
CA GLY A 1088 -9.85 18.18 -13.46
C GLY A 1088 -10.98 19.08 -12.94
N PRO A 1089 -10.82 19.65 -11.73
CA PRO A 1089 -9.70 19.46 -10.82
C PRO A 1089 -9.65 18.06 -10.19
N LYS A 1090 -8.54 17.69 -9.57
CA LYS A 1090 -8.32 16.38 -8.95
C LYS A 1090 -9.24 16.16 -7.76
N ALA A 1091 -9.88 14.99 -7.71
CA ALA A 1091 -10.59 14.53 -6.53
C ALA A 1091 -9.61 14.35 -5.36
N GLY A 1092 -10.03 14.75 -4.16
CA GLY A 1092 -9.21 14.67 -2.96
C GLY A 1092 -7.99 15.60 -3.01
N GLY A 1093 -8.04 16.64 -3.85
CA GLY A 1093 -7.07 17.72 -3.95
C GLY A 1093 -7.63 19.06 -3.50
N PRO A 1094 -6.75 20.07 -3.36
CA PRO A 1094 -7.11 21.38 -2.83
C PRO A 1094 -7.99 22.22 -3.77
N LEU A 1095 -7.97 21.98 -5.08
CA LEU A 1095 -8.74 22.78 -6.05
C LEU A 1095 -10.17 22.27 -6.31
N TYR A 1096 -10.54 21.11 -5.76
CA TYR A 1096 -11.77 20.41 -6.14
C TYR A 1096 -13.04 21.19 -5.81
N LEU A 1097 -13.15 21.70 -4.57
CA LEU A 1097 -14.35 22.36 -4.08
C LEU A 1097 -14.61 23.73 -4.75
N TYR A 1098 -13.56 24.44 -5.15
CA TYR A 1098 -13.66 25.75 -5.80
C TYR A 1098 -14.37 25.67 -7.16
N ARG A 1099 -14.32 24.53 -7.83
CA ARG A 1099 -15.05 24.31 -9.09
C ARG A 1099 -16.57 24.18 -8.90
N LEU A 1100 -17.01 24.04 -7.65
CA LEU A 1100 -18.40 23.86 -7.24
C LEU A 1100 -19.02 25.15 -6.68
N LEU A 1101 -18.40 26.29 -6.98
CA LEU A 1101 -18.80 27.63 -6.56
C LEU A 1101 -19.17 28.52 -7.76
N SER A 1102 -20.19 29.36 -7.57
CA SER A 1102 -20.58 30.43 -8.51
C SER A 1102 -19.83 31.75 -8.23
N GLN A 1103 -19.42 31.97 -6.98
CA GLN A 1103 -18.63 33.12 -6.51
C GLN A 1103 -17.49 32.62 -5.61
N GLY A 1104 -16.29 33.21 -5.75
CA GLY A 1104 -15.07 32.76 -5.05
C GLY A 1104 -14.39 31.56 -5.72
N ASN A 1105 -14.75 31.25 -6.97
CA ASN A 1105 -14.15 30.15 -7.73
C ASN A 1105 -12.77 30.51 -8.33
N ASP A 1106 -12.41 31.79 -8.32
CA ASP A 1106 -11.12 32.35 -8.71
C ASP A 1106 -10.13 32.48 -7.55
N ASP A 1107 -10.53 32.08 -6.35
CA ASP A 1107 -9.67 32.03 -5.18
C ASP A 1107 -8.67 30.87 -5.21
N MET A 1108 -7.59 31.04 -4.45
CA MET A 1108 -6.55 30.02 -4.28
C MET A 1108 -6.62 29.43 -2.87
N PRO A 1109 -6.60 28.08 -2.74
CA PRO A 1109 -6.49 27.42 -1.46
C PRO A 1109 -5.20 27.81 -0.73
N ARG A 1110 -5.23 27.78 0.61
CA ARG A 1110 -4.02 28.06 1.39
C ARG A 1110 -2.93 27.03 1.09
N GLY A 1111 -1.69 27.50 0.96
CA GLY A 1111 -0.52 26.63 0.73
C GLY A 1111 -0.41 26.05 -0.68
N VAL A 1112 -1.21 26.53 -1.64
CA VAL A 1112 -1.11 26.17 -3.06
C VAL A 1112 -0.49 27.34 -3.84
N ASP A 1113 0.70 27.10 -4.38
CA ASP A 1113 1.46 28.08 -5.16
C ASP A 1113 1.33 27.84 -6.67
N LEU A 1114 1.28 28.92 -7.44
CA LEU A 1114 1.31 28.86 -8.91
C LEU A 1114 2.61 28.23 -9.45
N PRO A 1115 2.62 27.66 -10.68
CA PRO A 1115 3.76 26.94 -11.23
C PRO A 1115 5.09 27.71 -11.19
N GLY A 1116 5.03 29.03 -11.44
CA GLY A 1116 6.22 29.91 -11.42
C GLY A 1116 6.76 30.22 -10.02
N LEU A 1117 5.95 30.02 -8.97
CA LEU A 1117 6.30 30.32 -7.58
C LEU A 1117 6.91 29.10 -6.86
N ASN A 1118 6.40 27.90 -7.14
CA ASN A 1118 6.91 26.65 -6.55
C ASN A 1118 6.97 25.50 -7.56
N PRO A 1119 7.97 25.49 -8.47
CA PRO A 1119 8.12 24.42 -9.48
C PRO A 1119 8.46 23.05 -8.88
N ALA A 1120 9.01 23.03 -7.66
CA ALA A 1120 9.34 21.80 -6.94
C ALA A 1120 8.10 21.12 -6.33
N GLY A 1121 7.04 21.88 -6.06
CA GLY A 1121 5.82 21.41 -5.42
C GLY A 1121 5.86 21.45 -3.89
N THR A 1122 4.73 21.06 -3.31
CA THR A 1122 4.49 20.99 -1.87
C THR A 1122 4.52 19.52 -1.44
N LEU A 1123 5.24 19.22 -0.37
CA LEU A 1123 5.22 17.90 0.25
C LEU A 1123 3.92 17.72 1.04
N LEU A 1124 3.16 16.68 0.71
CA LEU A 1124 1.94 16.31 1.41
C LEU A 1124 2.26 15.30 2.54
N PRO A 1125 1.65 15.46 3.73
CA PRO A 1125 1.74 14.48 4.81
C PRO A 1125 1.31 13.09 4.35
N GLY A 1126 2.00 12.05 4.79
CA GLY A 1126 1.73 10.69 4.36
C GLY A 1126 2.51 9.64 5.14
N PRO A 1127 2.40 8.37 4.72
CA PRO A 1127 3.06 7.25 5.40
C PRO A 1127 4.58 7.36 5.31
N THR A 1128 5.22 6.83 6.33
CA THR A 1128 6.66 6.74 6.44
C THR A 1128 7.22 5.85 5.33
N GLY A 1129 8.37 6.23 4.75
CA GLY A 1129 8.96 5.48 3.63
C GLY A 1129 8.31 5.80 2.28
N GLU A 1130 7.60 6.91 2.21
CA GLU A 1130 7.09 7.52 0.99
C GLU A 1130 7.34 9.04 1.02
N THR A 1131 7.47 9.62 -0.16
CA THR A 1131 7.38 11.07 -0.35
C THR A 1131 6.27 11.34 -1.35
N ASN A 1132 5.40 12.29 -1.02
CA ASN A 1132 4.22 12.60 -1.82
C ASN A 1132 4.25 14.09 -2.13
N VAL A 1133 4.52 14.42 -3.37
CA VAL A 1133 4.69 15.81 -3.83
C VAL A 1133 3.50 16.18 -4.70
N TYR A 1134 2.89 17.31 -4.39
CA TYR A 1134 1.84 17.92 -5.18
C TYR A 1134 2.36 19.20 -5.81
N ARG A 1135 2.16 19.41 -7.11
CA ARG A 1135 2.52 20.65 -7.79
C ARG A 1135 1.50 21.05 -8.84
N LEU A 1136 1.50 22.33 -9.16
CA LEU A 1136 0.79 22.86 -10.32
C LEU A 1136 1.75 22.96 -11.50
N VAL A 1137 1.31 22.53 -12.67
CA VAL A 1137 2.02 22.70 -13.95
C VAL A 1137 1.11 23.44 -14.93
N PRO A 1138 1.66 24.17 -15.92
CA PRO A 1138 0.85 24.83 -16.94
C PRO A 1138 -0.02 23.83 -17.70
N ARG A 1139 -1.22 24.26 -18.14
CA ARG A 1139 -2.08 23.44 -19.01
C ARG A 1139 -1.52 23.26 -20.42
N GLY A 1140 -0.90 24.30 -20.98
CA GLY A 1140 -0.42 24.31 -22.35
C GLY A 1140 -0.91 25.54 -23.10
N THR A 1141 -1.66 25.32 -24.19
CA THR A 1141 -2.14 26.39 -25.07
C THR A 1141 -3.54 26.83 -24.65
N VAL A 1142 -3.68 28.13 -24.36
CA VAL A 1142 -4.95 28.74 -23.92
C VAL A 1142 -5.46 29.68 -25.01
N LEU A 1143 -6.67 29.39 -25.50
CA LEU A 1143 -7.39 30.28 -26.39
C LEU A 1143 -7.84 31.52 -25.60
N ALA A 1144 -7.56 32.72 -26.12
CA ALA A 1144 -7.98 33.99 -25.57
C ALA A 1144 -8.88 34.73 -26.56
N TRP A 1145 -10.12 34.99 -26.17
CA TRP A 1145 -11.08 35.75 -26.97
C TRP A 1145 -11.58 36.96 -26.17
N PRO A 1146 -10.87 38.10 -26.22
CA PRO A 1146 -11.30 39.32 -25.53
C PRO A 1146 -12.27 40.14 -26.38
N ALA A 1147 -13.11 40.94 -25.70
CA ALA A 1147 -14.02 41.92 -26.29
C ALA A 1147 -13.63 43.38 -25.95
N SER A 1148 -12.72 43.57 -24.99
CA SER A 1148 -12.18 44.88 -24.59
C SER A 1148 -10.65 44.87 -24.45
N ALA A 1149 -10.04 46.05 -24.33
CA ALA A 1149 -8.60 46.17 -24.09
C ALA A 1149 -8.24 45.70 -22.67
N GLU A 1150 -9.09 45.98 -21.69
CA GLU A 1150 -8.98 45.53 -20.30
C GLU A 1150 -9.05 44.00 -20.21
N GLY A 1151 -10.03 43.38 -20.87
CA GLY A 1151 -10.15 41.92 -20.93
C GLY A 1151 -8.99 41.27 -21.68
N ALA A 1152 -8.50 41.88 -22.78
CA ALA A 1152 -7.29 41.41 -23.45
C ALA A 1152 -6.06 41.44 -22.54
N GLY A 1153 -5.93 42.49 -21.71
CA GLY A 1153 -4.90 42.60 -20.69
C GLY A 1153 -5.01 41.51 -19.62
N LEU A 1154 -6.20 41.32 -19.04
CA LEU A 1154 -6.44 40.33 -18.00
C LEU A 1154 -6.23 38.89 -18.50
N GLN A 1155 -6.75 38.55 -19.69
CA GLN A 1155 -6.55 37.24 -20.29
C GLN A 1155 -5.05 36.98 -20.52
N LEU A 1156 -4.31 37.94 -21.07
CA LEU A 1156 -2.86 37.78 -21.25
C LEU A 1156 -2.12 37.62 -19.92
N GLU A 1157 -2.43 38.46 -18.91
CA GLU A 1157 -1.86 38.39 -17.56
C GLU A 1157 -2.03 36.99 -16.97
N GLN A 1158 -3.28 36.50 -16.86
CA GLN A 1158 -3.54 35.21 -16.21
C GLN A 1158 -2.98 34.02 -16.99
N ILE A 1159 -2.93 34.08 -18.33
CA ILE A 1159 -2.30 33.04 -19.15
C ILE A 1159 -0.80 32.97 -18.88
N LEU A 1160 -0.12 34.12 -18.84
CA LEU A 1160 1.33 34.16 -18.60
C LEU A 1160 1.69 33.80 -17.15
N ASP A 1161 0.93 34.30 -16.17
CA ASP A 1161 1.15 34.01 -14.74
C ASP A 1161 0.98 32.53 -14.40
N SER A 1162 0.11 31.83 -15.14
CA SER A 1162 -0.06 30.38 -15.04
C SER A 1162 0.94 29.58 -15.88
N GLY A 1163 1.87 30.24 -16.58
CA GLY A 1163 2.93 29.63 -17.38
C GLY A 1163 2.47 29.06 -18.73
N ASN A 1164 1.30 29.45 -19.20
CA ASN A 1164 0.68 28.96 -20.43
C ASN A 1164 1.07 29.77 -21.67
N GLN A 1165 0.80 29.21 -22.84
CA GLN A 1165 0.94 29.87 -24.13
C GLN A 1165 -0.40 30.49 -24.55
N ALA A 1166 -0.38 31.77 -24.94
CA ALA A 1166 -1.57 32.49 -25.35
C ALA A 1166 -1.80 32.38 -26.86
N LEU A 1167 -3.01 32.00 -27.26
CA LEU A 1167 -3.48 32.00 -28.65
C LEU A 1167 -4.71 32.91 -28.79
N PHE A 1168 -4.55 34.08 -29.42
CA PHE A 1168 -5.63 35.06 -29.51
C PHE A 1168 -6.50 34.88 -30.76
N VAL A 1169 -7.80 35.14 -30.63
CA VAL A 1169 -8.69 35.21 -31.80
C VAL A 1169 -8.33 36.43 -32.66
N ASP A 1170 -8.11 36.18 -33.95
CA ASP A 1170 -7.58 37.16 -34.90
C ASP A 1170 -8.63 38.16 -35.37
N THR A 1171 -8.65 39.33 -34.73
CA THR A 1171 -9.43 40.49 -35.18
C THR A 1171 -8.56 41.75 -35.21
N PRO A 1172 -8.91 42.78 -36.02
CA PRO A 1172 -8.15 44.02 -36.06
C PRO A 1172 -7.96 44.68 -34.68
N SER A 1173 -9.00 44.72 -33.86
CA SER A 1173 -8.97 45.31 -32.52
C SER A 1173 -8.07 44.52 -31.58
N VAL A 1174 -8.17 43.18 -31.58
CA VAL A 1174 -7.34 42.32 -30.71
C VAL A 1174 -5.87 42.43 -31.09
N ARG A 1175 -5.54 42.48 -32.39
CA ARG A 1175 -4.16 42.74 -32.84
C ARG A 1175 -3.63 44.06 -32.33
N GLU A 1176 -4.45 45.12 -32.37
CA GLU A 1176 -4.07 46.44 -31.88
C GLU A 1176 -3.78 46.42 -30.37
N TRP A 1177 -4.72 45.90 -29.56
CA TRP A 1177 -4.60 45.81 -28.10
C TRP A 1177 -3.38 44.99 -27.69
N ILE A 1178 -3.24 43.78 -28.23
CA ILE A 1178 -2.13 42.89 -27.90
C ILE A 1178 -0.80 43.45 -28.39
N SER A 1179 -0.73 44.09 -29.56
CA SER A 1179 0.49 44.75 -30.01
C SER A 1179 0.88 45.93 -29.11
N ALA A 1180 -0.09 46.62 -28.50
CA ALA A 1180 0.19 47.68 -27.53
C ALA A 1180 0.70 47.10 -26.21
N ILE A 1181 0.03 46.09 -25.66
CA ILE A 1181 0.40 45.42 -24.40
C ILE A 1181 1.76 44.74 -24.52
N ALA A 1182 1.99 43.98 -25.60
CA ALA A 1182 3.24 43.29 -25.85
C ALA A 1182 4.44 44.23 -25.97
N ARG A 1183 4.26 45.43 -26.56
CA ARG A 1183 5.29 46.47 -26.61
C ARG A 1183 5.60 47.05 -25.23
N ALA A 1184 4.57 47.22 -24.40
CA ALA A 1184 4.73 47.76 -23.05
C ALA A 1184 5.37 46.75 -22.07
N GLN A 1185 5.07 45.46 -22.22
CA GLN A 1185 5.49 44.39 -21.31
C GLN A 1185 6.63 43.51 -21.84
N ALA A 1186 7.15 43.78 -23.04
CA ALA A 1186 8.20 43.00 -23.71
C ALA A 1186 7.89 41.50 -23.88
N VAL A 1187 6.62 41.16 -24.14
CA VAL A 1187 6.14 39.77 -24.32
C VAL A 1187 6.10 39.42 -25.81
N GLN A 1188 6.90 38.45 -26.28
CA GLN A 1188 6.91 37.98 -27.69
C GLN A 1188 7.43 36.54 -27.83
N PRO A 1189 6.96 35.77 -28.86
CA PRO A 1189 5.86 36.08 -29.78
C PRO A 1189 4.49 35.62 -29.26
N ILE A 1190 3.43 36.35 -29.64
CA ILE A 1190 2.02 36.02 -29.34
C ILE A 1190 1.35 35.55 -30.64
N GLU A 1191 0.67 34.40 -30.58
CA GLU A 1191 0.05 33.76 -31.74
C GLU A 1191 -1.41 34.18 -31.92
N PHE A 1192 -1.90 34.14 -33.16
CA PHE A 1192 -3.27 34.50 -33.52
C PHE A 1192 -3.91 33.39 -34.35
N ILE A 1193 -5.21 33.16 -34.16
CA ILE A 1193 -6.00 32.17 -34.89
C ILE A 1193 -7.30 32.76 -35.42
N ALA A 1194 -7.67 32.39 -36.64
CA ALA A 1194 -8.98 32.73 -37.20
C ALA A 1194 -10.11 31.96 -36.50
N GLU A 1195 -11.28 32.59 -36.33
CA GLU A 1195 -12.44 32.00 -35.62
C GLU A 1195 -12.86 30.65 -36.21
N ASP A 1196 -12.86 30.52 -37.54
CA ASP A 1196 -13.23 29.30 -38.27
C ASP A 1196 -12.22 28.16 -38.14
N ARG A 1197 -11.04 28.42 -37.55
CA ARG A 1197 -9.97 27.44 -37.32
C ARG A 1197 -9.87 27.00 -35.86
N ILE A 1198 -10.65 27.57 -34.94
CA ILE A 1198 -10.62 27.24 -33.51
C ILE A 1198 -10.87 25.73 -33.27
N SER A 1199 -11.79 25.11 -34.02
CA SER A 1199 -12.10 23.69 -33.88
C SER A 1199 -10.98 22.75 -34.31
N ASP A 1200 -10.01 23.24 -35.09
CA ASP A 1200 -8.86 22.44 -35.55
C ASP A 1200 -7.62 22.63 -34.67
N ALA A 1201 -7.63 23.63 -33.78
CA ALA A 1201 -6.49 23.96 -32.93
C ALA A 1201 -6.27 22.95 -31.80
N ALA A 1202 -5.00 22.74 -31.43
CA ALA A 1202 -4.65 22.06 -30.18
C ALA A 1202 -4.80 23.07 -29.04
N LEU A 1203 -5.87 22.93 -28.26
CA LEU A 1203 -6.23 23.82 -27.16
C LEU A 1203 -6.37 23.00 -25.88
N ASP A 1204 -5.88 23.52 -24.78
CA ASP A 1204 -5.92 22.90 -23.45
C ASP A 1204 -6.86 23.65 -22.49
N ALA A 1205 -7.09 24.95 -22.74
CA ALA A 1205 -8.12 25.76 -22.09
C ALA A 1205 -8.60 26.91 -23.01
N ALA A 1206 -9.68 27.58 -22.61
CA ALA A 1206 -10.19 28.76 -23.31
C ALA A 1206 -10.72 29.81 -22.33
N LEU A 1207 -10.35 31.07 -22.55
CA LEU A 1207 -10.84 32.26 -21.85
C LEU A 1207 -11.64 33.11 -22.84
N PHE A 1208 -12.83 33.53 -22.43
CA PHE A 1208 -13.75 34.31 -23.25
C PHE A 1208 -14.26 35.52 -22.48
N GLU A 1209 -14.34 36.65 -23.19
CA GLU A 1209 -15.03 37.85 -22.77
C GLU A 1209 -16.09 38.21 -23.81
N GLY A 1210 -17.34 38.43 -23.39
CA GLY A 1210 -18.38 38.93 -24.29
C GLY A 1210 -19.79 38.50 -23.92
N ASP A 1211 -20.68 38.48 -24.91
CA ASP A 1211 -22.08 38.08 -24.72
C ASP A 1211 -22.29 36.55 -24.71
N GLY A 1212 -23.42 36.13 -24.15
CA GLY A 1212 -23.76 34.71 -23.99
C GLY A 1212 -24.00 33.95 -25.32
N ASP A 1213 -24.47 34.61 -26.37
CA ASP A 1213 -24.72 33.92 -27.65
C ASP A 1213 -23.41 33.58 -28.36
N THR A 1214 -22.43 34.48 -28.28
CA THR A 1214 -21.07 34.24 -28.76
C THR A 1214 -20.36 33.19 -27.91
N LEU A 1215 -20.48 33.25 -26.58
CA LEU A 1215 -19.94 32.21 -25.68
C LEU A 1215 -20.52 30.83 -25.98
N ARG A 1216 -21.83 30.72 -26.20
CA ARG A 1216 -22.49 29.46 -26.56
C ARG A 1216 -21.97 28.91 -27.88
N ARG A 1217 -21.73 29.78 -28.88
CA ARG A 1217 -21.13 29.38 -30.17
C ARG A 1217 -19.73 28.81 -29.96
N LEU A 1218 -18.91 29.48 -29.17
CA LEU A 1218 -17.57 29.01 -28.81
C LEU A 1218 -17.63 27.65 -28.09
N ASN A 1219 -18.51 27.52 -27.08
CA ASN A 1219 -18.67 26.25 -26.35
C ASN A 1219 -19.07 25.10 -27.28
N LEU A 1220 -19.98 25.33 -28.24
CA LEU A 1220 -20.36 24.32 -29.23
C LEU A 1220 -19.19 23.94 -30.15
N GLN A 1221 -18.36 24.91 -30.57
CA GLN A 1221 -17.15 24.65 -31.35
C GLN A 1221 -16.13 23.82 -30.55
N LEU A 1222 -15.91 24.17 -29.27
CA LEU A 1222 -15.00 23.45 -28.37
C LEU A 1222 -15.49 22.03 -28.05
N ALA A 1223 -16.79 21.83 -27.87
CA ALA A 1223 -17.34 20.50 -27.61
C ALA A 1223 -17.30 19.58 -28.84
N ALA A 1224 -17.38 20.15 -30.05
CA ALA A 1224 -17.24 19.39 -31.30
C ALA A 1224 -15.79 18.95 -31.59
N LYS A 1225 -14.79 19.56 -30.92
CA LYS A 1225 -13.36 19.27 -31.12
C LYS A 1225 -13.04 17.81 -30.79
N LYS A 1226 -12.21 17.16 -31.63
CA LYS A 1226 -11.62 15.86 -31.28
C LYS A 1226 -10.54 16.03 -30.21
N GLY A 1227 -10.36 15.01 -29.37
CA GLY A 1227 -9.37 15.01 -28.29
C GLY A 1227 -9.96 15.37 -26.92
N PRO A 1228 -9.20 16.06 -26.05
CA PRO A 1228 -9.63 16.40 -24.69
C PRO A 1228 -10.87 17.30 -24.67
N ILE A 1229 -11.62 17.24 -23.57
CA ILE A 1229 -12.76 18.13 -23.32
C ILE A 1229 -12.21 19.50 -22.89
N VAL A 1230 -12.48 20.53 -23.68
CA VAL A 1230 -12.12 21.92 -23.38
C VAL A 1230 -13.41 22.69 -23.09
N ILE A 1231 -13.45 23.37 -21.95
CA ILE A 1231 -14.60 24.19 -21.53
C ILE A 1231 -14.10 25.63 -21.41
N ALA A 1232 -14.78 26.56 -22.07
CA ALA A 1232 -14.42 27.97 -21.94
C ALA A 1232 -14.79 28.50 -20.55
N GLN A 1233 -13.94 29.37 -20.02
CA GLN A 1233 -14.30 30.25 -18.92
C GLN A 1233 -14.80 31.56 -19.54
N GLY A 1234 -16.08 31.87 -19.37
CA GLY A 1234 -16.70 33.06 -19.94
C GLY A 1234 -17.01 34.09 -18.86
N LEU A 1235 -16.61 35.34 -19.09
CA LEU A 1235 -16.97 36.49 -18.27
C LEU A 1235 -17.59 37.57 -19.16
N GLN A 1236 -18.47 38.38 -18.60
CA GLN A 1236 -18.93 39.61 -19.23
C GLN A 1236 -17.94 40.75 -18.96
N THR A 1237 -17.89 41.75 -19.85
CA THR A 1237 -16.97 42.89 -19.72
C THR A 1237 -17.17 43.67 -18.42
N ASP A 1238 -18.41 43.84 -17.97
CA ASP A 1238 -18.72 44.55 -16.72
C ASP A 1238 -18.23 43.79 -15.49
N GLU A 1239 -18.24 42.46 -15.50
CA GLU A 1239 -17.69 41.61 -14.44
C GLU A 1239 -16.17 41.80 -14.32
N ILE A 1240 -15.47 41.82 -15.45
CA ILE A 1240 -14.01 42.08 -15.50
C ILE A 1240 -13.72 43.47 -14.93
N LEU A 1241 -14.50 44.49 -15.31
CA LEU A 1241 -14.36 45.86 -14.80
C LEU A 1241 -14.68 45.97 -13.30
N GLN A 1242 -15.54 45.09 -12.77
CA GLN A 1242 -15.83 44.96 -11.34
C GLN A 1242 -14.77 44.13 -10.59
N GLY A 1243 -13.74 43.64 -11.28
CA GLY A 1243 -12.60 42.96 -10.70
C GLY A 1243 -12.72 41.43 -10.64
N ARG A 1244 -13.74 40.83 -11.29
CA ARG A 1244 -13.85 39.38 -11.42
C ARG A 1244 -12.71 38.83 -12.28
N ARG A 1245 -12.12 37.71 -11.87
CA ARG A 1245 -11.02 37.05 -12.59
C ARG A 1245 -11.44 35.67 -13.10
N TYR A 1246 -10.66 35.12 -14.03
CA TYR A 1246 -10.82 33.73 -14.47
C TYR A 1246 -10.26 32.77 -13.42
N ALA A 1247 -10.89 31.61 -13.27
CA ALA A 1247 -10.50 30.61 -12.28
C ALA A 1247 -9.18 29.92 -12.68
N ILE A 1248 -8.21 29.92 -11.75
CA ILE A 1248 -6.87 29.36 -11.96
C ILE A 1248 -6.93 27.84 -12.18
N SER A 1249 -7.88 27.13 -11.56
CA SER A 1249 -8.06 25.68 -11.72
C SER A 1249 -8.31 25.25 -13.18
N GLY A 1250 -8.83 26.15 -14.01
CA GLY A 1250 -8.99 25.95 -15.45
C GLY A 1250 -7.77 26.33 -16.30
N LEU A 1251 -6.68 26.80 -15.68
CA LEU A 1251 -5.44 27.23 -16.34
C LEU A 1251 -4.21 26.40 -15.91
N VAL A 1252 -4.33 25.56 -14.89
CA VAL A 1252 -3.25 24.67 -14.44
C VAL A 1252 -3.69 23.20 -14.51
N HIS A 1253 -2.71 22.31 -14.63
CA HIS A 1253 -2.85 20.90 -14.31
C HIS A 1253 -2.24 20.64 -12.95
N GLU A 1254 -2.93 19.86 -12.14
CA GLU A 1254 -2.39 19.36 -10.89
C GLU A 1254 -1.59 18.08 -11.17
N GLN A 1255 -0.42 17.94 -10.55
CA GLN A 1255 0.39 16.74 -10.67
C GLN A 1255 0.79 16.22 -9.29
N SER A 1256 0.51 14.93 -9.05
CA SER A 1256 0.91 14.21 -7.85
C SER A 1256 2.06 13.26 -8.19
N ILE A 1257 3.15 13.30 -7.42
CA ILE A 1257 4.29 12.40 -7.54
C ILE A 1257 4.47 11.66 -6.23
N SER A 1258 4.32 10.34 -6.24
CA SER A 1258 4.51 9.48 -5.08
C SER A 1258 5.73 8.57 -5.27
N THR A 1259 6.74 8.74 -4.44
CA THR A 1259 7.99 7.98 -4.50
C THR A 1259 8.14 7.09 -3.27
N ASN A 1260 8.32 5.79 -3.50
CA ASN A 1260 8.66 4.83 -2.46
C ASN A 1260 10.14 4.97 -2.09
N THR A 1261 10.42 5.73 -1.03
CA THR A 1261 11.80 5.94 -0.55
C THR A 1261 12.36 4.73 0.20
N ALA A 1262 11.53 3.72 0.50
CA ALA A 1262 11.95 2.45 1.08
C ALA A 1262 12.30 1.37 0.03
N ALA A 1263 12.18 1.66 -1.28
CA ALA A 1263 12.38 0.69 -2.36
C ALA A 1263 13.79 0.04 -2.38
N ALA A 1264 14.80 0.70 -1.78
CA ALA A 1264 16.14 0.15 -1.65
C ALA A 1264 16.22 -1.05 -0.69
N GLY A 1265 15.19 -1.31 0.12
CA GLY A 1265 15.18 -2.39 1.12
C GLY A 1265 15.13 -1.90 2.58
N GLY A 1266 14.87 -0.61 2.79
CA GLY A 1266 14.48 -0.03 4.08
C GLY A 1266 14.54 1.50 4.10
N ASN A 1267 14.28 2.10 5.26
CA ASN A 1267 13.96 3.52 5.36
C ASN A 1267 15.02 4.34 6.12
N ALA A 1268 15.72 5.22 5.40
CA ALA A 1268 16.76 6.08 5.96
C ALA A 1268 16.28 7.08 7.02
N SER A 1269 15.07 7.65 6.91
CA SER A 1269 14.58 8.61 7.90
C SER A 1269 14.36 7.93 9.26
N LEU A 1270 13.82 6.71 9.22
CA LEU A 1270 13.59 5.86 10.38
C LEU A 1270 14.88 5.37 11.05
N MET A 1271 16.01 5.27 10.32
CA MET A 1271 17.30 4.90 10.93
C MET A 1271 17.81 5.91 11.96
N THR A 1272 17.28 7.14 11.93
CA THR A 1272 17.66 8.22 12.86
C THR A 1272 16.78 8.32 14.09
N ILE A 1273 15.71 7.52 14.15
CA ILE A 1273 14.70 7.52 15.21
C ILE A 1273 15.02 6.41 16.23
N ALA A 1274 14.91 6.71 17.53
CA ALA A 1274 15.44 5.88 18.62
C ALA A 1274 14.49 5.62 19.79
#